data_AF-A0AAW1UJL2-F1
#
_entry.id   AF-A0AAW1UJL2-F1
#
_cell.length_a   1.000
_cell.length_b   1.000
_cell.length_c   1.000
_cell.angle_alpha   90.00
_cell.angle_beta   90.00
_cell.angle_gamma   90.00
#
_symmetry.space_group_name_H-M   'P 1'
#
loop_
_entity.id
_entity.type
_entity.pdbx_description
1 polymer ?
#
loop_
_entity_poly.entity_id
_entity_poly.type
_entity_poly.pdbx_seq_one_letter_code
_entity_poly.pdbx_strand_id
1 'polypeptide(L)'
;MMGAVYFIYFFLNAYCVFGALYGEDECNIPLLEKAVIKATSSLQERGPEEAYMYGGNAWTAKDNDFDQQLIIDLGQVMNVTRISTRGRPFTNEYVMEYSISYGTNGLDYADYKEPSGNIRMFRGNSDDDSINQNDFEIPIIAQWIKINPTRWRNRISMRMELFGCEYDAVDLYFNGTALLMLNLLRDPISASRENIRFRFKTSAANGVMLYGRGTQGDYIALQMRDNQLLLNINLGSGQVTSLSVGSLLDDNVWHDVVISRNRRDILFSVDRVFVQDKIKGEFNRLNLNREFYIGGVPNIQDGLVVVQNYTGCLENLYLNSTNLFKEVKQAFQYGEAAFRYEKINTLNTCPEPHIIPVTFLTQRAFAKLQGYEGMKSLNVSFSFRTYEGTGLIVYHSFSSSGYVAVFLEDGKLKIELVTRENPRVIFDNYEEVCNDGKWHNVVLTITTNSLIFNMDRRPMRTVRLLSIRTGSQYFIGGGVTATIGLSGRHMPGFVGCLRSIGIDGSFKLPTDWRKDEYCCEGEVVFDACRMVDRCSPNPCQHGGVCKQNEFEFFCDCSGIGYGGAVCHTSINSLSCEAYKKVQAVNQRADIKIDVDGSGPLAPFPVTCEFYSNGRVATVLHHNNQETTAVDGFQEPGSFKQDIHYEANDDQINALVNRSTTCRQHLQYACKGSRLFNSPSDEMNFNPYSWWVSRHNQNMDYWGGALPNSRKCECGILGGCVDRTKWCNCDAGLDTWQVDGGDIVDKENLPVKQLRFGDTGNALDEKEGRYTLGPLICEGDDLFDNVVTFRVQEATINLPTFDMGHVGDIYFEFKTASENAVLFHSRGAVDYIKLSIVSGNRIQFQYQAGSGPVAVVRETSYKLSNNEWHSISVERNRKEAMLIVDGALKAQVREPPGPVRALHLTSDLVIGASVEYRDGFTGCMRALLINGEHVDLRSYARRGTFGIAEGCVGKCESSPCLNNGTCFERYDGYSCDCRWTAFKGPICADEIGVNMKQSSMIKYDFMGSWRSTIAEHIRIGFTTANPRGFLLGFSSNISKEYLTIMVSNSGNLRVVFDFGFERQEIIYPEKHFALGQYHDLRLSRKNSGATLVLQVDNYKPREFHFNIKASADAQFNNIQYMYIGRNESMSEGFEGCISRVEFDDIYPLKLLFQQEGPGNVKSLGTPVREDYCGVEPITHPPDVIPTRPSPILDEDKLKKAYNQTDSAILGSILAILFLALVILCILIGRFIHRHKGEYLTQEDVGADTAMDPDTAVVHGATGHHVQKKKEWFI
;
A
#
# COMPACT_ATOMS: atom_id res chain seq x y z
N MET A 1 70.65 -9.31 31.49
CA MET A 1 69.59 -8.32 31.77
C MET A 1 70.03 -6.95 31.21
N MET A 2 70.20 -6.87 29.88
CA MET A 2 70.50 -5.62 29.12
C MET A 2 70.25 -5.78 27.61
N GLY A 3 70.12 -7.02 27.10
CA GLY A 3 69.73 -7.28 25.71
C GLY A 3 68.22 -7.29 25.42
N ALA A 4 67.36 -7.43 26.43
CA ALA A 4 65.91 -7.50 26.25
C ALA A 4 65.22 -6.12 26.19
N VAL A 5 65.89 -5.05 26.65
CA VAL A 5 65.32 -3.69 26.68
C VAL A 5 65.49 -2.98 25.34
N TYR A 6 66.55 -3.29 24.58
CA TYR A 6 66.80 -2.71 23.25
C TYR A 6 65.88 -3.28 22.15
N PHE A 7 65.42 -4.53 22.28
CA PHE A 7 64.54 -5.15 21.29
C PHE A 7 63.09 -4.64 21.38
N ILE A 8 62.64 -4.24 22.58
CA ILE A 8 61.29 -3.72 22.80
C ILE A 8 61.17 -2.25 22.37
N TYR A 9 62.22 -1.44 22.55
CA TYR A 9 62.21 -0.03 22.15
C TYR A 9 62.23 0.19 20.62
N PHE A 10 62.84 -0.74 19.86
CA PHE A 10 62.87 -0.68 18.39
C PHE A 10 61.53 -1.10 17.74
N PHE A 11 60.83 -2.06 18.34
CA PHE A 11 59.51 -2.51 17.83
C PHE A 11 58.37 -1.53 18.16
N LEU A 12 58.42 -0.84 19.32
CA LEU A 12 57.44 0.19 19.68
C LEU A 12 57.55 1.47 18.84
N ASN A 13 58.76 1.85 18.39
CA ASN A 13 58.93 3.00 17.51
C ASN A 13 58.65 2.67 16.03
N ALA A 14 58.84 1.42 15.59
CA ALA A 14 58.45 1.01 14.23
C ALA A 14 56.92 0.96 14.04
N TYR A 15 56.16 0.56 15.06
CA TYR A 15 54.69 0.59 15.01
C TYR A 15 54.10 2.00 15.11
N CYS A 16 54.75 2.92 15.82
CA CYS A 16 54.30 4.31 15.90
C CYS A 16 54.58 5.12 14.61
N VAL A 17 55.56 4.72 13.80
CA VAL A 17 55.87 5.40 12.53
C VAL A 17 55.14 4.78 11.34
N PHE A 18 54.76 3.49 11.39
CA PHE A 18 53.94 2.86 10.34
C PHE A 18 52.43 3.07 10.49
N GLY A 19 51.92 3.39 11.69
CA GLY A 19 50.51 3.71 11.91
C GLY A 19 50.08 5.13 11.50
N ALA A 20 51.04 6.04 11.28
CA ALA A 20 50.77 7.44 10.92
C ALA A 20 50.81 7.71 9.40
N LEU A 21 51.09 6.70 8.56
CA LEU A 21 51.23 6.84 7.11
C LEU A 21 50.19 6.05 6.30
N TYR A 22 49.27 5.35 6.96
CA TYR A 22 48.24 4.52 6.31
C TYR A 22 46.84 4.68 6.93
N GLY A 23 46.58 5.83 7.57
CA GLY A 23 45.27 6.17 8.15
C GLY A 23 44.51 7.28 7.41
N GLU A 24 45.09 7.90 6.37
CA GLU A 24 44.47 9.01 5.63
C GLU A 24 43.51 8.57 4.51
N ASP A 25 43.40 7.27 4.21
CA ASP A 25 42.60 6.79 3.07
C ASP A 25 41.11 6.53 3.39
N GLU A 26 40.69 6.51 4.66
CA GLU A 26 39.28 6.39 5.02
C GLU A 26 38.79 7.62 5.83
N CYS A 27 37.92 8.42 5.23
CA CYS A 27 37.28 9.61 5.82
C CYS A 27 36.30 9.24 6.96
N ASN A 28 36.81 8.73 8.09
CA ASN A 28 36.06 8.09 9.16
C ASN A 28 36.58 8.44 10.58
N ILE A 29 37.06 9.66 10.80
CA ILE A 29 37.63 10.13 12.08
C ILE A 29 36.50 10.67 12.99
N PRO A 30 36.49 10.37 14.31
CA PRO A 30 35.53 10.97 15.25
C PRO A 30 35.66 12.50 15.31
N LEU A 31 34.54 13.22 15.34
CA LEU A 31 34.50 14.68 15.17
C LEU A 31 34.08 15.44 16.43
N LEU A 32 33.38 14.80 17.39
CA LEU A 32 32.82 15.54 18.53
C LEU A 32 33.86 16.01 19.55
N GLU A 33 35.04 15.40 19.60
CA GLU A 33 36.10 15.76 20.58
C GLU A 33 36.47 17.25 20.53
N LYS A 34 36.41 17.86 19.34
CA LYS A 34 36.71 19.28 19.12
C LYS A 34 35.45 20.14 18.90
N ALA A 35 34.26 19.54 18.92
CA ALA A 35 33.01 20.21 18.60
C ALA A 35 32.39 20.89 19.83
N VAL A 36 31.61 21.94 19.58
CA VAL A 36 30.78 22.60 20.61
C VAL A 36 29.34 22.13 20.47
N ILE A 37 28.81 21.49 21.51
CA ILE A 37 27.45 20.94 21.52
C ILE A 37 26.53 21.87 22.35
N LYS A 38 25.37 22.20 21.79
CA LYS A 38 24.29 22.97 22.43
C LYS A 38 22.98 22.20 22.33
N ALA A 39 22.01 22.52 23.18
CA ALA A 39 20.66 21.96 23.12
C ALA A 39 19.62 23.07 23.32
N THR A 40 18.40 22.86 22.82
CA THR A 40 17.25 23.73 23.10
C THR A 40 16.90 23.77 24.58
N SER A 41 16.91 22.60 25.22
CA SER A 41 16.66 22.44 26.65
C SER A 41 17.44 21.27 27.21
N SER A 42 17.64 21.27 28.52
CA SER A 42 18.25 20.15 29.24
C SER A 42 17.77 20.08 30.68
N LEU A 43 17.80 18.87 31.24
CA LEU A 43 17.69 18.67 32.68
C LEU A 43 19.02 19.01 33.38
N GLN A 44 18.92 19.38 34.66
CA GLN A 44 20.10 19.64 35.50
C GLN A 44 21.03 18.40 35.50
N GLU A 45 22.34 18.62 35.30
CA GLU A 45 23.37 17.56 35.17
C GLU A 45 23.18 16.59 33.99
N ARG A 46 22.31 16.93 33.03
CA ARG A 46 22.08 16.17 31.79
C ARG A 46 22.09 17.10 30.57
N GLY A 47 23.05 18.03 30.59
CA GLY A 47 23.25 19.03 29.56
C GLY A 47 23.77 18.44 28.24
N PRO A 48 23.90 19.28 27.20
CA PRO A 48 24.46 18.89 25.90
C PRO A 48 25.89 18.32 25.99
N GLU A 49 26.66 18.71 27.01
CA GLU A 49 28.00 18.17 27.30
C GLU A 49 28.01 16.68 27.66
N GLU A 50 26.88 16.11 28.05
CA GLU A 50 26.75 14.67 28.32
C GLU A 50 26.30 13.89 27.07
N ALA A 51 26.18 14.54 25.91
CA ALA A 51 25.77 13.90 24.66
C ALA A 51 26.88 13.06 24.00
N TYR A 52 28.08 12.96 24.59
CA TYR A 52 29.17 12.16 24.01
C TYR A 52 28.88 10.65 24.07
N MET A 53 29.19 9.95 22.97
CA MET A 53 28.94 8.51 22.78
C MET A 53 29.39 7.62 23.95
N TYR A 54 30.58 7.90 24.48
CA TYR A 54 31.22 7.13 25.55
C TYR A 54 31.13 7.81 26.92
N GLY A 55 30.27 8.82 27.05
CA GLY A 55 29.96 9.48 28.33
C GLY A 55 29.24 8.55 29.31
N GLY A 56 29.41 8.82 30.60
CA GLY A 56 28.75 8.10 31.69
C GLY A 56 27.28 8.48 31.89
N ASN A 57 26.83 9.58 31.28
CA ASN A 57 25.45 10.05 31.26
C ASN A 57 25.02 10.37 29.82
N ALA A 58 23.82 10.93 29.63
CA ALA A 58 23.31 11.35 28.32
C ALA A 58 22.69 12.75 28.41
N TRP A 59 22.72 13.51 27.30
CA TRP A 59 21.86 14.67 27.17
C TRP A 59 20.40 14.22 27.33
N THR A 60 19.64 14.93 28.16
CA THR A 60 18.20 14.69 28.34
C THR A 60 17.45 16.00 28.22
N ALA A 61 16.51 16.09 27.27
CA ALA A 61 15.69 17.27 27.12
C ALA A 61 14.78 17.49 28.35
N LYS A 62 14.47 18.76 28.62
CA LYS A 62 13.60 19.14 29.74
C LYS A 62 12.16 18.66 29.49
N ASP A 63 11.67 18.98 28.29
CA ASP A 63 10.34 18.68 27.80
C ASP A 63 10.40 17.58 26.71
N ASN A 64 9.30 16.86 26.52
CA ASN A 64 9.17 15.76 25.55
C ASN A 64 8.24 16.21 24.41
N ASP A 65 8.72 17.14 23.58
CA ASP A 65 8.02 17.65 22.39
C ASP A 65 8.94 17.64 21.17
N PHE A 66 8.40 18.01 20.00
CA PHE A 66 9.12 17.99 18.73
C PHE A 66 10.03 19.21 18.52
N ASP A 67 10.02 20.17 19.45
CA ASP A 67 10.84 21.39 19.34
C ASP A 67 12.25 21.19 19.91
N GLN A 68 12.52 20.02 20.50
CA GLN A 68 13.81 19.69 21.08
C GLN A 68 14.86 19.33 20.02
N GLN A 69 16.08 19.85 20.15
CA GLN A 69 17.18 19.54 19.22
C GLN A 69 18.55 19.67 19.90
N LEU A 70 19.51 18.88 19.41
CA LEU A 70 20.95 19.06 19.65
C LEU A 70 21.57 19.81 18.48
N ILE A 71 22.42 20.80 18.76
CA ILE A 71 23.11 21.64 17.78
C ILE A 71 24.61 21.45 18.00
N ILE A 72 25.31 20.97 16.97
CA ILE A 72 26.73 20.66 16.97
C ILE A 72 27.44 21.66 16.05
N ASP A 73 28.44 22.34 16.57
CA ASP A 73 29.39 23.17 15.81
C ASP A 73 30.74 22.45 15.74
N LEU A 74 31.11 22.00 14.54
CA LEU A 74 32.37 21.29 14.29
C LEU A 74 33.59 22.23 14.21
N GLY A 75 33.40 23.55 14.32
CA GLY A 75 34.45 24.57 14.27
C GLY A 75 34.94 24.92 12.86
N GLN A 76 34.87 23.99 11.91
CA GLN A 76 35.14 24.21 10.49
C GLN A 76 34.24 23.32 9.62
N VAL A 77 34.22 23.54 8.30
CA VAL A 77 33.47 22.69 7.37
C VAL A 77 34.15 21.32 7.28
N MET A 78 33.39 20.27 7.63
CA MET A 78 33.83 18.89 7.61
C MET A 78 33.03 18.08 6.61
N ASN A 79 33.63 17.00 6.11
CA ASN A 79 32.94 15.97 5.32
C ASN A 79 32.51 14.83 6.25
N VAL A 80 31.24 14.81 6.63
CA VAL A 80 30.67 13.87 7.61
C VAL A 80 30.05 12.68 6.89
N THR A 81 30.52 11.48 7.22
CA THR A 81 30.19 10.22 6.53
C THR A 81 29.27 9.31 7.35
N ARG A 82 29.27 9.44 8.68
CA ARG A 82 28.50 8.56 9.58
C ARG A 82 28.12 9.24 10.89
N ILE A 83 26.99 8.81 11.46
CA ILE A 83 26.59 9.12 12.84
C ILE A 83 26.38 7.81 13.62
N SER A 84 26.81 7.78 14.88
CA SER A 84 26.49 6.73 15.84
C SER A 84 25.71 7.31 17.01
N THR A 85 24.73 6.57 17.54
CA THR A 85 23.85 7.03 18.63
C THR A 85 23.71 5.96 19.71
N ARG A 86 23.49 6.40 20.96
CA ARG A 86 23.29 5.55 22.14
C ARG A 86 22.23 6.15 23.07
N GLY A 87 21.49 5.30 23.77
CA GLY A 87 20.56 5.71 24.83
C GLY A 87 21.25 6.15 26.12
N ARG A 88 20.47 6.52 27.14
CA ARG A 88 21.01 6.77 28.49
C ARG A 88 21.22 5.46 29.25
N PRO A 89 22.40 5.21 29.84
CA PRO A 89 22.70 3.92 30.46
C PRO A 89 21.70 3.53 31.57
N PHE A 90 21.24 2.29 31.55
CA PHE A 90 20.46 1.61 32.59
C PHE A 90 19.06 2.17 32.88
N THR A 91 18.51 3.06 32.03
CA THR A 91 17.25 3.77 32.35
C THR A 91 16.14 3.66 31.31
N ASN A 92 16.29 2.89 30.23
CA ASN A 92 15.29 2.78 29.15
C ASN A 92 14.84 4.17 28.60
N GLU A 93 15.72 5.18 28.68
CA GLU A 93 15.50 6.53 28.16
C GLU A 93 16.37 6.69 26.91
N TYR A 94 15.77 6.76 25.72
CA TYR A 94 16.52 6.86 24.47
C TYR A 94 15.70 7.39 23.30
N VAL A 95 16.39 8.03 22.35
CA VAL A 95 15.84 8.44 21.05
C VAL A 95 15.78 7.24 20.10
N MET A 96 14.59 6.94 19.59
CA MET A 96 14.32 5.83 18.66
C MET A 96 14.38 6.26 17.19
N GLU A 97 14.16 7.55 16.92
CA GLU A 97 14.19 8.13 15.58
C GLU A 97 14.50 9.62 15.66
N TYR A 98 15.23 10.12 14.68
CA TYR A 98 15.59 11.53 14.57
C TYR A 98 15.78 11.94 13.10
N SER A 99 15.63 13.23 12.81
CA SER A 99 16.06 13.82 11.55
C SER A 99 17.34 14.65 11.74
N ILE A 100 18.03 14.92 10.64
CA ILE A 100 19.27 15.72 10.63
C ILE A 100 19.05 16.95 9.76
N SER A 101 19.43 18.12 10.27
CA SER A 101 19.57 19.33 9.47
C SER A 101 21.02 19.83 9.55
N TYR A 102 21.56 20.45 8.53
CA TYR A 102 22.98 20.83 8.47
C TYR A 102 23.20 22.14 7.72
N GLY A 103 24.25 22.89 8.06
CA GLY A 103 24.55 24.19 7.46
C GLY A 103 26.03 24.58 7.60
N THR A 104 26.42 25.68 6.97
CA THR A 104 27.79 26.20 6.97
C THR A 104 28.00 27.39 7.88
N ASN A 105 26.96 28.20 8.16
CA ASN A 105 27.08 29.43 8.95
C ASN A 105 26.24 29.43 10.24
N GLY A 106 25.50 28.35 10.51
CA GLY A 106 24.70 28.19 11.72
C GLY A 106 23.32 28.86 11.67
N LEU A 107 22.95 29.43 10.52
CA LEU A 107 21.62 29.97 10.20
C LEU A 107 21.01 29.28 8.96
N ASP A 108 21.86 28.81 8.05
CA ASP A 108 21.58 28.23 6.74
C ASP A 108 21.25 26.73 6.74
N TYR A 109 20.54 26.20 7.75
CA TYR A 109 20.35 24.74 7.78
C TYR A 109 19.46 24.25 6.63
N ALA A 110 19.88 23.19 5.97
CA ALA A 110 19.08 22.36 5.09
C ALA A 110 18.77 21.03 5.78
N ASP A 111 17.57 20.48 5.57
CA ASP A 111 17.25 19.15 6.07
C ASP A 111 17.88 18.07 5.18
N TYR A 112 18.36 17.00 5.80
CA TYR A 112 18.79 15.82 5.07
C TYR A 112 17.57 15.13 4.45
N LYS A 113 17.51 15.06 3.12
CA LYS A 113 16.36 14.51 2.38
C LYS A 113 16.61 13.11 1.84
N GLU A 114 15.51 12.37 1.66
CA GLU A 114 15.42 11.15 0.88
C GLU A 114 15.24 11.46 -0.62
N PRO A 115 15.44 10.47 -1.51
CA PRO A 115 15.18 10.62 -2.95
C PRO A 115 13.81 11.16 -3.31
N SER A 116 12.80 10.88 -2.47
CA SER A 116 11.42 11.31 -2.62
C SER A 116 11.19 12.80 -2.29
N GLY A 117 12.23 13.52 -1.85
CA GLY A 117 12.18 14.92 -1.41
C GLY A 117 11.79 15.11 0.06
N ASN A 118 11.39 14.04 0.76
CA ASN A 118 11.00 14.10 2.16
C ASN A 118 12.21 14.16 3.09
N ILE A 119 12.03 14.72 4.29
CA ILE A 119 13.06 14.68 5.33
C ILE A 119 13.34 13.21 5.70
N ARG A 120 14.61 12.82 5.65
CA ARG A 120 15.04 11.48 6.02
C ARG A 120 14.91 11.28 7.52
N MET A 121 14.20 10.22 7.89
CA MET A 121 14.09 9.77 9.28
C MET A 121 15.12 8.68 9.54
N PHE A 122 16.11 8.99 10.38
CA PHE A 122 17.15 8.04 10.76
C PHE A 122 16.67 7.20 11.93
N ARG A 123 16.87 5.88 11.83
CA ARG A 123 16.63 4.97 12.96
C ARG A 123 17.64 5.29 14.06
N GLY A 124 17.14 5.49 15.27
CA GLY A 124 17.93 5.67 16.48
C GLY A 124 18.11 4.36 17.24
N ASN A 125 18.06 4.44 18.57
CA ASN A 125 18.33 3.32 19.45
C ASN A 125 17.09 2.43 19.67
N SER A 126 17.34 1.14 19.87
CA SER A 126 16.30 0.15 20.20
C SER A 126 16.27 -0.23 21.68
N ASP A 127 17.34 0.10 22.41
CA ASP A 127 17.53 -0.09 23.84
C ASP A 127 18.34 1.10 24.42
N ASP A 128 18.72 1.01 25.69
CA ASP A 128 19.40 2.07 26.43
C ASP A 128 20.93 2.09 26.28
N ASP A 129 21.54 1.01 25.77
CA ASP A 129 23.02 0.87 25.75
C ASP A 129 23.62 0.21 24.49
N SER A 130 22.85 -0.23 23.49
CA SER A 130 23.42 -0.63 22.19
C SER A 130 23.75 0.60 21.34
N ILE A 131 24.84 0.48 20.57
CA ILE A 131 25.24 1.48 19.59
C ILE A 131 24.44 1.24 18.32
N ASN A 132 23.71 2.25 17.87
CA ASN A 132 23.09 2.25 16.55
C ASN A 132 23.90 3.16 15.61
N GLN A 133 24.15 2.70 14.38
CA GLN A 133 24.97 3.42 13.40
C GLN A 133 24.17 3.69 12.14
N ASN A 134 24.33 4.90 11.59
CA ASN A 134 23.77 5.28 10.29
C ASN A 134 24.88 5.87 9.41
N ASP A 135 25.14 5.23 8.28
CA ASP A 135 26.06 5.71 7.24
C ASP A 135 25.32 6.62 6.25
N PHE A 136 25.96 7.72 5.85
CA PHE A 136 25.44 8.63 4.85
C PHE A 136 25.90 8.20 3.46
N GLU A 137 24.95 7.74 2.64
CA GLU A 137 25.20 7.38 1.24
C GLU A 137 25.77 8.55 0.44
N ILE A 138 25.26 9.76 0.71
CA ILE A 138 25.83 11.03 0.24
C ILE A 138 26.29 11.80 1.49
N PRO A 139 27.61 11.95 1.71
CA PRO A 139 28.15 12.62 2.88
C PRO A 139 27.57 14.03 3.11
N ILE A 140 27.57 14.48 4.36
CA ILE A 140 27.14 15.82 4.75
C ILE A 140 28.37 16.73 4.78
N ILE A 141 28.36 17.79 3.98
CA ILE A 141 29.43 18.79 3.99
C ILE A 141 28.92 20.02 4.76
N ALA A 142 29.31 20.14 6.02
CA ALA A 142 28.78 21.14 6.93
C ALA A 142 29.75 21.45 8.08
N GLN A 143 29.57 22.62 8.69
CA GLN A 143 30.16 22.95 10.00
C GLN A 143 29.13 22.75 11.11
N TRP A 144 27.88 23.12 10.85
CA TRP A 144 26.79 23.09 11.83
C TRP A 144 25.86 21.92 11.53
N ILE A 145 25.59 21.08 12.53
CA ILE A 145 24.69 19.94 12.41
C ILE A 145 23.66 19.99 13.53
N LYS A 146 22.40 19.74 13.17
CA LYS A 146 21.27 19.63 14.09
C LYS A 146 20.72 18.22 14.07
N ILE A 147 20.51 17.67 15.25
CA ILE A 147 19.84 16.40 15.45
C ILE A 147 18.50 16.70 16.11
N ASN A 148 17.41 16.39 15.41
CA ASN A 148 16.05 16.67 15.84
C ASN A 148 15.36 15.35 16.19
N PRO A 149 15.21 14.99 17.47
CA PRO A 149 14.49 13.79 17.89
C PRO A 149 13.02 13.85 17.44
N THR A 150 12.58 12.80 16.75
CA THR A 150 11.20 12.65 16.29
C THR A 150 10.47 11.55 17.04
N ARG A 151 11.21 10.64 17.69
CA ARG A 151 10.62 9.58 18.51
C ARG A 151 11.57 9.16 19.63
N TRP A 152 11.02 8.86 20.79
CA TRP A 152 11.79 8.44 21.96
C TRP A 152 10.99 7.48 22.84
N ARG A 153 11.71 6.74 23.69
CA ARG A 153 11.14 5.92 24.75
C ARG A 153 11.34 6.63 26.09
N ASN A 154 10.25 6.79 26.85
CA ASN A 154 10.17 7.49 28.14
C ASN A 154 10.54 9.00 28.10
N ARG A 155 11.77 9.34 27.74
CA ARG A 155 12.27 10.71 27.58
C ARG A 155 13.23 10.83 26.40
N ILE A 156 13.33 12.04 25.85
CA ILE A 156 14.35 12.38 24.86
C ILE A 156 15.72 12.35 25.54
N SER A 157 16.46 11.26 25.33
CA SER A 157 17.82 11.11 25.84
C SER A 157 18.76 10.52 24.79
N MET A 158 19.93 11.10 24.62
CA MET A 158 20.82 10.73 23.51
C MET A 158 22.29 10.96 23.86
N ARG A 159 23.10 9.97 23.51
CA ARG A 159 24.55 10.08 23.29
C ARG A 159 24.83 9.85 21.80
N MET A 160 25.87 10.48 21.25
CA MET A 160 26.21 10.36 19.84
C MET A 160 27.70 10.53 19.57
N GLU A 161 28.14 10.11 18.38
CA GLU A 161 29.41 10.45 17.74
C GLU A 161 29.20 10.71 16.25
N LEU A 162 29.89 11.71 15.71
CA LEU A 162 29.94 12.00 14.27
C LEU A 162 31.30 11.58 13.72
N PHE A 163 31.31 10.98 12.53
CA PHE A 163 32.55 10.54 11.87
C PHE A 163 32.70 11.23 10.52
N GLY A 164 33.94 11.57 10.18
CA GLY A 164 34.26 12.23 8.91
C GLY A 164 35.72 12.65 8.80
N CYS A 165 36.00 13.63 7.95
CA CYS A 165 37.34 14.19 7.75
C CYS A 165 37.26 15.67 7.35
N GLU A 166 38.42 16.35 7.30
CA GLU A 166 38.49 17.73 6.83
C GLU A 166 38.10 17.83 5.35
N TYR A 167 37.38 18.88 4.99
CA TYR A 167 36.91 19.12 3.63
C TYR A 167 37.82 20.11 2.89
N ASP A 168 38.50 19.66 1.83
CA ASP A 168 39.33 20.50 0.95
C ASP A 168 38.47 21.11 -0.18
N ALA A 169 38.07 22.37 -0.02
CA ALA A 169 37.23 23.10 -0.97
C ALA A 169 38.06 23.76 -2.07
N VAL A 170 37.77 23.43 -3.35
CA VAL A 170 38.37 24.10 -4.51
C VAL A 170 37.29 24.84 -5.31
N ASP A 171 37.20 26.15 -5.09
CA ASP A 171 36.18 26.99 -5.71
C ASP A 171 36.64 27.73 -6.97
N LEU A 172 35.67 27.99 -7.85
CA LEU A 172 35.71 29.01 -8.88
C LEU A 172 34.43 29.84 -8.84
N TYR A 173 34.57 31.17 -8.84
CA TYR A 173 33.46 32.11 -8.94
C TYR A 173 33.28 32.63 -10.37
N PHE A 174 32.02 32.68 -10.79
CA PHE A 174 31.56 33.17 -12.07
C PHE A 174 30.65 34.39 -11.86
N ASN A 175 30.92 35.48 -12.56
CA ASN A 175 30.19 36.75 -12.42
C ASN A 175 29.21 37.03 -13.57
N GLY A 176 28.82 36.01 -14.34
CA GLY A 176 28.00 36.15 -15.56
C GLY A 176 28.78 36.56 -16.83
N THR A 177 30.04 36.97 -16.71
CA THR A 177 30.95 37.16 -17.86
C THR A 177 32.12 36.18 -17.86
N ALA A 178 32.34 35.51 -16.74
CA ALA A 178 33.40 34.54 -16.57
C ALA A 178 33.08 33.21 -17.27
N LEU A 179 34.10 32.56 -17.83
CA LEU A 179 34.00 31.22 -18.40
C LEU A 179 35.32 30.45 -18.26
N LEU A 180 35.19 29.14 -18.13
CA LEU A 180 36.29 28.18 -18.20
C LEU A 180 36.03 27.25 -19.39
N MET A 181 37.03 27.10 -20.26
CA MET A 181 36.94 26.26 -21.44
C MET A 181 38.02 25.18 -21.40
N LEU A 182 37.61 23.94 -21.70
CA LEU A 182 38.46 22.77 -21.89
C LEU A 182 38.45 22.37 -23.37
N ASN A 183 39.63 22.24 -23.96
CA ASN A 183 39.79 21.85 -25.36
C ASN A 183 39.81 20.31 -25.52
N LEU A 184 38.71 19.72 -26.00
CA LEU A 184 38.60 18.27 -26.24
C LEU A 184 39.09 17.81 -27.63
N LEU A 185 39.71 18.67 -28.43
CA LEU A 185 40.27 18.25 -29.72
C LEU A 185 41.46 17.28 -29.56
N ARG A 186 42.19 17.39 -28.43
CA ARG A 186 43.30 16.49 -28.11
C ARG A 186 42.82 15.24 -27.36
N ASP A 187 41.96 15.43 -26.36
CA ASP A 187 41.42 14.37 -25.51
C ASP A 187 39.89 14.33 -25.62
N PRO A 188 39.33 13.75 -26.70
CA PRO A 188 37.88 13.65 -26.86
C PRO A 188 37.27 12.72 -25.83
N ILE A 189 36.09 13.08 -25.32
CA ILE A 189 35.30 12.24 -24.42
C ILE A 189 34.49 11.28 -25.29
N SER A 190 34.77 9.99 -25.22
CA SER A 190 33.93 8.94 -25.80
C SER A 190 33.70 7.88 -24.75
N ALA A 191 32.53 7.90 -24.12
CA ALA A 191 32.26 7.00 -23.01
C ALA A 191 30.80 6.49 -23.03
N SER A 192 30.60 5.32 -22.44
CA SER A 192 29.29 4.73 -22.17
C SER A 192 28.88 4.88 -20.70
N ARG A 193 29.75 5.49 -19.89
CA ARG A 193 29.57 5.71 -18.46
C ARG A 193 30.28 7.00 -18.07
N GLU A 194 29.57 7.89 -17.41
CA GLU A 194 30.16 9.09 -16.81
C GLU A 194 29.56 9.31 -15.44
N ASN A 195 30.37 9.85 -14.54
CA ASN A 195 29.94 10.34 -13.24
C ASN A 195 30.43 11.79 -13.09
N ILE A 196 29.52 12.75 -13.03
CA ILE A 196 29.82 14.17 -12.83
C ILE A 196 29.29 14.55 -11.44
N ARG A 197 30.15 15.08 -10.58
CA ARG A 197 29.75 15.56 -9.24
C ARG A 197 30.37 16.91 -8.94
N PHE A 198 29.61 17.83 -8.38
CA PHE A 198 30.09 19.15 -7.96
C PHE A 198 29.09 19.80 -7.01
N ARG A 199 29.49 20.91 -6.38
CA ARG A 199 28.58 21.73 -5.59
C ARG A 199 28.46 23.12 -6.20
N PHE A 200 27.31 23.75 -6.02
CA PHE A 200 27.10 25.11 -6.52
C PHE A 200 26.33 25.98 -5.54
N LYS A 201 26.54 27.29 -5.64
CA LYS A 201 25.87 28.31 -4.84
C LYS A 201 25.53 29.51 -5.72
N THR A 202 24.26 29.90 -5.80
CA THR A 202 23.81 31.00 -6.67
C THR A 202 22.59 31.71 -6.08
N SER A 203 22.44 33.00 -6.43
CA SER A 203 21.22 33.79 -6.19
C SER A 203 20.47 34.12 -7.48
N ALA A 204 20.92 33.56 -8.62
CA ALA A 204 20.39 33.79 -9.94
C ALA A 204 19.53 32.59 -10.39
N ALA A 205 18.28 32.88 -10.76
CA ALA A 205 17.29 31.90 -11.20
C ALA A 205 17.65 31.16 -12.50
N ASN A 206 18.54 31.75 -13.32
CA ASN A 206 18.87 31.29 -14.66
C ASN A 206 20.39 31.40 -14.91
N GLY A 207 20.99 30.40 -15.55
CA GLY A 207 22.39 30.45 -15.95
C GLY A 207 22.92 29.13 -16.54
N VAL A 208 23.73 29.21 -17.60
CA VAL A 208 24.38 28.03 -18.21
C VAL A 208 25.58 27.58 -17.38
N MET A 209 25.57 26.33 -16.90
CA MET A 209 26.59 25.81 -15.98
C MET A 209 27.63 24.95 -16.70
N LEU A 210 27.20 23.95 -17.46
CA LEU A 210 28.08 23.04 -18.21
C LEU A 210 27.54 22.86 -19.62
N TYR A 211 28.42 22.88 -20.61
CA TYR A 211 28.04 22.58 -22.00
C TYR A 211 29.17 21.87 -22.73
N GLY A 212 28.86 20.76 -23.40
CA GLY A 212 29.79 20.06 -24.29
C GLY A 212 29.06 19.50 -25.50
N ARG A 213 29.73 19.49 -26.66
CA ARG A 213 29.16 18.96 -27.90
C ARG A 213 30.14 18.14 -28.75
N GLY A 214 29.59 17.29 -29.60
CA GLY A 214 30.26 16.48 -30.59
C GLY A 214 29.92 16.89 -32.02
N THR A 215 30.75 16.45 -32.97
CA THR A 215 30.50 16.65 -34.41
C THR A 215 29.33 15.83 -34.96
N GLN A 216 28.89 14.80 -34.25
CA GLN A 216 27.79 13.89 -34.66
C GLN A 216 26.40 14.34 -34.15
N GLY A 217 26.30 15.50 -33.51
CA GLY A 217 25.07 16.00 -32.89
C GLY A 217 24.91 15.61 -31.41
N ASP A 218 25.85 14.84 -30.87
CA ASP A 218 25.96 14.54 -29.44
C ASP A 218 26.16 15.83 -28.64
N TYR A 219 25.44 15.99 -27.54
CA TYR A 219 25.72 17.08 -26.60
C TYR A 219 25.21 16.75 -25.19
N ILE A 220 25.79 17.46 -24.24
CA ILE A 220 25.33 17.53 -22.85
C ILE A 220 25.27 19.01 -22.44
N ALA A 221 24.14 19.44 -21.92
CA ALA A 221 23.89 20.81 -21.53
C ALA A 221 23.21 20.85 -20.16
N LEU A 222 23.89 21.40 -19.16
CA LEU A 222 23.38 21.62 -17.81
C LEU A 222 23.20 23.12 -17.56
N GLN A 223 21.99 23.52 -17.19
CA GLN A 223 21.62 24.92 -16.99
C GLN A 223 20.65 25.08 -15.83
N MET A 224 20.77 26.18 -15.09
CA MET A 224 19.75 26.66 -14.17
C MET A 224 18.65 27.33 -15.01
N ARG A 225 17.40 26.91 -14.82
CA ARG A 225 16.21 27.50 -15.43
C ARG A 225 15.11 27.61 -14.37
N ASP A 226 14.57 28.81 -14.18
CA ASP A 226 13.44 29.05 -13.27
C ASP A 226 13.64 28.43 -11.86
N ASN A 227 14.84 28.58 -11.28
CA ASN A 227 15.24 28.03 -9.96
C ASN A 227 15.38 26.50 -9.89
N GLN A 228 15.43 25.81 -11.02
CA GLN A 228 15.64 24.37 -11.12
C GLN A 228 16.85 24.06 -12.01
N LEU A 229 17.46 22.90 -11.87
CA LEU A 229 18.47 22.44 -12.81
C LEU A 229 17.83 21.64 -13.94
N LEU A 230 18.18 21.99 -15.17
CA LEU A 230 17.75 21.33 -16.40
C LEU A 230 18.96 20.73 -17.10
N LEU A 231 18.93 19.41 -17.30
CA LEU A 231 19.89 18.63 -18.06
C LEU A 231 19.27 18.22 -19.39
N ASN A 232 19.86 18.68 -20.49
CA ASN A 232 19.53 18.23 -21.84
C ASN A 232 20.67 17.39 -22.39
N ILE A 233 20.36 16.19 -22.86
CA ILE A 233 21.34 15.25 -23.40
C ILE A 233 20.84 14.60 -24.71
N ASN A 234 21.76 14.45 -25.66
CA ASN A 234 21.55 13.76 -26.93
C ASN A 234 22.79 12.90 -27.25
N LEU A 235 22.57 11.65 -27.69
CA LEU A 235 23.62 10.68 -28.04
C LEU A 235 23.76 10.48 -29.56
N GLY A 236 23.33 11.48 -30.36
CA GLY A 236 23.46 11.48 -31.82
C GLY A 236 22.23 10.99 -32.59
N SER A 237 21.13 10.66 -31.90
CA SER A 237 19.88 10.17 -32.52
C SER A 237 18.97 11.28 -33.05
N GLY A 238 19.31 12.54 -32.77
CA GLY A 238 18.43 13.70 -33.03
C GLY A 238 17.28 13.85 -32.02
N GLN A 239 17.13 12.89 -31.08
CA GLN A 239 16.12 12.95 -30.02
C GLN A 239 16.75 13.47 -28.72
N VAL A 240 16.18 14.54 -28.16
CA VAL A 240 16.67 15.15 -26.93
C VAL A 240 15.95 14.52 -25.73
N THR A 241 16.72 14.16 -24.71
CA THR A 241 16.20 13.81 -23.39
C THR A 241 16.43 14.99 -22.45
N SER A 242 15.37 15.45 -21.80
CA SER A 242 15.38 16.62 -20.93
C SER A 242 14.94 16.21 -19.53
N LEU A 243 15.78 16.46 -18.52
CA LEU A 243 15.56 16.11 -17.13
C LEU A 243 15.67 17.36 -16.26
N SER A 244 14.67 17.61 -15.43
CA SER A 244 14.67 18.75 -14.48
C SER A 244 14.63 18.25 -13.04
N VAL A 245 15.50 18.77 -12.18
CA VAL A 245 15.61 18.36 -10.77
C VAL A 245 15.84 19.58 -9.87
N GLY A 246 15.31 19.49 -8.65
CA GLY A 246 15.42 20.50 -7.61
C GLY A 246 14.39 21.63 -7.76
N SER A 247 14.32 22.48 -6.74
CA SER A 247 13.51 23.69 -6.71
C SER A 247 14.10 24.68 -5.74
N LEU A 248 13.85 25.97 -5.97
CA LEU A 248 14.36 27.08 -5.16
C LEU A 248 15.90 27.06 -5.00
N LEU A 249 16.62 26.56 -6.00
CA LEU A 249 18.08 26.38 -6.00
C LEU A 249 18.87 27.72 -6.11
N ASP A 250 18.15 28.85 -6.10
CA ASP A 250 18.67 30.22 -6.09
C ASP A 250 18.59 30.85 -4.67
N ASP A 251 18.50 30.01 -3.64
CA ASP A 251 18.43 30.40 -2.23
C ASP A 251 19.76 30.89 -1.64
N ASN A 252 20.83 30.87 -2.44
CA ASN A 252 22.19 31.20 -2.04
C ASN A 252 22.74 30.30 -0.93
N VAL A 253 22.37 29.02 -0.94
CA VAL A 253 22.97 27.94 -0.15
C VAL A 253 23.75 27.00 -1.08
N TRP A 254 24.65 26.19 -0.53
CA TRP A 254 25.37 25.18 -1.30
C TRP A 254 24.48 23.98 -1.61
N HIS A 255 24.37 23.64 -2.88
CA HIS A 255 23.66 22.47 -3.37
C HIS A 255 24.61 21.43 -3.95
N ASP A 256 24.32 20.14 -3.70
CA ASP A 256 25.10 19.00 -4.19
C ASP A 256 24.51 18.47 -5.51
N VAL A 257 25.31 18.35 -6.57
CA VAL A 257 24.87 17.83 -7.88
C VAL A 257 25.60 16.55 -8.22
N VAL A 258 24.85 15.53 -8.65
CA VAL A 258 25.38 14.26 -9.15
C VAL A 258 24.66 13.86 -10.44
N ILE A 259 25.43 13.62 -11.50
CA ILE A 259 24.94 13.06 -12.76
C ILE A 259 25.69 11.76 -13.01
N SER A 260 24.98 10.64 -12.99
CA SER A 260 25.54 9.31 -13.22
C SER A 260 24.83 8.66 -14.41
N ARG A 261 25.58 8.35 -15.47
CA ARG A 261 25.05 7.68 -16.66
C ARG A 261 25.68 6.30 -16.81
N ASN A 262 24.86 5.31 -17.12
CA ASN A 262 25.28 3.98 -17.55
C ASN A 262 24.52 3.58 -18.81
N ARG A 263 25.19 3.63 -19.97
CA ARG A 263 24.60 3.46 -21.30
C ARG A 263 23.46 4.46 -21.51
N ARG A 264 22.20 4.01 -21.61
CA ARG A 264 21.04 4.90 -21.77
C ARG A 264 20.39 5.24 -20.43
N ASP A 265 20.73 4.53 -19.37
CA ASP A 265 20.16 4.79 -18.05
C ASP A 265 20.91 5.97 -17.44
N ILE A 266 20.18 7.00 -17.02
CA ILE A 266 20.75 8.22 -16.45
C ILE A 266 20.06 8.53 -15.13
N LEU A 267 20.87 8.87 -14.13
CA LEU A 267 20.46 9.36 -12.82
C LEU A 267 20.97 10.78 -12.69
N PHE A 268 20.06 11.70 -12.38
CA PHE A 268 20.37 13.10 -12.16
C PHE A 268 19.85 13.51 -10.78
N SER A 269 20.74 13.95 -9.90
CA SER A 269 20.43 14.29 -8.51
C SER A 269 20.88 15.70 -8.13
N VAL A 270 20.04 16.37 -7.33
CA VAL A 270 20.34 17.64 -6.65
C VAL A 270 19.91 17.48 -5.18
N ASP A 271 20.80 17.75 -4.24
CA ASP A 271 20.57 17.62 -2.80
C ASP A 271 19.97 16.27 -2.37
N ARG A 272 20.44 15.17 -2.99
CA ARG A 272 19.99 13.78 -2.76
C ARG A 272 18.61 13.44 -3.34
N VAL A 273 17.86 14.42 -3.83
CA VAL A 273 16.66 14.18 -4.65
C VAL A 273 17.13 13.82 -6.05
N PHE A 274 16.61 12.74 -6.65
CA PHE A 274 17.04 12.33 -7.98
C PHE A 274 15.88 11.99 -8.89
N VAL A 275 16.12 12.15 -10.19
CA VAL A 275 15.27 11.65 -11.27
C VAL A 275 16.09 10.64 -12.06
N GLN A 276 15.47 9.50 -12.32
CA GLN A 276 16.04 8.46 -13.17
C GLN A 276 15.18 8.33 -14.43
N ASP A 277 15.85 8.27 -15.58
CA ASP A 277 15.17 8.11 -16.87
C ASP A 277 16.07 7.35 -17.84
N LYS A 278 15.53 7.04 -19.02
CA LYS A 278 16.22 6.38 -20.12
C LYS A 278 16.33 7.33 -21.31
N ILE A 279 17.57 7.58 -21.72
CA ILE A 279 17.88 8.47 -22.84
C ILE A 279 17.25 7.92 -24.13
N LYS A 280 16.53 8.80 -24.84
CA LYS A 280 15.82 8.53 -26.09
C LYS A 280 16.77 8.20 -27.25
N GLY A 281 16.30 7.36 -28.17
CA GLY A 281 17.06 6.89 -29.33
C GLY A 281 17.82 5.57 -29.09
N GLU A 282 18.55 5.12 -30.10
CA GLU A 282 19.17 3.78 -30.14
C GLU A 282 20.63 3.75 -29.66
N PHE A 283 21.31 4.90 -29.62
CA PHE A 283 22.72 4.99 -29.25
C PHE A 283 22.96 4.96 -27.73
N ASN A 284 24.15 4.53 -27.32
CA ASN A 284 24.53 4.34 -25.90
C ASN A 284 25.85 5.02 -25.49
N ARG A 285 26.53 5.70 -26.42
CA ARG A 285 27.80 6.41 -26.18
C ARG A 285 27.58 7.91 -26.35
N LEU A 286 28.26 8.69 -25.51
CA LEU A 286 28.32 10.15 -25.62
C LEU A 286 29.70 10.52 -26.17
N ASN A 287 29.76 11.16 -27.34
CA ASN A 287 31.00 11.54 -28.01
C ASN A 287 31.13 13.07 -28.07
N LEU A 288 31.95 13.64 -27.19
CA LEU A 288 32.26 15.08 -27.16
C LEU A 288 33.70 15.29 -27.67
N ASN A 289 33.84 16.02 -28.77
CA ASN A 289 35.15 16.28 -29.41
C ASN A 289 35.34 17.76 -29.78
N ARG A 290 34.52 18.65 -29.21
CA ARG A 290 34.66 20.11 -29.30
C ARG A 290 34.92 20.70 -27.91
N GLU A 291 34.91 22.01 -27.79
CA GLU A 291 35.11 22.71 -26.53
C GLU A 291 34.06 22.30 -25.48
N PHE A 292 34.52 22.07 -24.25
CA PHE A 292 33.68 21.86 -23.08
C PHE A 292 33.72 23.11 -22.21
N TYR A 293 32.57 23.75 -22.03
CA TYR A 293 32.43 25.04 -21.36
C TYR A 293 31.83 24.89 -19.97
N ILE A 294 32.34 25.70 -19.04
CA ILE A 294 31.89 25.78 -17.66
C ILE A 294 31.65 27.26 -17.31
N GLY A 295 30.48 27.54 -16.73
CA GLY A 295 30.06 28.88 -16.30
C GLY A 295 29.38 29.75 -17.36
N GLY A 296 29.37 29.31 -18.63
CA GLY A 296 28.73 30.04 -19.71
C GLY A 296 29.18 29.56 -21.09
N VAL A 297 28.53 30.03 -22.15
CA VAL A 297 28.94 29.78 -23.54
C VAL A 297 29.11 31.10 -24.29
N PRO A 298 30.03 31.19 -25.26
CA PRO A 298 30.24 32.42 -26.02
C PRO A 298 29.05 32.77 -26.92
N ASN A 299 28.32 31.76 -27.41
CA ASN A 299 27.12 31.92 -28.23
C ASN A 299 26.11 30.83 -27.87
N ILE A 300 24.80 31.08 -28.03
CA ILE A 300 23.74 30.09 -27.83
C ILE A 300 24.01 28.86 -28.71
N GLN A 301 23.86 27.66 -28.12
CA GLN A 301 24.07 26.39 -28.79
C GLN A 301 22.83 25.49 -28.65
N ASP A 302 22.79 24.42 -29.45
CA ASP A 302 21.74 23.41 -29.37
C ASP A 302 21.66 22.79 -27.98
N GLY A 303 20.43 22.59 -27.49
CA GLY A 303 20.18 22.07 -26.14
C GLY A 303 20.14 23.12 -25.03
N LEU A 304 20.61 24.35 -25.27
CA LEU A 304 20.48 25.44 -24.31
C LEU A 304 19.14 26.17 -24.49
N VAL A 305 18.45 26.41 -23.37
CA VAL A 305 17.19 27.15 -23.32
C VAL A 305 17.40 28.54 -22.70
N VAL A 306 18.49 28.68 -21.95
CA VAL A 306 18.85 29.89 -21.21
C VAL A 306 19.99 30.60 -21.92
N VAL A 307 19.90 31.94 -21.98
CA VAL A 307 20.88 32.80 -22.67
C VAL A 307 21.90 33.40 -21.70
N GLN A 308 21.54 33.51 -20.42
CA GLN A 308 22.42 34.05 -19.39
C GLN A 308 23.52 33.05 -19.03
N ASN A 309 24.74 33.54 -18.89
CA ASN A 309 25.82 32.77 -18.28
C ASN A 309 25.61 32.65 -16.77
N TYR A 310 26.25 31.65 -16.17
CA TYR A 310 26.13 31.39 -14.75
C TYR A 310 26.77 32.50 -13.91
N THR A 311 26.07 32.87 -12.85
CA THR A 311 26.56 33.80 -11.81
C THR A 311 26.48 33.08 -10.48
N GLY A 312 27.60 32.88 -9.81
CA GLY A 312 27.65 32.08 -8.58
C GLY A 312 28.99 31.36 -8.42
N CYS A 313 29.06 30.45 -7.46
CA CYS A 313 30.25 29.68 -7.14
C CYS A 313 30.02 28.21 -7.53
N LEU A 314 31.03 27.61 -8.15
CA LEU A 314 31.12 26.16 -8.35
C LEU A 314 32.29 25.65 -7.52
N GLU A 315 32.07 24.55 -6.81
CA GLU A 315 33.05 23.92 -5.92
C GLU A 315 33.28 22.47 -6.37
N ASN A 316 34.56 22.06 -6.39
CA ASN A 316 34.97 20.66 -6.53
C ASN A 316 34.28 19.90 -7.69
N LEU A 317 34.38 20.42 -8.91
CA LEU A 317 33.87 19.73 -10.09
C LEU A 317 34.71 18.49 -10.45
N TYR A 318 34.14 17.31 -10.22
CA TYR A 318 34.71 16.05 -10.65
C TYR A 318 34.09 15.56 -11.94
N LEU A 319 34.95 15.08 -12.83
CA LEU A 319 34.61 14.25 -13.96
C LEU A 319 35.20 12.87 -13.72
N ASN A 320 34.34 11.89 -13.48
CA ASN A 320 34.66 10.57 -12.95
C ASN A 320 35.42 10.68 -11.61
N SER A 321 36.69 10.27 -11.56
CA SER A 321 37.54 10.34 -10.36
C SER A 321 38.38 11.61 -10.28
N THR A 322 38.45 12.43 -11.34
CA THR A 322 39.37 13.57 -11.42
C THR A 322 38.68 14.88 -11.02
N ASN A 323 39.25 15.62 -10.05
CA ASN A 323 38.81 16.97 -9.70
C ASN A 323 39.37 17.98 -10.72
N LEU A 324 38.52 18.41 -11.65
CA LEU A 324 38.90 19.31 -12.74
C LEU A 324 39.37 20.67 -12.22
N PHE A 325 38.75 21.22 -11.17
CA PHE A 325 39.14 22.54 -10.65
C PHE A 325 40.51 22.50 -9.98
N LYS A 326 40.84 21.40 -9.29
CA LYS A 326 42.18 21.18 -8.71
C LYS A 326 43.23 21.06 -9.82
N GLU A 327 42.97 20.25 -10.85
CA GLU A 327 43.85 20.11 -12.01
C GLU A 327 44.07 21.45 -12.73
N VAL A 328 43.01 22.21 -12.95
CA VAL A 328 43.07 23.55 -13.56
C VAL A 328 43.88 24.51 -12.70
N LYS A 329 43.65 24.60 -11.37
CA LYS A 329 44.42 25.49 -10.50
C LYS A 329 45.92 25.12 -10.54
N GLN A 330 46.27 23.83 -10.49
CA GLN A 330 47.64 23.36 -10.60
C GLN A 330 48.27 23.69 -11.97
N ALA A 331 47.56 23.44 -13.07
CA ALA A 331 48.06 23.70 -14.42
C ALA A 331 48.39 25.19 -14.63
N PHE A 332 47.58 26.11 -14.09
CA PHE A 332 47.87 27.56 -14.16
C PHE A 332 49.01 27.97 -13.20
N GLN A 333 49.16 27.29 -12.07
CA GLN A 333 50.23 27.56 -11.11
C GLN A 333 51.61 27.09 -11.61
N TYR A 334 51.67 25.97 -12.33
CA TYR A 334 52.92 25.39 -12.87
C TYR A 334 53.20 25.74 -14.34
N GLY A 335 52.33 26.52 -15.01
CA GLY A 335 52.55 27.01 -16.37
C GLY A 335 52.19 26.02 -17.49
N GLU A 336 51.52 24.92 -17.18
CA GLU A 336 51.11 23.87 -18.14
C GLU A 336 49.73 24.14 -18.78
N ALA A 337 48.98 25.14 -18.29
CA ALA A 337 47.60 25.40 -18.68
C ALA A 337 47.39 25.79 -20.16
N ALA A 338 48.39 26.41 -20.80
CA ALA A 338 48.24 27.14 -22.08
C ALA A 338 47.75 26.28 -23.26
N PHE A 339 47.83 24.95 -23.19
CA PHE A 339 47.46 24.06 -24.29
C PHE A 339 46.13 23.31 -24.09
N ARG A 340 45.54 23.36 -22.89
CA ARG A 340 44.38 22.51 -22.53
C ARG A 340 43.22 23.29 -21.90
N TYR A 341 43.50 24.36 -21.18
CA TYR A 341 42.49 25.13 -20.46
C TYR A 341 42.59 26.63 -20.77
N GLU A 342 41.43 27.29 -20.89
CA GLU A 342 41.34 28.75 -21.01
C GLU A 342 40.42 29.31 -19.91
N LYS A 343 40.92 30.30 -19.17
CA LYS A 343 40.17 31.02 -18.12
C LYS A 343 39.90 32.45 -18.55
N ILE A 344 38.64 32.88 -18.46
CA ILE A 344 38.24 34.27 -18.69
C ILE A 344 37.48 34.76 -17.46
N ASN A 345 37.95 35.85 -16.84
CA ASN A 345 37.31 36.56 -15.71
C ASN A 345 36.90 35.69 -14.50
N THR A 346 37.48 34.50 -14.31
CA THR A 346 37.18 33.62 -13.17
C THR A 346 37.99 34.02 -11.94
N LEU A 347 37.38 33.95 -10.75
CA LEU A 347 38.07 34.15 -9.46
C LEU A 347 38.20 32.81 -8.72
N ASN A 348 39.30 32.64 -7.97
CA ASN A 348 39.58 31.39 -7.24
C ASN A 348 38.96 31.34 -5.82
N THR A 349 38.15 32.33 -5.47
CA THR A 349 37.48 32.49 -4.17
C THR A 349 36.00 32.78 -4.40
N CYS A 350 35.12 32.28 -3.54
CA CYS A 350 33.69 32.58 -3.57
C CYS A 350 33.40 33.83 -2.72
N PRO A 351 33.12 35.01 -3.32
CA PRO A 351 32.79 36.22 -2.56
C PRO A 351 31.40 36.13 -1.92
N GLU A 352 31.22 36.75 -0.75
CA GLU A 352 29.89 36.91 -0.15
C GLU A 352 29.00 37.79 -1.04
N PRO A 353 27.72 37.43 -1.25
CA PRO A 353 26.83 38.18 -2.12
C PRO A 353 26.43 39.52 -1.49
N HIS A 354 26.26 40.54 -2.33
CA HIS A 354 25.82 41.87 -1.89
C HIS A 354 24.34 41.95 -1.44
N ILE A 355 23.56 40.88 -1.54
CA ILE A 355 22.11 40.88 -1.30
C ILE A 355 21.77 39.84 -0.22
N ILE A 356 21.38 40.31 0.97
CA ILE A 356 20.97 39.47 2.10
C ILE A 356 19.44 39.34 2.12
N PRO A 357 18.87 38.12 1.99
CA PRO A 357 17.44 37.89 2.14
C PRO A 357 17.01 37.75 3.62
N VAL A 358 15.72 37.91 3.87
CA VAL A 358 15.04 37.64 5.15
C VAL A 358 13.78 36.82 4.90
N THR A 359 13.50 35.83 5.75
CA THR A 359 12.31 34.98 5.69
C THR A 359 11.39 35.27 6.87
N PHE A 360 10.09 35.42 6.60
CA PHE A 360 9.03 35.45 7.61
C PHE A 360 8.31 34.10 7.60
N LEU A 361 8.46 33.32 8.68
CA LEU A 361 7.97 31.93 8.75
C LEU A 361 6.49 31.82 9.13
N THR A 362 5.92 32.86 9.74
CA THR A 362 4.55 32.85 10.28
C THR A 362 3.81 34.13 9.92
N GLN A 363 2.47 34.06 9.86
CA GLN A 363 1.61 35.22 9.60
C GLN A 363 1.66 36.30 10.70
N ARG A 364 2.32 36.03 11.83
CA ARG A 364 2.49 36.97 12.95
C ARG A 364 3.87 37.64 12.97
N ALA A 365 4.84 37.13 12.21
CA ALA A 365 6.17 37.70 12.13
C ALA A 365 6.15 39.03 11.35
N PHE A 366 6.88 40.04 11.82
CA PHE A 366 6.98 41.33 11.14
C PHE A 366 8.25 42.07 11.55
N ALA A 367 8.68 43.02 10.72
CA ALA A 367 9.76 43.95 11.00
C ALA A 367 9.23 45.40 11.00
N LYS A 368 9.88 46.23 11.80
CA LYS A 368 9.54 47.62 12.08
C LYS A 368 10.75 48.49 11.77
N LEU A 369 10.70 49.16 10.62
CA LEU A 369 11.80 49.96 10.12
C LEU A 369 11.49 51.46 10.22
N GLN A 370 12.51 52.25 10.54
CA GLN A 370 12.38 53.71 10.68
C GLN A 370 12.50 54.39 9.32
N GLY A 371 11.67 55.39 9.06
CA GLY A 371 11.78 56.26 7.89
C GLY A 371 11.81 57.73 8.28
N TYR A 372 11.75 58.62 7.27
CA TYR A 372 11.78 60.06 7.51
C TYR A 372 10.38 60.60 7.73
N GLU A 373 10.08 61.07 8.94
CA GLU A 373 8.76 61.62 9.29
C GLU A 373 8.50 62.99 8.66
N GLY A 374 7.27 63.24 8.22
CA GLY A 374 6.80 64.55 7.75
C GLY A 374 7.12 64.89 6.29
N MET A 375 7.74 63.98 5.55
CA MET A 375 8.08 64.12 4.13
C MET A 375 6.83 64.10 3.24
N LYS A 376 6.87 64.84 2.13
CA LYS A 376 5.78 64.89 1.12
C LYS A 376 5.88 63.81 0.04
N SER A 377 6.91 62.98 0.12
CA SER A 377 7.17 61.87 -0.80
C SER A 377 7.56 60.64 0.00
N LEU A 378 7.13 59.48 -0.47
CA LEU A 378 7.42 58.16 0.08
C LEU A 378 8.03 57.31 -1.05
N ASN A 379 9.08 56.55 -0.74
CA ASN A 379 9.67 55.60 -1.66
C ASN A 379 9.97 54.28 -0.93
N VAL A 380 9.36 53.19 -1.37
CA VAL A 380 9.61 51.86 -0.83
C VAL A 380 9.98 50.92 -1.97
N SER A 381 11.07 50.19 -1.82
CA SER A 381 11.53 49.19 -2.80
C SER A 381 11.89 47.90 -2.10
N PHE A 382 11.52 46.76 -2.67
CA PHE A 382 11.89 45.43 -2.17
C PHE A 382 11.70 44.40 -3.27
N SER A 383 12.32 43.24 -3.12
CA SER A 383 11.95 42.05 -3.89
C SER A 383 11.33 41.02 -2.95
N PHE A 384 10.29 40.33 -3.39
CA PHE A 384 9.61 39.30 -2.59
C PHE A 384 9.41 38.01 -3.38
N ARG A 385 9.28 36.89 -2.67
CA ARG A 385 8.75 35.64 -3.21
C ARG A 385 7.95 34.90 -2.13
N THR A 386 6.88 34.22 -2.53
CA THR A 386 5.98 33.47 -1.63
C THR A 386 5.17 32.41 -2.40
N TYR A 387 4.61 31.43 -1.67
CA TYR A 387 3.54 30.56 -2.16
C TYR A 387 2.16 30.95 -1.61
N GLU A 388 2.09 31.88 -0.66
CA GLU A 388 0.84 32.35 -0.08
C GLU A 388 0.06 33.25 -1.04
N GLY A 389 -1.24 32.96 -1.18
CA GLY A 389 -2.15 33.78 -1.97
C GLY A 389 -2.61 35.06 -1.26
N THR A 390 -2.46 35.14 0.06
CA THR A 390 -2.86 36.30 0.86
C THR A 390 -1.79 36.70 1.87
N GLY A 391 -1.54 38.00 2.06
CA GLY A 391 -0.57 38.47 3.05
C GLY A 391 -0.21 39.95 2.94
N LEU A 392 -0.07 40.62 4.09
CA LEU A 392 0.36 42.02 4.19
C LEU A 392 1.89 42.15 4.12
N ILE A 393 2.40 42.79 3.07
CA ILE A 393 3.85 42.94 2.86
C ILE A 393 4.37 44.24 3.47
N VAL A 394 3.73 45.38 3.17
CA VAL A 394 4.13 46.70 3.67
C VAL A 394 2.92 47.46 4.18
N TYR A 395 3.03 48.06 5.36
CA TYR A 395 2.05 49.00 5.90
C TYR A 395 2.74 50.25 6.45
N HIS A 396 2.20 51.42 6.10
CA HIS A 396 2.69 52.70 6.59
C HIS A 396 1.54 53.67 6.89
N SER A 397 1.47 54.17 8.13
CA SER A 397 0.50 55.17 8.56
C SER A 397 1.01 56.59 8.31
N PHE A 398 0.19 57.45 7.74
CA PHE A 398 0.54 58.85 7.49
C PHE A 398 0.30 59.72 8.72
N SER A 399 1.18 60.71 8.95
CA SER A 399 0.96 61.75 9.96
C SER A 399 -0.15 62.73 9.56
N SER A 400 -0.47 62.82 8.27
CA SER A 400 -1.57 63.63 7.72
C SER A 400 -2.96 62.97 7.77
N SER A 401 -3.12 61.87 8.52
CA SER A 401 -4.28 60.95 8.52
C SER A 401 -4.39 60.08 7.27
N GLY A 402 -4.65 58.78 7.49
CA GLY A 402 -4.68 57.74 6.46
C GLY A 402 -3.48 56.80 6.49
N TYR A 403 -3.37 55.90 5.51
CA TYR A 403 -2.30 54.93 5.39
C TYR A 403 -2.11 54.46 3.95
N VAL A 404 -1.00 53.77 3.70
CA VAL A 404 -0.79 52.96 2.49
C VAL A 404 -0.43 51.53 2.88
N ALA A 405 -1.00 50.56 2.17
CA ALA A 405 -0.72 49.14 2.35
C ALA A 405 -0.42 48.47 1.00
N VAL A 406 0.62 47.65 0.95
CA VAL A 406 0.93 46.74 -0.17
C VAL A 406 0.69 45.31 0.32
N PHE A 407 -0.18 44.58 -0.36
CA PHE A 407 -0.63 43.25 0.08
C PHE A 407 -0.93 42.33 -1.10
N LEU A 408 -0.92 41.02 -0.82
CA LEU A 408 -1.37 39.98 -1.73
C LEU A 408 -2.82 39.61 -1.41
N GLU A 409 -3.65 39.49 -2.44
CA GLU A 409 -5.01 38.95 -2.37
C GLU A 409 -5.28 38.12 -3.62
N ASP A 410 -5.69 36.85 -3.46
CA ASP A 410 -5.83 35.86 -4.54
C ASP A 410 -4.55 35.71 -5.38
N GLY A 411 -3.40 35.85 -4.74
CA GLY A 411 -2.06 35.79 -5.34
C GLY A 411 -1.69 37.02 -6.17
N LYS A 412 -2.58 38.02 -6.31
CA LYS A 412 -2.30 39.27 -7.01
C LYS A 412 -1.79 40.34 -6.05
N LEU A 413 -0.82 41.12 -6.50
CA LEU A 413 -0.24 42.21 -5.73
C LEU A 413 -1.08 43.50 -5.88
N LYS A 414 -1.62 43.99 -4.77
CA LYS A 414 -2.53 45.14 -4.71
C LYS A 414 -2.02 46.22 -3.77
N ILE A 415 -2.48 47.46 -3.99
CA ILE A 415 -2.20 48.59 -3.10
C ILE A 415 -3.52 49.18 -2.60
N GLU A 416 -3.64 49.36 -1.28
CA GLU A 416 -4.71 50.14 -0.68
C GLU A 416 -4.15 51.47 -0.17
N LEU A 417 -4.79 52.57 -0.59
CA LEU A 417 -4.43 53.92 -0.21
C LEU A 417 -5.64 54.63 0.41
N VAL A 418 -5.43 55.14 1.62
CA VAL A 418 -6.40 55.94 2.37
C VAL A 418 -5.76 57.28 2.70
N THR A 419 -6.38 58.37 2.27
CA THR A 419 -6.01 59.74 2.65
C THR A 419 -7.24 60.56 3.01
N ARG A 420 -7.04 61.75 3.57
CA ARG A 420 -8.15 62.67 3.87
C ARG A 420 -8.99 63.04 2.64
N GLU A 421 -8.35 63.15 1.48
CA GLU A 421 -8.97 63.53 0.20
C GLU A 421 -9.59 62.33 -0.53
N ASN A 422 -9.06 61.12 -0.29
CA ASN A 422 -9.53 59.88 -0.91
C ASN A 422 -9.70 58.81 0.18
N PRO A 423 -10.93 58.59 0.68
CA PRO A 423 -11.16 57.80 1.88
C PRO A 423 -10.84 56.30 1.71
N ARG A 424 -10.86 55.76 0.49
CA ARG A 424 -10.42 54.38 0.19
C ARG A 424 -10.24 54.14 -1.30
N VAL A 425 -9.05 53.73 -1.74
CA VAL A 425 -8.77 53.36 -3.13
C VAL A 425 -7.91 52.09 -3.15
N ILE A 426 -8.31 51.09 -3.96
CA ILE A 426 -7.52 49.89 -4.21
C ILE A 426 -7.05 49.90 -5.66
N PHE A 427 -5.76 49.70 -5.86
CA PHE A 427 -5.13 49.55 -7.17
C PHE A 427 -4.86 48.07 -7.44
N ASP A 428 -5.44 47.54 -8.51
CA ASP A 428 -5.41 46.13 -8.90
C ASP A 428 -5.23 46.04 -10.43
N ASN A 429 -4.03 46.45 -10.89
CA ASN A 429 -3.74 46.62 -12.31
C ASN A 429 -2.96 45.45 -12.92
N TYR A 430 -2.55 44.47 -12.10
CA TYR A 430 -1.81 43.31 -12.56
C TYR A 430 -2.69 42.07 -12.50
N GLU A 431 -2.88 41.41 -13.65
CA GLU A 431 -3.60 40.14 -13.74
C GLU A 431 -2.72 38.93 -13.38
N GLU A 432 -1.40 39.13 -13.34
CA GLU A 432 -0.41 38.10 -13.04
C GLU A 432 -0.47 37.71 -11.55
N VAL A 433 -0.32 36.40 -11.30
CA VAL A 433 -0.30 35.84 -9.95
C VAL A 433 1.15 35.72 -9.50
N CYS A 434 1.48 36.28 -8.33
CA CYS A 434 2.84 36.45 -7.80
C CYS A 434 3.17 35.46 -6.66
N ASN A 435 2.35 34.43 -6.45
CA ASN A 435 2.60 33.38 -5.46
C ASN A 435 3.19 32.12 -6.10
N ASP A 436 4.06 32.31 -7.10
CA ASP A 436 4.68 31.25 -7.92
C ASP A 436 6.05 30.79 -7.36
N GLY A 437 6.47 31.32 -6.20
CA GLY A 437 7.77 31.07 -5.60
C GLY A 437 8.95 31.78 -6.31
N LYS A 438 8.70 32.64 -7.31
CA LYS A 438 9.74 33.42 -7.99
C LYS A 438 9.94 34.78 -7.36
N TRP A 439 11.13 35.33 -7.54
CA TRP A 439 11.45 36.69 -7.07
C TRP A 439 10.80 37.74 -7.95
N HIS A 440 9.91 38.54 -7.37
CA HIS A 440 9.31 39.72 -7.97
C HIS A 440 9.91 40.99 -7.39
N ASN A 441 10.28 41.95 -8.24
CA ASN A 441 10.82 43.24 -7.82
C ASN A 441 9.72 44.31 -7.79
N VAL A 442 9.61 45.01 -6.66
CA VAL A 442 8.55 45.97 -6.37
C VAL A 442 9.14 47.31 -5.98
N VAL A 443 8.66 48.38 -6.61
CA VAL A 443 8.97 49.76 -6.24
C VAL A 443 7.69 50.59 -6.19
N LEU A 444 7.41 51.18 -5.02
CA LEU A 444 6.30 52.09 -4.77
C LEU A 444 6.83 53.49 -4.49
N THR A 445 6.45 54.45 -5.33
CA THR A 445 6.77 55.86 -5.16
C THR A 445 5.50 56.68 -5.10
N ILE A 446 5.30 57.40 -3.99
CA ILE A 446 4.18 58.33 -3.82
C ILE A 446 4.75 59.74 -3.67
N THR A 447 4.27 60.67 -4.49
CA THR A 447 4.58 62.10 -4.41
C THR A 447 3.29 62.91 -4.45
N THR A 448 3.38 64.23 -4.29
CA THR A 448 2.22 65.10 -4.45
C THR A 448 1.55 64.86 -5.81
N ASN A 449 0.27 64.54 -5.77
CA ASN A 449 -0.59 64.23 -6.91
C ASN A 449 -0.18 63.06 -7.83
N SER A 450 0.79 62.21 -7.44
CA SER A 450 1.27 61.11 -8.28
C SER A 450 1.61 59.88 -7.46
N LEU A 451 1.16 58.71 -7.94
CA LEU A 451 1.55 57.40 -7.44
C LEU A 451 2.10 56.57 -8.60
N ILE A 452 3.31 56.05 -8.42
CA ILE A 452 3.97 55.14 -9.36
C ILE A 452 4.22 53.83 -8.62
N PHE A 453 3.65 52.75 -9.15
CA PHE A 453 3.89 51.41 -8.66
C PHE A 453 4.50 50.57 -9.77
N ASN A 454 5.61 49.90 -9.50
CA ASN A 454 6.37 49.18 -10.51
C ASN A 454 6.60 47.75 -10.02
N MET A 455 6.10 46.79 -10.79
CA MET A 455 6.34 45.36 -10.59
C MET A 455 7.10 44.83 -11.81
N ASP A 456 8.26 44.21 -11.58
CA ASP A 456 9.10 43.57 -12.62
C ASP A 456 9.37 44.46 -13.85
N ARG A 457 9.66 45.75 -13.60
CA ARG A 457 9.94 46.79 -14.60
C ARG A 457 8.72 47.24 -15.42
N ARG A 458 7.50 46.92 -14.98
CA ARG A 458 6.24 47.37 -15.58
C ARG A 458 5.59 48.42 -14.68
N PRO A 459 5.78 49.73 -14.90
CA PRO A 459 5.25 50.77 -14.04
C PRO A 459 3.77 51.08 -14.33
N MET A 460 2.93 51.00 -13.31
CA MET A 460 1.62 51.63 -13.22
C MET A 460 1.77 53.07 -12.71
N ARG A 461 1.12 54.04 -13.36
CA ARG A 461 1.11 55.45 -12.95
C ARG A 461 -0.31 55.97 -12.78
N THR A 462 -0.57 56.65 -11.67
CA THR A 462 -1.86 57.31 -11.39
C THR A 462 -1.63 58.76 -10.99
N VAL A 463 -2.39 59.68 -11.60
CA VAL A 463 -2.41 61.11 -11.25
C VAL A 463 -3.77 61.42 -10.60
N ARG A 464 -3.78 61.80 -9.33
CA ARG A 464 -4.98 62.12 -8.52
C ARG A 464 -4.65 63.24 -7.53
N LEU A 465 -5.65 63.96 -7.01
CA LEU A 465 -5.43 64.88 -5.88
C LEU A 465 -4.97 64.06 -4.67
N LEU A 466 -3.68 64.17 -4.33
CA LEU A 466 -3.03 63.36 -3.31
C LEU A 466 -1.99 64.20 -2.56
N SER A 467 -2.27 64.44 -1.28
CA SER A 467 -1.34 65.03 -0.31
C SER A 467 -1.10 64.08 0.86
N ILE A 468 0.16 63.73 1.11
CA ILE A 468 0.57 62.89 2.24
C ILE A 468 1.68 63.56 3.05
N ARG A 469 1.74 63.19 4.34
CA ARG A 469 2.93 63.36 5.18
C ARG A 469 3.29 61.99 5.76
N THR A 470 4.50 61.52 5.50
CA THR A 470 4.99 60.24 6.03
C THR A 470 4.96 60.24 7.56
N GLY A 471 4.71 59.08 8.15
CA GLY A 471 4.92 58.80 9.57
C GLY A 471 6.37 58.40 9.86
N SER A 472 6.65 57.99 11.10
CA SER A 472 8.00 57.59 11.53
C SER A 472 8.34 56.12 11.25
N GLN A 473 7.34 55.25 11.10
CA GLN A 473 7.54 53.78 11.12
C GLN A 473 6.89 53.09 9.93
N TYR A 474 7.58 52.10 9.38
CA TYR A 474 7.11 51.19 8.35
C TYR A 474 7.04 49.78 8.93
N PHE A 475 5.91 49.12 8.74
CA PHE A 475 5.70 47.73 9.12
C PHE A 475 5.88 46.85 7.88
N ILE A 476 6.79 45.89 7.96
CA ILE A 476 7.14 44.96 6.89
C ILE A 476 6.76 43.55 7.34
N GLY A 477 6.05 42.80 6.52
CA GLY A 477 5.66 41.42 6.82
C GLY A 477 4.37 41.25 7.65
N GLY A 478 3.86 42.30 8.31
CA GLY A 478 2.64 42.20 9.12
C GLY A 478 2.60 43.19 10.28
N GLY A 479 2.05 42.75 11.43
CA GLY A 479 2.10 43.51 12.69
C GLY A 479 1.01 44.57 12.89
N VAL A 480 -0.03 44.60 12.06
CA VAL A 480 -1.08 45.62 12.08
C VAL A 480 -2.46 44.98 12.03
N THR A 481 -3.35 45.32 12.96
CA THR A 481 -4.72 44.74 13.05
C THR A 481 -5.74 45.44 12.15
N ALA A 482 -5.32 46.11 11.08
CA ALA A 482 -6.20 46.85 10.19
C ALA A 482 -6.97 45.91 9.25
N THR A 483 -8.21 46.29 8.89
CA THR A 483 -8.98 45.65 7.82
C THR A 483 -8.54 46.23 6.47
N ILE A 484 -7.89 45.40 5.66
CA ILE A 484 -7.29 45.76 4.37
C ILE A 484 -7.88 44.81 3.31
N GLY A 485 -8.02 45.26 2.07
CA GLY A 485 -8.54 44.46 0.95
C GLY A 485 -10.06 44.44 0.84
N LEU A 486 -10.57 43.84 -0.25
CA LEU A 486 -12.00 43.87 -0.60
C LEU A 486 -12.85 43.02 0.36
N SER A 487 -12.21 42.03 0.98
CA SER A 487 -12.82 41.02 1.83
C SER A 487 -13.36 41.54 3.18
N GLY A 488 -13.00 42.76 3.60
CA GLY A 488 -13.45 43.36 4.86
C GLY A 488 -13.01 42.62 6.13
N ARG A 489 -12.03 41.71 6.02
CA ARG A 489 -11.44 40.94 7.12
C ARG A 489 -10.08 41.50 7.52
N HIS A 490 -9.59 41.09 8.69
CA HIS A 490 -8.22 41.36 9.09
C HIS A 490 -7.25 40.62 8.14
N MET A 491 -6.30 41.36 7.55
CA MET A 491 -5.31 40.80 6.63
C MET A 491 -4.20 40.10 7.42
N PRO A 492 -3.91 38.81 7.15
CA PRO A 492 -2.78 38.13 7.78
C PRO A 492 -1.44 38.75 7.37
N GLY A 493 -0.40 38.57 8.19
CA GLY A 493 0.96 38.93 7.81
C GLY A 493 1.46 38.09 6.64
N PHE A 494 2.42 38.64 5.90
CA PHE A 494 3.12 37.96 4.82
C PHE A 494 4.01 36.83 5.35
N VAL A 495 3.93 35.69 4.68
CA VAL A 495 4.80 34.54 4.89
C VAL A 495 5.58 34.33 3.60
N GLY A 496 6.90 34.20 3.70
CA GLY A 496 7.80 34.14 2.54
C GLY A 496 9.05 34.97 2.73
N CYS A 497 9.73 35.29 1.62
CA CYS A 497 11.03 35.95 1.66
C CYS A 497 11.00 37.36 1.09
N LEU A 498 11.79 38.25 1.69
CA LEU A 498 12.09 39.60 1.21
C LEU A 498 13.60 39.80 1.04
N ARG A 499 14.00 40.61 0.07
CA ARG A 499 15.38 41.11 -0.08
C ARG A 499 15.39 42.50 -0.71
N SER A 500 16.55 43.15 -0.73
CA SER A 500 16.72 44.48 -1.34
C SER A 500 15.75 45.53 -0.77
N ILE A 501 15.48 45.49 0.54
CA ILE A 501 14.51 46.36 1.23
C ILE A 501 15.08 47.76 1.38
N GLY A 502 14.52 48.73 0.66
CA GLY A 502 14.85 50.15 0.74
C GLY A 502 13.63 50.97 1.18
N ILE A 503 13.85 51.88 2.13
CA ILE A 503 12.83 52.79 2.69
C ILE A 503 13.33 54.22 2.58
N ASP A 504 12.56 55.05 1.87
CA ASP A 504 12.81 56.47 1.61
C ASP A 504 14.23 56.75 1.08
N GLY A 505 14.77 55.83 0.27
CA GLY A 505 16.12 55.91 -0.29
C GLY A 505 17.24 55.46 0.65
N SER A 506 16.92 55.07 1.89
CA SER A 506 17.85 54.43 2.82
C SER A 506 17.77 52.91 2.72
N PHE A 507 18.92 52.23 2.79
CA PHE A 507 19.02 50.78 2.77
C PHE A 507 19.66 50.32 4.08
N LYS A 508 18.96 49.46 4.84
CA LYS A 508 19.47 48.84 6.07
C LYS A 508 19.48 47.34 5.87
N LEU A 509 20.66 46.72 5.98
CA LEU A 509 20.81 45.28 5.83
C LEU A 509 19.97 44.54 6.90
N PRO A 510 19.29 43.43 6.54
CA PRO A 510 18.54 42.63 7.51
C PRO A 510 19.37 42.16 8.72
N THR A 511 20.65 41.84 8.52
CA THR A 511 21.58 41.45 9.60
C THR A 511 21.85 42.56 10.62
N ASP A 512 21.59 43.82 10.27
CA ASP A 512 21.80 44.97 11.15
C ASP A 512 20.53 45.34 11.96
N TRP A 513 19.45 44.57 11.81
CA TRP A 513 18.19 44.81 12.53
C TRP A 513 18.34 44.47 14.02
N ARG A 514 17.84 45.35 14.89
CA ARG A 514 17.88 45.15 16.34
C ARG A 514 16.71 44.27 16.80
N LYS A 515 16.85 43.58 17.94
CA LYS A 515 15.80 42.69 18.49
C LYS A 515 14.45 43.38 18.74
N ASP A 516 14.41 44.70 18.92
CA ASP A 516 13.20 45.51 19.07
C ASP A 516 12.59 45.96 17.73
N GLU A 517 13.33 45.81 16.62
CA GLU A 517 12.91 46.17 15.27
C GLU A 517 12.26 45.02 14.51
N TYR A 518 12.18 43.81 15.09
CA TYR A 518 11.41 42.70 14.50
C TYR A 518 10.72 41.88 15.59
N CYS A 519 9.52 41.38 15.30
CA CYS A 519 8.84 40.45 16.19
C CYS A 519 9.19 39.02 15.88
N CYS A 520 9.26 38.32 17.01
CA CYS A 520 9.02 36.90 17.20
C CYS A 520 10.34 36.13 16.99
N GLU A 521 11.09 35.99 18.08
CA GLU A 521 12.40 35.31 18.09
C GLU A 521 12.23 33.87 17.57
N GLY A 522 12.99 33.51 16.53
CA GLY A 522 12.89 32.22 15.85
C GLY A 522 11.92 32.15 14.67
N GLU A 523 11.10 33.18 14.43
CA GLU A 523 10.12 33.21 13.31
C GLU A 523 10.54 34.11 12.15
N VAL A 524 11.62 34.88 12.33
CA VAL A 524 12.29 35.64 11.28
C VAL A 524 13.69 35.07 11.09
N VAL A 525 14.01 34.64 9.87
CA VAL A 525 15.33 34.07 9.51
C VAL A 525 16.09 35.07 8.65
N PHE A 526 17.34 35.35 9.03
CA PHE A 526 18.24 36.24 8.29
C PHE A 526 19.22 35.43 7.44
N ASP A 527 19.68 36.04 6.34
CA ASP A 527 20.71 35.50 5.45
C ASP A 527 20.35 34.13 4.81
N ALA A 528 19.05 33.84 4.76
CA ALA A 528 18.52 32.67 4.08
C ALA A 528 17.07 32.94 3.65
N CYS A 529 16.69 32.40 2.49
CA CYS A 529 15.30 32.32 2.08
C CYS A 529 14.77 30.90 2.26
N ARG A 530 14.13 30.64 3.40
CA ARG A 530 13.64 29.31 3.80
C ARG A 530 12.18 29.09 3.41
N MET A 531 11.95 28.93 2.11
CA MET A 531 10.68 28.43 1.61
C MET A 531 10.82 26.95 1.24
N VAL A 532 9.77 26.17 1.49
CA VAL A 532 9.76 24.75 1.13
C VAL A 532 8.80 24.53 -0.03
N ASP A 533 9.34 24.08 -1.16
CA ASP A 533 8.54 23.60 -2.28
C ASP A 533 8.07 22.17 -2.00
N ARG A 534 6.80 22.04 -1.60
CA ARG A 534 6.08 20.79 -1.34
C ARG A 534 5.54 20.13 -2.61
N CYS A 535 5.65 20.81 -3.76
CA CYS A 535 5.30 20.29 -5.08
C CYS A 535 6.51 19.76 -5.87
N SER A 536 7.72 19.77 -5.28
CA SER A 536 8.92 19.25 -5.91
C SER A 536 9.67 18.28 -4.97
N PRO A 537 9.73 16.97 -5.30
CA PRO A 537 9.07 16.29 -6.41
C PRO A 537 7.55 16.36 -6.32
N ASN A 538 6.85 16.27 -7.46
CA ASN A 538 5.40 16.37 -7.52
C ASN A 538 4.75 15.23 -6.69
N PRO A 539 4.04 15.54 -5.58
CA PRO A 539 3.39 14.54 -4.75
C PRO A 539 2.08 14.02 -5.35
N CYS A 540 1.55 14.68 -6.39
CA CYS A 540 0.34 14.29 -7.08
C CYS A 540 0.65 13.23 -8.13
N GLN A 541 0.04 12.06 -7.98
CA GLN A 541 0.30 10.92 -8.84
C GLN A 541 -0.42 11.03 -10.19
N HIS A 542 -0.07 10.15 -11.13
CA HIS A 542 -0.68 10.03 -12.45
C HIS A 542 -0.73 11.35 -13.25
N GLY A 543 0.27 12.22 -13.06
CA GLY A 543 0.38 13.50 -13.76
C GLY A 543 -0.54 14.61 -13.21
N GLY A 544 -1.10 14.44 -12.01
CA GLY A 544 -1.88 15.48 -11.34
C GLY A 544 -1.10 16.77 -11.13
N VAL A 545 -1.79 17.91 -11.21
CA VAL A 545 -1.16 19.22 -11.05
C VAL A 545 -1.09 19.59 -9.58
N CYS A 546 0.12 19.75 -9.05
CA CYS A 546 0.33 20.20 -7.68
C CYS A 546 0.24 21.71 -7.57
N LYS A 547 -0.52 22.16 -6.57
CA LYS A 547 -0.55 23.54 -6.06
C LYS A 547 -0.15 23.51 -4.59
N GLN A 548 0.35 24.61 -4.05
CA GLN A 548 0.76 24.65 -2.64
C GLN A 548 0.57 26.01 -2.00
N ASN A 549 0.58 26.00 -0.68
CA ASN A 549 0.85 27.14 0.17
C ASN A 549 2.01 26.79 1.13
N GLU A 550 2.32 27.65 2.10
CA GLU A 550 3.42 27.40 3.04
C GLU A 550 3.14 26.24 4.01
N PHE A 551 1.87 25.84 4.19
CA PHE A 551 1.52 24.79 5.15
C PHE A 551 1.33 23.42 4.48
N GLU A 552 0.80 23.39 3.26
CA GLU A 552 0.31 22.19 2.63
C GLU A 552 0.29 22.27 1.09
N PHE A 553 0.24 21.10 0.44
CA PHE A 553 0.03 20.99 -1.01
C PHE A 553 -1.40 20.53 -1.35
N PHE A 554 -1.82 20.70 -2.59
CA PHE A 554 -3.12 20.32 -3.12
C PHE A 554 -2.93 19.72 -4.50
N CYS A 555 -3.69 18.67 -4.81
CA CYS A 555 -3.64 18.02 -6.11
C CYS A 555 -4.91 18.31 -6.90
N ASP A 556 -4.74 18.82 -8.12
CA ASP A 556 -5.79 18.90 -9.11
C ASP A 556 -5.75 17.65 -9.98
N CYS A 557 -6.73 16.77 -9.77
CA CYS A 557 -6.87 15.49 -10.47
C CYS A 557 -7.85 15.60 -11.67
N SER A 558 -8.19 16.80 -12.09
CA SER A 558 -9.16 17.01 -13.17
C SER A 558 -8.63 16.49 -14.51
N GLY A 559 -9.41 15.63 -15.17
CA GLY A 559 -9.13 15.19 -16.54
C GLY A 559 -8.11 14.07 -16.71
N ILE A 560 -7.51 13.55 -15.63
CA ILE A 560 -6.51 12.46 -15.69
C ILE A 560 -7.08 11.05 -15.44
N GLY A 561 -8.33 10.93 -14.98
CA GLY A 561 -8.96 9.62 -14.70
C GLY A 561 -8.72 9.09 -13.28
N TYR A 562 -8.19 9.91 -12.38
CA TYR A 562 -7.89 9.58 -10.99
C TYR A 562 -8.49 10.61 -10.03
N GLY A 563 -8.63 10.24 -8.77
CA GLY A 563 -9.17 11.07 -7.70
C GLY A 563 -8.48 10.83 -6.36
N GLY A 564 -9.07 11.36 -5.29
CA GLY A 564 -8.47 11.37 -3.95
C GLY A 564 -7.52 12.56 -3.74
N ALA A 565 -7.01 12.71 -2.51
CA ALA A 565 -6.20 13.88 -2.13
C ALA A 565 -4.86 13.99 -2.86
N VAL A 566 -4.36 12.88 -3.43
CA VAL A 566 -3.09 12.78 -4.15
C VAL A 566 -3.21 12.20 -5.56
N CYS A 567 -4.43 12.11 -6.10
CA CYS A 567 -4.72 11.52 -7.41
C CYS A 567 -4.29 10.04 -7.55
N HIS A 568 -4.38 9.25 -6.48
CA HIS A 568 -3.97 7.85 -6.46
C HIS A 568 -5.12 6.90 -6.84
N THR A 569 -6.34 7.18 -6.38
CA THR A 569 -7.48 6.29 -6.59
C THR A 569 -8.01 6.41 -8.02
N SER A 570 -8.09 5.31 -8.78
CA SER A 570 -8.75 5.32 -10.09
C SER A 570 -10.24 5.62 -9.98
N ILE A 571 -10.78 6.41 -10.91
CA ILE A 571 -12.24 6.63 -11.03
C ILE A 571 -12.90 5.62 -11.98
N ASN A 572 -12.09 4.88 -12.74
CA ASN A 572 -12.55 3.94 -13.74
C ASN A 572 -12.65 2.53 -13.15
N SER A 573 -13.48 1.68 -13.77
CA SER A 573 -13.61 0.28 -13.33
C SER A 573 -12.38 -0.52 -13.75
N LEU A 574 -11.99 -1.50 -12.91
CA LEU A 574 -10.84 -2.36 -13.19
C LEU A 574 -10.98 -3.11 -14.52
N SER A 575 -12.20 -3.54 -14.85
CA SER A 575 -12.54 -4.26 -16.07
C SER A 575 -14.01 -4.09 -16.43
N CYS A 576 -14.40 -4.56 -17.62
CA CYS A 576 -15.82 -4.68 -17.98
C CYS A 576 -16.60 -5.60 -17.03
N GLU A 577 -15.94 -6.61 -16.46
CA GLU A 577 -16.56 -7.50 -15.47
C GLU A 577 -16.79 -6.79 -14.14
N ALA A 578 -15.82 -5.98 -13.68
CA ALA A 578 -15.98 -5.11 -12.52
C ALA A 578 -17.15 -4.11 -12.72
N TYR A 579 -17.23 -3.51 -13.91
CA TYR A 579 -18.28 -2.54 -14.25
C TYR A 579 -19.69 -3.17 -14.17
N LYS A 580 -19.87 -4.40 -14.69
CA LYS A 580 -21.14 -5.15 -14.64
C LYS A 580 -21.64 -5.39 -13.22
N LYS A 581 -20.74 -5.54 -12.23
CA LYS A 581 -21.11 -5.85 -10.84
C LYS A 581 -21.69 -4.65 -10.10
N VAL A 582 -21.24 -3.44 -10.44
CA VAL A 582 -21.60 -2.21 -9.70
C VAL A 582 -22.78 -1.49 -10.34
N GLN A 583 -22.90 -1.52 -11.67
CA GLN A 583 -23.92 -0.77 -12.40
C GLN A 583 -24.94 -1.69 -13.09
N ALA A 584 -26.18 -1.22 -13.19
CA ALA A 584 -27.16 -1.85 -14.06
C ALA A 584 -26.75 -1.62 -15.53
N VAL A 585 -26.36 -2.70 -16.22
CA VAL A 585 -25.80 -2.62 -17.57
C VAL A 585 -26.81 -3.00 -18.65
N ASN A 586 -26.78 -2.27 -19.76
CA ASN A 586 -27.43 -2.65 -21.02
C ASN A 586 -26.62 -3.77 -21.71
N GLN A 587 -26.96 -4.15 -22.94
CA GLN A 587 -26.19 -5.16 -23.70
C GLN A 587 -24.77 -4.69 -24.08
N ARG A 588 -24.53 -3.38 -24.17
CA ARG A 588 -23.24 -2.79 -24.58
C ARG A 588 -23.00 -1.45 -23.86
N ALA A 589 -21.74 -1.16 -23.52
CA ALA A 589 -21.31 0.12 -22.96
C ALA A 589 -19.89 0.48 -23.42
N ASP A 590 -19.68 1.71 -23.88
CA ASP A 590 -18.35 2.23 -24.23
C ASP A 590 -17.82 3.02 -23.03
N ILE A 591 -16.73 2.55 -22.42
CA ILE A 591 -16.16 3.10 -21.18
C ILE A 591 -14.64 3.15 -21.24
N LYS A 592 -14.01 3.76 -20.23
CA LYS A 592 -12.59 3.55 -19.95
C LYS A 592 -12.44 2.54 -18.84
N ILE A 593 -11.49 1.62 -18.99
CA ILE A 593 -11.07 0.70 -17.92
C ILE A 593 -9.64 1.01 -17.51
N ASP A 594 -9.32 0.63 -16.28
CA ASP A 594 -8.02 0.80 -15.67
C ASP A 594 -7.56 -0.55 -15.09
N VAL A 595 -6.70 -1.26 -15.82
CA VAL A 595 -6.45 -2.68 -15.58
C VAL A 595 -5.60 -2.97 -14.34
N ASP A 596 -4.85 -2.00 -13.85
CA ASP A 596 -4.02 -2.04 -12.64
C ASP A 596 -4.50 -1.06 -11.57
N GLY A 597 -5.50 -0.23 -11.85
CA GLY A 597 -6.15 0.60 -10.85
C GLY A 597 -5.23 1.73 -10.40
N SER A 598 -4.58 1.59 -9.25
CA SER A 598 -3.63 2.58 -8.72
C SER A 598 -2.20 2.43 -9.27
N GLY A 599 -2.00 1.47 -10.17
CA GLY A 599 -0.73 1.17 -10.81
C GLY A 599 -0.31 2.21 -11.88
N PRO A 600 0.85 2.00 -12.52
CA PRO A 600 1.45 2.99 -13.43
C PRO A 600 0.74 3.13 -14.79
N LEU A 601 -0.15 2.21 -15.17
CA LEU A 601 -0.81 2.25 -16.48
C LEU A 601 -2.02 3.20 -16.44
N ALA A 602 -2.10 4.09 -17.43
CA ALA A 602 -3.24 5.00 -17.52
C ALA A 602 -4.53 4.27 -17.97
N PRO A 603 -5.73 4.81 -17.68
CA PRO A 603 -6.98 4.27 -18.18
C PRO A 603 -7.12 4.42 -19.70
N PHE A 604 -7.66 3.40 -20.37
CA PHE A 604 -7.81 3.38 -21.83
C PHE A 604 -9.23 2.99 -22.25
N PRO A 605 -9.71 3.46 -23.42
CA PRO A 605 -11.07 3.19 -23.88
C PRO A 605 -11.25 1.75 -24.35
N VAL A 606 -12.42 1.18 -24.01
CA VAL A 606 -12.87 -0.14 -24.46
C VAL A 606 -14.37 -0.16 -24.67
N THR A 607 -14.84 -1.09 -25.49
CA THR A 607 -16.26 -1.43 -25.58
C THR A 607 -16.52 -2.69 -24.74
N CYS A 608 -17.45 -2.61 -23.80
CA CYS A 608 -17.92 -3.74 -23.02
C CYS A 608 -19.21 -4.32 -23.61
N GLU A 609 -19.23 -5.62 -23.90
CA GLU A 609 -20.41 -6.34 -24.37
C GLU A 609 -20.87 -7.38 -23.34
N PHE A 610 -22.18 -7.39 -23.06
CA PHE A 610 -22.80 -8.21 -22.03
C PHE A 610 -23.80 -9.18 -22.63
N TYR A 611 -23.52 -10.47 -22.48
CA TYR A 611 -24.34 -11.55 -23.03
C TYR A 611 -25.30 -12.13 -21.97
N SER A 612 -26.47 -12.60 -22.41
CA SER A 612 -27.52 -13.16 -21.53
C SER A 612 -27.09 -14.43 -20.79
N ASN A 613 -26.09 -15.15 -21.30
CA ASN A 613 -25.48 -16.32 -20.67
C ASN A 613 -24.47 -15.97 -19.56
N GLY A 614 -24.30 -14.69 -19.24
CA GLY A 614 -23.40 -14.21 -18.19
C GLY A 614 -22.01 -13.78 -18.68
N ARG A 615 -21.62 -14.13 -19.92
CA ARG A 615 -20.31 -13.73 -20.49
C ARG A 615 -20.18 -12.22 -20.63
N VAL A 616 -18.97 -11.74 -20.42
CA VAL A 616 -18.58 -10.34 -20.58
C VAL A 616 -17.38 -10.30 -21.50
N ALA A 617 -17.48 -9.52 -22.57
CA ALA A 617 -16.38 -9.31 -23.52
C ALA A 617 -15.88 -7.87 -23.43
N THR A 618 -14.56 -7.71 -23.42
CA THR A 618 -13.85 -6.45 -23.55
C THR A 618 -13.29 -6.36 -24.96
N VAL A 619 -13.76 -5.39 -25.73
CA VAL A 619 -13.38 -5.17 -27.13
C VAL A 619 -12.46 -3.96 -27.20
N LEU A 620 -11.24 -4.18 -27.66
CA LEU A 620 -10.23 -3.15 -27.90
C LEU A 620 -10.11 -2.85 -29.39
N HIS A 621 -10.33 -1.60 -29.74
CA HIS A 621 -10.34 -1.12 -31.12
C HIS A 621 -8.95 -0.66 -31.59
N HIS A 622 -8.78 -0.66 -32.92
CA HIS A 622 -7.63 -0.10 -33.62
C HIS A 622 -8.08 0.66 -34.88
N ASN A 623 -7.19 1.47 -35.44
CA ASN A 623 -7.46 2.36 -36.58
C ASN A 623 -7.65 1.67 -37.96
N ASN A 624 -7.49 0.35 -38.06
CA ASN A 624 -7.46 -0.41 -39.32
C ASN A 624 -8.49 -1.57 -39.35
N GLN A 625 -9.71 -1.34 -38.84
CA GLN A 625 -10.74 -2.39 -38.78
C GLN A 625 -11.54 -2.56 -40.09
N GLU A 626 -11.47 -1.58 -40.99
CA GLU A 626 -12.14 -1.65 -42.29
C GLU A 626 -11.36 -2.52 -43.29
N THR A 627 -12.08 -3.05 -44.28
CA THR A 627 -11.46 -3.87 -45.32
C THR A 627 -10.57 -3.01 -46.20
N THR A 628 -9.28 -3.34 -46.29
CA THR A 628 -8.27 -2.56 -47.00
C THR A 628 -7.74 -3.35 -48.19
N ALA A 629 -7.74 -2.71 -49.37
CA ALA A 629 -7.14 -3.28 -50.58
C ALA A 629 -5.61 -3.18 -50.55
N VAL A 630 -4.94 -4.20 -51.06
CA VAL A 630 -3.49 -4.36 -51.07
C VAL A 630 -3.07 -4.82 -52.46
N ASP A 631 -3.09 -3.90 -53.42
CA ASP A 631 -2.80 -4.22 -54.82
C ASP A 631 -1.45 -3.61 -55.24
N GLY A 632 -0.69 -4.32 -56.09
CA GLY A 632 0.58 -3.83 -56.65
C GLY A 632 1.84 -4.16 -55.85
N PHE A 633 1.80 -5.16 -54.95
CA PHE A 633 2.91 -5.57 -54.09
C PHE A 633 3.42 -6.98 -54.45
N GLN A 634 4.42 -7.07 -55.34
CA GLN A 634 4.87 -8.36 -55.87
C GLN A 634 5.83 -9.12 -54.93
N GLU A 635 6.77 -8.44 -54.28
CA GLU A 635 7.76 -9.09 -53.40
C GLU A 635 7.12 -9.58 -52.09
N PRO A 636 7.55 -10.72 -51.52
CA PRO A 636 7.03 -11.23 -50.24
C PRO A 636 7.07 -10.19 -49.11
N GLY A 637 5.91 -9.95 -48.48
CA GLY A 637 5.78 -8.98 -47.38
C GLY A 637 6.12 -7.53 -47.73
N SER A 638 6.14 -7.16 -49.01
CA SER A 638 6.46 -5.81 -49.46
C SER A 638 5.41 -4.78 -49.06
N PHE A 639 4.14 -5.17 -48.95
CA PHE A 639 3.16 -4.36 -48.25
C PHE A 639 3.35 -4.47 -46.74
N LYS A 640 3.33 -3.33 -46.05
CA LYS A 640 3.45 -3.23 -44.60
C LYS A 640 2.31 -2.41 -44.03
N GLN A 641 1.54 -3.01 -43.13
CA GLN A 641 0.59 -2.28 -42.30
C GLN A 641 0.94 -2.44 -40.81
N ASP A 642 1.27 -1.33 -40.15
CA ASP A 642 1.41 -1.26 -38.69
C ASP A 642 0.02 -0.99 -38.07
N ILE A 643 -0.37 -1.81 -37.09
CA ILE A 643 -1.69 -1.71 -36.42
C ILE A 643 -1.55 -0.89 -35.14
N HIS A 644 -2.33 0.20 -35.05
CA HIS A 644 -2.31 1.10 -33.90
C HIS A 644 -3.61 0.96 -33.11
N TYR A 645 -3.52 0.33 -31.94
CA TYR A 645 -4.64 0.18 -31.01
C TYR A 645 -4.87 1.46 -30.20
N GLU A 646 -6.07 1.60 -29.63
CA GLU A 646 -6.41 2.71 -28.73
C GLU A 646 -5.77 2.60 -27.32
N ALA A 647 -4.95 1.56 -27.11
CA ALA A 647 -4.13 1.31 -25.94
C ALA A 647 -2.66 1.10 -26.34
N ASN A 648 -1.73 1.40 -25.43
CA ASN A 648 -0.30 1.16 -25.59
C ASN A 648 0.05 -0.33 -25.36
N ASP A 649 1.27 -0.74 -25.74
CA ASP A 649 1.70 -2.15 -25.66
C ASP A 649 1.59 -2.68 -24.21
N ASP A 650 1.91 -1.88 -23.19
CA ASP A 650 1.87 -2.32 -21.78
C ASP A 650 0.43 -2.54 -21.26
N GLN A 651 -0.49 -1.64 -21.61
CA GLN A 651 -1.93 -1.74 -21.32
C GLN A 651 -2.55 -2.97 -21.97
N ILE A 652 -2.22 -3.21 -23.25
CA ILE A 652 -2.68 -4.41 -23.96
C ILE A 652 -2.12 -5.64 -23.29
N ASN A 653 -0.84 -5.62 -22.92
CA ASN A 653 -0.21 -6.76 -22.28
C ASN A 653 -0.90 -7.12 -20.96
N ALA A 654 -1.21 -6.12 -20.13
CA ALA A 654 -1.93 -6.29 -18.88
C ALA A 654 -3.36 -6.82 -19.11
N LEU A 655 -4.11 -6.25 -20.07
CA LEU A 655 -5.45 -6.72 -20.43
C LEU A 655 -5.44 -8.18 -20.88
N VAL A 656 -4.60 -8.50 -21.86
CA VAL A 656 -4.51 -9.85 -22.43
C VAL A 656 -4.12 -10.84 -21.33
N ASN A 657 -3.06 -10.56 -20.57
CA ASN A 657 -2.57 -11.45 -19.52
C ASN A 657 -3.60 -11.70 -18.41
N ARG A 658 -4.44 -10.72 -18.09
CA ARG A 658 -5.50 -10.85 -17.08
C ARG A 658 -6.77 -11.55 -17.63
N SER A 659 -7.05 -11.48 -18.92
CA SER A 659 -8.22 -12.15 -19.50
C SER A 659 -8.06 -13.66 -19.62
N THR A 660 -9.14 -14.41 -19.46
CA THR A 660 -9.14 -15.89 -19.55
C THR A 660 -8.91 -16.36 -20.97
N THR A 661 -9.57 -15.71 -21.95
CA THR A 661 -9.40 -15.99 -23.37
C THR A 661 -9.38 -14.68 -24.15
N CYS A 662 -8.63 -14.65 -25.25
CA CYS A 662 -8.65 -13.54 -26.20
C CYS A 662 -8.72 -14.09 -27.61
N ARG A 663 -9.43 -13.38 -28.49
CA ARG A 663 -9.51 -13.72 -29.91
C ARG A 663 -9.47 -12.47 -30.78
N GLN A 664 -8.97 -12.65 -31.99
CA GLN A 664 -8.97 -11.61 -33.01
C GLN A 664 -9.25 -12.23 -34.38
N HIS A 665 -10.18 -11.64 -35.12
CA HIS A 665 -10.55 -12.14 -36.44
C HIS A 665 -9.60 -11.60 -37.50
N LEU A 666 -9.01 -12.46 -38.32
CA LEU A 666 -8.16 -12.07 -39.45
C LEU A 666 -8.65 -12.77 -40.72
N GLN A 667 -8.89 -11.99 -41.77
CA GLN A 667 -9.34 -12.49 -43.06
C GLN A 667 -8.52 -11.87 -44.19
N TYR A 668 -8.18 -12.69 -45.18
CA TYR A 668 -7.59 -12.27 -46.45
C TYR A 668 -8.44 -12.81 -47.60
N ALA A 669 -8.85 -11.92 -48.50
CA ALA A 669 -9.53 -12.26 -49.74
C ALA A 669 -8.61 -11.93 -50.91
N CYS A 670 -8.54 -12.85 -51.87
CA CYS A 670 -7.53 -12.84 -52.92
C CYS A 670 -8.13 -13.23 -54.28
N LYS A 671 -7.53 -12.71 -55.34
CA LYS A 671 -7.80 -13.05 -56.73
C LYS A 671 -6.47 -13.13 -57.46
N GLY A 672 -6.08 -14.33 -57.90
CA GLY A 672 -4.76 -14.59 -58.50
C GLY A 672 -3.53 -14.42 -57.58
N SER A 673 -3.73 -14.05 -56.31
CA SER A 673 -2.69 -13.80 -55.29
C SER A 673 -2.56 -14.96 -54.29
N ARG A 674 -1.33 -15.32 -53.93
CA ARG A 674 -1.01 -16.40 -52.97
C ARG A 674 -0.75 -15.87 -51.56
N LEU A 675 -1.01 -16.71 -50.55
CA LEU A 675 -0.81 -16.38 -49.14
C LEU A 675 0.47 -17.02 -48.57
N PHE A 676 0.47 -18.33 -48.33
CA PHE A 676 1.61 -19.09 -47.78
C PHE A 676 2.39 -19.87 -48.81
N ASN A 677 1.93 -19.90 -50.07
CA ASN A 677 2.54 -20.66 -51.16
C ASN A 677 2.59 -22.18 -50.85
N SER A 678 1.49 -22.71 -50.31
CA SER A 678 1.35 -24.13 -49.93
C SER A 678 1.14 -25.09 -51.13
N PRO A 679 1.48 -26.39 -50.98
CA PRO A 679 2.10 -27.04 -49.82
C PRO A 679 3.59 -26.71 -49.69
N SER A 680 4.08 -26.64 -48.45
CA SER A 680 5.48 -26.31 -48.11
C SER A 680 5.98 -27.13 -46.92
N ASP A 681 7.24 -27.58 -46.95
CA ASP A 681 7.86 -28.27 -45.82
C ASP A 681 8.54 -27.26 -44.86
N GLU A 682 9.07 -27.76 -43.73
CA GLU A 682 9.73 -26.92 -42.72
C GLU A 682 10.96 -26.17 -43.25
N MET A 683 11.68 -26.74 -44.21
CA MET A 683 12.90 -26.15 -44.76
C MET A 683 12.64 -25.18 -45.92
N ASN A 684 11.46 -25.29 -46.57
CA ASN A 684 11.06 -24.55 -47.76
C ASN A 684 9.83 -23.64 -47.53
N PHE A 685 9.50 -23.31 -46.28
CA PHE A 685 8.40 -22.41 -45.94
C PHE A 685 8.75 -20.95 -46.28
N ASN A 686 8.41 -20.52 -47.50
CA ASN A 686 8.61 -19.16 -47.99
C ASN A 686 7.25 -18.51 -48.31
N PRO A 687 6.53 -17.99 -47.30
CA PRO A 687 5.22 -17.38 -47.51
C PRO A 687 5.33 -16.01 -48.18
N TYR A 688 4.31 -15.63 -48.95
CA TYR A 688 4.20 -14.26 -49.49
C TYR A 688 3.65 -13.28 -48.47
N SER A 689 2.84 -13.78 -47.53
CA SER A 689 2.12 -12.98 -46.54
C SER A 689 2.19 -13.63 -45.16
N TRP A 690 2.27 -12.81 -44.12
CA TRP A 690 2.24 -13.25 -42.72
C TRP A 690 1.78 -12.11 -41.81
N TRP A 691 1.45 -12.43 -40.57
CA TRP A 691 1.18 -11.46 -39.53
C TRP A 691 2.25 -11.51 -38.45
N VAL A 692 2.39 -10.42 -37.71
CA VAL A 692 3.41 -10.29 -36.65
C VAL A 692 2.72 -10.24 -35.29
N SER A 693 3.20 -11.06 -34.36
CA SER A 693 2.66 -11.17 -32.99
C SER A 693 3.04 -9.99 -32.10
N ARG A 694 2.42 -9.94 -30.91
CA ARG A 694 2.76 -8.99 -29.83
C ARG A 694 4.26 -9.00 -29.46
N HIS A 695 4.95 -10.13 -29.68
CA HIS A 695 6.37 -10.32 -29.39
C HIS A 695 7.29 -10.01 -30.59
N ASN A 696 6.78 -9.36 -31.63
CA ASN A 696 7.49 -9.08 -32.89
C ASN A 696 7.96 -10.35 -33.63
N GLN A 697 7.25 -11.47 -33.49
CA GLN A 697 7.56 -12.71 -34.21
C GLN A 697 6.67 -12.85 -35.44
N ASN A 698 7.26 -13.29 -36.56
CA ASN A 698 6.51 -13.59 -37.78
C ASN A 698 5.79 -14.93 -37.61
N MET A 699 4.47 -14.93 -37.78
CA MET A 699 3.67 -16.13 -37.54
C MET A 699 3.51 -16.94 -38.82
N ASP A 700 3.56 -18.25 -38.67
CA ASP A 700 3.53 -19.20 -39.79
C ASP A 700 2.14 -19.79 -40.05
N TYR A 701 1.12 -19.41 -39.29
CA TYR A 701 -0.26 -19.89 -39.42
C TYR A 701 -1.24 -18.74 -39.61
N TRP A 702 -2.40 -19.02 -40.21
CA TRP A 702 -3.45 -18.02 -40.47
C TRP A 702 -4.64 -18.16 -39.52
N GLY A 703 -5.60 -17.23 -39.60
CA GLY A 703 -6.83 -17.27 -38.80
C GLY A 703 -7.54 -18.62 -38.89
N GLY A 704 -8.03 -19.13 -37.76
CA GLY A 704 -8.70 -20.44 -37.64
C GLY A 704 -7.76 -21.67 -37.67
N ALA A 705 -6.46 -21.50 -37.85
CA ALA A 705 -5.48 -22.58 -37.77
C ALA A 705 -4.72 -22.60 -36.42
N LEU A 706 -4.13 -23.74 -36.07
CA LEU A 706 -3.32 -23.89 -34.84
C LEU A 706 -1.90 -23.31 -35.03
N PRO A 707 -1.25 -22.82 -33.97
CA PRO A 707 0.16 -22.38 -34.02
C PRO A 707 1.09 -23.48 -34.57
N ASN A 708 2.11 -23.10 -35.33
CA ASN A 708 3.07 -23.99 -36.01
C ASN A 708 2.46 -24.93 -37.06
N SER A 709 1.20 -24.70 -37.48
CA SER A 709 0.55 -25.58 -38.44
C SER A 709 0.97 -25.35 -39.88
N ARG A 710 1.42 -24.13 -40.24
CA ARG A 710 1.73 -23.72 -41.62
C ARG A 710 0.56 -23.80 -42.59
N LYS A 711 -0.67 -23.70 -42.06
CA LYS A 711 -1.92 -23.87 -42.81
C LYS A 711 -2.92 -22.76 -42.48
N CYS A 712 -3.96 -22.67 -43.31
CA CYS A 712 -5.17 -21.92 -43.05
C CYS A 712 -6.25 -22.86 -42.47
N GLU A 713 -7.37 -22.30 -41.97
CA GLU A 713 -8.49 -23.07 -41.41
C GLU A 713 -8.95 -24.20 -42.34
N CYS A 714 -9.13 -23.91 -43.63
CA CYS A 714 -9.57 -24.90 -44.62
C CYS A 714 -8.59 -26.08 -44.75
N GLY A 715 -7.28 -25.84 -44.55
CA GLY A 715 -6.23 -26.85 -44.64
C GLY A 715 -6.18 -27.77 -43.42
N ILE A 716 -6.68 -27.31 -42.28
CA ILE A 716 -6.88 -28.12 -41.07
C ILE A 716 -8.15 -28.95 -41.19
N LEU A 717 -9.25 -28.34 -41.66
CA LEU A 717 -10.56 -29.00 -41.80
C LEU A 717 -10.66 -29.91 -43.04
N GLY A 718 -9.70 -29.83 -43.97
CA GLY A 718 -9.73 -30.58 -45.24
C GLY A 718 -10.77 -30.07 -46.23
N GLY A 719 -11.15 -28.80 -46.13
CA GLY A 719 -12.22 -28.14 -46.88
C GLY A 719 -11.78 -27.12 -47.92
N CYS A 720 -10.48 -27.01 -48.23
CA CYS A 720 -10.01 -26.03 -49.21
C CYS A 720 -10.57 -26.32 -50.61
N VAL A 721 -10.77 -25.26 -51.40
CA VAL A 721 -11.31 -25.33 -52.78
C VAL A 721 -10.45 -26.23 -53.65
N ASP A 722 -9.13 -26.07 -53.58
CA ASP A 722 -8.17 -27.04 -54.10
C ASP A 722 -7.71 -27.95 -52.95
N ARG A 723 -8.07 -29.24 -53.02
CA ARG A 723 -7.73 -30.24 -51.99
C ARG A 723 -6.23 -30.52 -51.88
N THR A 724 -5.42 -30.09 -52.85
CA THR A 724 -3.96 -30.24 -52.81
C THR A 724 -3.26 -29.08 -52.11
N LYS A 725 -3.99 -27.99 -51.84
CA LYS A 725 -3.49 -26.77 -51.18
C LYS A 725 -3.91 -26.72 -49.72
N TRP A 726 -3.21 -25.92 -48.92
CA TRP A 726 -3.50 -25.76 -47.49
C TRP A 726 -4.16 -24.42 -47.15
N CYS A 727 -4.32 -23.55 -48.14
CA CYS A 727 -5.04 -22.28 -48.10
C CYS A 727 -5.76 -22.07 -49.43
N ASN A 728 -6.95 -21.47 -49.42
CA ASN A 728 -7.74 -21.22 -50.63
C ASN A 728 -7.03 -20.25 -51.60
N CYS A 729 -6.34 -19.24 -51.08
CA CYS A 729 -5.59 -18.27 -51.87
C CYS A 729 -4.38 -18.88 -52.60
N ASP A 730 -3.83 -19.97 -52.08
CA ASP A 730 -2.70 -20.65 -52.73
C ASP A 730 -3.11 -21.46 -53.98
N ALA A 731 -4.41 -21.55 -54.27
CA ALA A 731 -4.93 -22.14 -55.50
C ALA A 731 -4.73 -21.21 -56.72
N GLY A 732 -4.50 -19.91 -56.51
CA GLY A 732 -4.21 -18.95 -57.58
C GLY A 732 -5.33 -18.79 -58.62
N LEU A 733 -6.59 -18.88 -58.20
CA LEU A 733 -7.76 -18.78 -59.08
C LEU A 733 -8.08 -17.30 -59.41
N ASP A 734 -8.60 -17.06 -60.61
CA ASP A 734 -9.06 -15.72 -61.06
C ASP A 734 -10.42 -15.31 -60.47
N THR A 735 -10.96 -16.13 -59.57
CA THR A 735 -12.18 -15.84 -58.80
C THR A 735 -11.81 -15.54 -57.36
N TRP A 736 -12.60 -14.70 -56.70
CA TRP A 736 -12.37 -14.34 -55.30
C TRP A 736 -12.41 -15.57 -54.39
N GLN A 737 -11.28 -15.81 -53.73
CA GLN A 737 -11.14 -16.79 -52.67
C GLN A 737 -10.89 -16.09 -51.34
N VAL A 738 -11.17 -16.78 -50.23
CA VAL A 738 -11.03 -16.23 -48.88
C VAL A 738 -10.39 -17.26 -47.97
N ASP A 739 -9.37 -16.80 -47.22
CA ASP A 739 -8.82 -17.48 -46.06
C ASP A 739 -8.97 -16.56 -44.85
N GLY A 740 -9.72 -16.99 -43.85
CA GLY A 740 -9.90 -16.23 -42.63
C GLY A 740 -10.36 -17.10 -41.47
N GLY A 741 -10.34 -16.52 -40.28
CA GLY A 741 -10.77 -17.19 -39.06
C GLY A 741 -10.29 -16.44 -37.82
N ASP A 742 -10.67 -16.94 -36.65
CA ASP A 742 -10.25 -16.36 -35.37
C ASP A 742 -8.86 -16.89 -34.97
N ILE A 743 -7.97 -15.97 -34.64
CA ILE A 743 -6.74 -16.27 -33.90
C ILE A 743 -7.13 -16.31 -32.43
N VAL A 744 -6.87 -17.43 -31.74
CA VAL A 744 -7.29 -17.65 -30.34
C VAL A 744 -6.12 -17.85 -29.36
N ASP A 745 -4.90 -17.95 -29.88
CA ASP A 745 -3.71 -18.10 -29.04
C ASP A 745 -3.32 -16.75 -28.40
N LYS A 746 -3.60 -16.66 -27.09
CA LYS A 746 -3.38 -15.48 -26.27
C LYS A 746 -1.91 -15.05 -26.19
N GLU A 747 -0.96 -15.99 -26.28
CA GLU A 747 0.48 -15.67 -26.23
C GLU A 747 0.92 -14.89 -27.47
N ASN A 748 0.19 -15.03 -28.57
CA ASN A 748 0.52 -14.41 -29.85
C ASN A 748 -0.24 -13.11 -30.11
N LEU A 749 -1.38 -12.91 -29.47
CA LEU A 749 -2.28 -11.77 -29.67
C LEU A 749 -1.88 -10.52 -28.86
N PRO A 750 -2.10 -9.31 -29.39
CA PRO A 750 -2.78 -9.01 -30.64
C PRO A 750 -1.89 -9.06 -31.89
N VAL A 751 -2.51 -8.95 -33.08
CA VAL A 751 -1.81 -8.71 -34.34
C VAL A 751 -1.23 -7.29 -34.33
N LYS A 752 0.11 -7.18 -34.37
CA LYS A 752 0.83 -5.89 -34.36
C LYS A 752 1.08 -5.32 -35.76
N GLN A 753 1.25 -6.20 -36.73
CA GLN A 753 1.56 -5.82 -38.11
C GLN A 753 1.10 -6.89 -39.10
N LEU A 754 0.70 -6.47 -40.28
CA LEU A 754 0.34 -7.33 -41.40
C LEU A 754 1.30 -7.12 -42.57
N ARG A 755 1.67 -8.22 -43.23
CA ARG A 755 2.58 -8.27 -44.38
C ARG A 755 1.91 -9.03 -45.50
N PHE A 756 1.88 -8.42 -46.68
CA PHE A 756 1.31 -9.05 -47.87
C PHE A 756 2.27 -8.91 -49.06
N GLY A 757 2.17 -9.86 -49.99
CA GLY A 757 2.93 -9.93 -51.24
C GLY A 757 2.19 -10.78 -52.27
N ASP A 758 2.74 -10.88 -53.48
CA ASP A 758 2.08 -11.50 -54.64
C ASP A 758 0.71 -10.91 -54.99
N THR A 759 0.53 -9.60 -54.78
CA THR A 759 -0.71 -8.88 -55.16
C THR A 759 -0.57 -8.08 -56.44
N GLY A 760 0.39 -8.48 -57.26
CA GLY A 760 0.52 -8.03 -58.63
C GLY A 760 1.48 -6.87 -58.88
N ASN A 761 1.55 -6.49 -60.16
CA ASN A 761 2.28 -5.35 -60.71
C ASN A 761 1.38 -4.66 -61.76
N ALA A 762 1.86 -3.59 -62.41
CA ALA A 762 1.05 -2.80 -63.35
C ALA A 762 0.55 -3.56 -64.61
N LEU A 763 0.92 -4.83 -64.79
CA LEU A 763 0.62 -5.66 -65.98
C LEU A 763 -0.17 -6.94 -65.67
N ASP A 764 -0.47 -7.25 -64.40
CA ASP A 764 -1.30 -8.40 -64.03
C ASP A 764 -2.59 -7.99 -63.28
N GLU A 765 -3.60 -8.86 -63.30
CA GLU A 765 -4.93 -8.60 -62.71
C GLU A 765 -5.06 -9.22 -61.30
N LYS A 766 -3.95 -9.29 -60.55
CA LYS A 766 -3.95 -9.82 -59.19
C LYS A 766 -4.50 -8.77 -58.23
N GLU A 767 -5.37 -9.20 -57.33
CA GLU A 767 -5.99 -8.33 -56.33
C GLU A 767 -5.97 -9.01 -54.96
N GLY A 768 -5.76 -8.22 -53.91
CA GLY A 768 -5.73 -8.68 -52.53
C GLY A 768 -6.43 -7.69 -51.61
N ARG A 769 -7.20 -8.16 -50.63
CA ARG A 769 -7.76 -7.31 -49.58
C ARG A 769 -7.78 -8.04 -48.26
N TYR A 770 -7.51 -7.34 -47.17
CA TYR A 770 -7.56 -7.92 -45.82
C TYR A 770 -8.59 -7.19 -44.95
N THR A 771 -9.05 -7.91 -43.93
CA THR A 771 -9.90 -7.39 -42.87
C THR A 771 -9.35 -7.90 -41.53
N LEU A 772 -9.05 -7.00 -40.60
CA LEU A 772 -8.63 -7.32 -39.25
C LEU A 772 -9.69 -6.80 -38.28
N GLY A 773 -10.29 -7.68 -37.49
CA GLY A 773 -11.25 -7.31 -36.46
C GLY A 773 -10.57 -6.77 -35.18
N PRO A 774 -11.35 -6.17 -34.27
CA PRO A 774 -10.85 -5.74 -32.97
C PRO A 774 -10.34 -6.93 -32.13
N LEU A 775 -9.51 -6.65 -31.13
CA LEU A 775 -9.13 -7.63 -30.13
C LEU A 775 -10.29 -7.80 -29.14
N ILE A 776 -10.80 -9.03 -28.99
CA ILE A 776 -11.91 -9.36 -28.11
C ILE A 776 -11.39 -10.29 -27.02
N CYS A 777 -11.39 -9.83 -25.77
CA CYS A 777 -10.98 -10.62 -24.62
C CYS A 777 -12.17 -10.87 -23.68
N GLU A 778 -12.24 -12.07 -23.10
CA GLU A 778 -13.31 -12.50 -22.20
C GLU A 778 -12.76 -13.04 -20.88
N GLY A 779 -13.54 -12.84 -19.82
CA GLY A 779 -13.17 -13.21 -18.46
C GLY A 779 -12.10 -12.31 -17.85
N ASP A 780 -11.94 -12.45 -16.54
CA ASP A 780 -11.01 -11.65 -15.74
C ASP A 780 -10.46 -12.51 -14.59
N ASP A 781 -9.21 -12.95 -14.77
CA ASP A 781 -8.53 -13.87 -13.85
C ASP A 781 -8.41 -13.30 -12.43
N LEU A 782 -8.48 -11.96 -12.28
CA LEU A 782 -8.51 -11.30 -10.98
C LEU A 782 -9.72 -11.75 -10.14
N PHE A 783 -10.90 -11.90 -10.76
CA PHE A 783 -12.12 -12.31 -10.07
C PHE A 783 -12.29 -13.84 -9.99
N ASP A 784 -11.57 -14.59 -10.83
CA ASP A 784 -11.48 -16.06 -10.75
C ASP A 784 -10.40 -16.54 -9.78
N ASN A 785 -9.50 -15.64 -9.35
CA ASN A 785 -8.49 -15.89 -8.34
C ASN A 785 -9.08 -15.93 -6.92
N VAL A 786 -9.86 -16.98 -6.67
CA VAL A 786 -10.64 -17.16 -5.44
C VAL A 786 -10.09 -18.27 -4.57
N VAL A 787 -10.00 -18.02 -3.26
CA VAL A 787 -9.62 -19.00 -2.24
C VAL A 787 -10.60 -19.01 -1.07
N THR A 788 -10.75 -20.15 -0.41
CA THR A 788 -11.56 -20.34 0.80
C THR A 788 -10.67 -20.61 2.01
N PHE A 789 -10.84 -19.83 3.07
CA PHE A 789 -10.26 -20.05 4.40
C PHE A 789 -11.22 -20.90 5.24
N ARG A 790 -10.78 -22.11 5.59
CA ARG A 790 -11.59 -23.14 6.26
C ARG A 790 -11.45 -23.17 7.78
N VAL A 791 -10.41 -22.53 8.32
CA VAL A 791 -10.13 -22.50 9.77
C VAL A 791 -9.58 -21.14 10.15
N GLN A 792 -9.80 -20.71 11.39
CA GLN A 792 -9.39 -19.40 11.89
C GLN A 792 -7.86 -19.24 12.02
N GLU A 793 -7.09 -20.32 11.90
CA GLU A 793 -5.62 -20.26 11.86
C GLU A 793 -5.06 -20.23 10.42
N ALA A 794 -5.92 -20.31 9.40
CA ALA A 794 -5.49 -20.35 8.01
C ALA A 794 -4.99 -18.97 7.58
N THR A 795 -3.77 -18.90 7.04
CA THR A 795 -3.17 -17.64 6.60
C THR A 795 -2.37 -17.80 5.33
N ILE A 796 -2.39 -16.74 4.50
CA ILE A 796 -1.45 -16.56 3.39
C ILE A 796 -0.46 -15.48 3.82
N ASN A 797 0.82 -15.84 3.93
CA ASN A 797 1.88 -14.89 4.25
C ASN A 797 2.47 -14.39 2.93
N LEU A 798 2.22 -13.12 2.64
CA LEU A 798 2.80 -12.43 1.49
C LEU A 798 4.08 -11.69 1.91
N PRO A 799 5.05 -11.51 1.00
CA PRO A 799 6.25 -10.75 1.31
C PRO A 799 5.89 -9.33 1.79
N THR A 800 6.76 -8.75 2.60
CA THR A 800 6.67 -7.33 3.00
C THR A 800 6.58 -6.46 1.75
N PHE A 801 5.61 -5.55 1.72
CA PHE A 801 5.46 -4.55 0.67
C PHE A 801 5.61 -3.15 1.27
N ASP A 802 5.98 -2.19 0.42
CA ASP A 802 6.12 -0.79 0.85
C ASP A 802 4.78 -0.06 0.77
N MET A 803 4.20 0.26 1.94
CA MET A 803 3.04 1.15 2.07
C MET A 803 3.45 2.59 2.42
N GLY A 804 4.75 2.91 2.24
CA GLY A 804 5.48 4.04 2.79
C GLY A 804 4.69 5.33 2.91
N HIS A 805 4.68 6.15 1.86
CA HIS A 805 3.98 7.44 1.84
C HIS A 805 2.64 7.42 1.10
N VAL A 806 2.48 6.50 0.16
CA VAL A 806 1.23 6.21 -0.54
C VAL A 806 1.20 4.70 -0.75
N GLY A 807 0.08 4.07 -0.44
CA GLY A 807 -0.15 2.68 -0.78
C GLY A 807 -1.59 2.28 -0.54
N ASP A 808 -2.04 1.29 -1.30
CA ASP A 808 -3.40 0.80 -1.26
C ASP A 808 -3.49 -0.73 -1.37
N ILE A 809 -4.56 -1.27 -0.79
CA ILE A 809 -4.90 -2.68 -0.86
C ILE A 809 -6.36 -2.77 -1.26
N TYR A 810 -6.64 -3.51 -2.33
CA TYR A 810 -7.99 -3.82 -2.79
C TYR A 810 -8.20 -5.34 -2.79
N PHE A 811 -9.36 -5.79 -2.32
CA PHE A 811 -9.81 -7.18 -2.46
C PHE A 811 -11.31 -7.29 -2.24
N GLU A 812 -11.87 -8.43 -2.63
CA GLU A 812 -13.23 -8.81 -2.29
C GLU A 812 -13.23 -9.98 -1.29
N PHE A 813 -14.18 -9.95 -0.36
CA PHE A 813 -14.38 -11.03 0.59
C PHE A 813 -15.85 -11.44 0.71
N LYS A 814 -16.08 -12.68 1.13
CA LYS A 814 -17.40 -13.24 1.42
C LYS A 814 -17.31 -14.05 2.70
N THR A 815 -18.13 -13.75 3.70
CA THR A 815 -18.05 -14.40 5.02
C THR A 815 -19.38 -14.42 5.75
N ALA A 816 -19.50 -15.34 6.71
CA ALA A 816 -20.56 -15.39 7.71
C ALA A 816 -20.06 -15.02 9.13
N SER A 817 -18.76 -14.73 9.27
CA SER A 817 -18.14 -14.40 10.56
C SER A 817 -18.36 -12.93 10.92
N GLU A 818 -18.88 -12.68 12.12
CA GLU A 818 -19.17 -11.32 12.60
C GLU A 818 -17.91 -10.57 13.07
N ASN A 819 -16.87 -11.28 13.49
CA ASN A 819 -15.59 -10.68 13.89
C ASN A 819 -14.45 -11.46 13.25
N ALA A 820 -13.56 -10.78 12.54
CA ALA A 820 -12.41 -11.39 11.88
C ALA A 820 -11.36 -10.34 11.51
N VAL A 821 -10.08 -10.73 11.54
CA VAL A 821 -8.98 -9.95 10.97
C VAL A 821 -8.78 -10.40 9.52
N LEU A 822 -8.92 -9.46 8.58
CA LEU A 822 -8.78 -9.71 7.15
C LEU A 822 -7.31 -9.67 6.71
N PHE A 823 -6.56 -8.68 7.21
CA PHE A 823 -5.11 -8.64 7.05
C PHE A 823 -4.43 -7.93 8.22
N HIS A 824 -3.16 -8.26 8.45
CA HIS A 824 -2.30 -7.61 9.45
C HIS A 824 -0.82 -7.68 9.03
N SER A 825 -0.12 -6.56 9.14
CA SER A 825 1.35 -6.50 9.05
C SER A 825 1.90 -5.57 10.14
N ARG A 826 3.08 -5.91 10.68
CA ARG A 826 3.76 -5.16 11.75
C ARG A 826 5.21 -4.82 11.39
N GLY A 827 5.64 -3.67 11.85
CA GLY A 827 7.02 -3.21 11.96
C GLY A 827 7.54 -3.36 13.38
N ALA A 828 8.66 -2.68 13.66
CA ALA A 828 9.18 -2.57 15.02
C ALA A 828 8.20 -1.86 15.97
N VAL A 829 7.47 -0.87 15.46
CA VAL A 829 6.42 -0.15 16.21
C VAL A 829 5.24 0.26 15.33
N ASP A 830 5.41 0.25 14.00
CA ASP A 830 4.36 0.59 13.06
C ASP A 830 3.53 -0.66 12.77
N TYR A 831 2.26 -0.52 12.40
CA TYR A 831 1.47 -1.65 11.94
C TYR A 831 0.32 -1.18 11.06
N ILE A 832 -0.25 -2.12 10.32
CA ILE A 832 -1.51 -1.97 9.60
C ILE A 832 -2.39 -3.18 9.91
N LYS A 833 -3.68 -2.96 10.17
CA LYS A 833 -4.63 -4.03 10.50
C LYS A 833 -6.01 -3.68 9.97
N LEU A 834 -6.65 -4.61 9.26
CA LEU A 834 -8.04 -4.49 8.84
C LEU A 834 -8.89 -5.58 9.49
N SER A 835 -10.01 -5.20 10.10
CA SER A 835 -10.89 -6.14 10.80
C SER A 835 -12.37 -5.81 10.63
N ILE A 836 -13.19 -6.86 10.58
CA ILE A 836 -14.65 -6.81 10.72
C ILE A 836 -14.98 -6.88 12.22
N VAL A 837 -15.91 -6.05 12.66
CA VAL A 837 -16.40 -6.04 14.04
C VAL A 837 -17.92 -5.99 14.05
N SER A 838 -18.56 -6.84 14.87
CA SER A 838 -20.02 -6.94 15.02
C SER A 838 -20.80 -7.27 13.72
N GLY A 839 -20.10 -7.72 12.67
CA GLY A 839 -20.66 -8.09 11.37
C GLY A 839 -21.12 -6.92 10.50
N ASN A 840 -21.19 -5.68 11.01
CA ASN A 840 -21.65 -4.49 10.27
C ASN A 840 -20.66 -3.32 10.29
N ARG A 841 -19.48 -3.50 10.89
CA ARG A 841 -18.48 -2.45 10.99
C ARG A 841 -17.14 -2.96 10.48
N ILE A 842 -16.53 -2.20 9.59
CA ILE A 842 -15.17 -2.44 9.11
C ILE A 842 -14.24 -1.38 9.70
N GLN A 843 -13.06 -1.80 10.12
CA GLN A 843 -12.09 -0.94 10.79
C GLN A 843 -10.69 -1.18 10.24
N PHE A 844 -10.11 -0.14 9.65
CA PHE A 844 -8.71 -0.08 9.28
C PHE A 844 -7.94 0.68 10.36
N GLN A 845 -6.96 0.04 10.99
CA GLN A 845 -6.08 0.62 11.99
C GLN A 845 -4.66 0.67 11.44
N TYR A 846 -3.97 1.77 11.72
CA TYR A 846 -2.55 1.88 11.43
C TYR A 846 -1.84 2.73 12.47
N GLN A 847 -0.53 2.53 12.60
CA GLN A 847 0.31 3.33 13.49
C GLN A 847 1.56 3.80 12.76
N ALA A 848 1.72 5.12 12.65
CA ALA A 848 2.86 5.78 12.01
C ALA A 848 3.55 6.75 12.99
N GLY A 849 4.01 6.23 14.14
CA GLY A 849 4.81 6.98 15.11
C GLY A 849 4.05 7.78 16.18
N SER A 850 2.99 8.51 15.83
CA SER A 850 2.23 9.41 16.74
C SER A 850 1.16 8.73 17.61
N GLY A 851 1.05 7.40 17.51
CA GLY A 851 0.01 6.58 18.15
C GLY A 851 -0.86 5.86 17.11
N PRO A 852 -1.76 4.96 17.54
CA PRO A 852 -2.65 4.26 16.64
C PRO A 852 -3.79 5.16 16.15
N VAL A 853 -4.02 5.17 14.84
CA VAL A 853 -5.12 5.85 14.16
C VAL A 853 -6.03 4.80 13.55
N ALA A 854 -7.35 5.04 13.57
CA ALA A 854 -8.33 4.12 13.02
C ALA A 854 -9.33 4.82 12.11
N VAL A 855 -9.50 4.30 10.89
CA VAL A 855 -10.57 4.64 9.95
C VAL A 855 -11.67 3.60 10.13
N VAL A 856 -12.85 4.03 10.56
CA VAL A 856 -13.97 3.13 10.89
C VAL A 856 -15.17 3.47 10.02
N ARG A 857 -15.80 2.45 9.43
CA ARG A 857 -17.05 2.59 8.68
C ARG A 857 -18.08 1.57 9.14
N GLU A 858 -19.27 2.04 9.49
CA GLU A 858 -20.43 1.21 9.80
C GLU A 858 -21.40 1.16 8.61
N THR A 859 -21.91 -0.03 8.31
CA THR A 859 -22.85 -0.31 7.21
C THR A 859 -24.25 -0.57 7.75
N SER A 860 -25.28 -0.27 6.96
CA SER A 860 -26.68 -0.54 7.32
C SER A 860 -27.05 -2.02 7.20
N TYR A 861 -26.38 -2.75 6.32
CA TYR A 861 -26.46 -4.20 6.16
C TYR A 861 -25.29 -4.89 6.88
N LYS A 862 -25.42 -6.19 7.15
CA LYS A 862 -24.31 -7.00 7.65
C LYS A 862 -23.36 -7.35 6.51
N LEU A 863 -22.07 -7.11 6.71
CA LEU A 863 -20.96 -7.61 5.87
C LEU A 863 -20.74 -9.12 6.04
N SER A 864 -21.30 -9.70 7.11
CA SER A 864 -21.29 -11.13 7.39
C SER A 864 -22.55 -11.83 6.86
N ASN A 865 -23.11 -11.37 5.74
CA ASN A 865 -24.35 -11.88 5.14
C ASN A 865 -24.12 -13.01 4.13
N ASN A 866 -22.88 -13.50 3.99
CA ASN A 866 -22.49 -14.49 2.98
C ASN A 866 -22.72 -14.00 1.53
N GLU A 867 -22.53 -12.71 1.27
CA GLU A 867 -22.43 -12.13 -0.07
C GLU A 867 -21.03 -11.54 -0.31
N TRP A 868 -20.69 -11.24 -1.56
CA TRP A 868 -19.40 -10.64 -1.92
C TRP A 868 -19.42 -9.15 -1.59
N HIS A 869 -18.45 -8.71 -0.80
CA HIS A 869 -18.19 -7.31 -0.49
C HIS A 869 -16.80 -6.90 -0.97
N SER A 870 -16.65 -5.69 -1.48
CA SER A 870 -15.36 -5.13 -1.90
C SER A 870 -14.82 -4.14 -0.88
N ILE A 871 -13.51 -4.21 -0.63
CA ILE A 871 -12.80 -3.29 0.25
C ILE A 871 -11.63 -2.70 -0.52
N SER A 872 -11.51 -1.38 -0.42
CA SER A 872 -10.30 -0.65 -0.79
C SER A 872 -9.83 0.15 0.42
N VAL A 873 -8.57 -0.04 0.79
CA VAL A 873 -7.87 0.70 1.84
C VAL A 873 -6.78 1.50 1.17
N GLU A 874 -6.70 2.80 1.46
CA GLU A 874 -5.64 3.67 0.98
C GLU A 874 -5.05 4.43 2.18
N ARG A 875 -3.72 4.57 2.21
CA ARG A 875 -3.05 5.58 3.03
C ARG A 875 -2.15 6.41 2.14
N ASN A 876 -2.27 7.73 2.23
CA ASN A 876 -1.44 8.66 1.49
C ASN A 876 -0.88 9.77 2.40
N ARG A 877 -0.20 10.76 1.80
CA ARG A 877 0.44 11.88 2.51
C ARG A 877 -0.53 12.86 3.20
N LYS A 878 -1.82 12.77 2.91
CA LYS A 878 -2.86 13.69 3.38
C LYS A 878 -3.86 13.01 4.30
N GLU A 879 -4.18 11.76 4.02
CA GLU A 879 -5.23 11.02 4.71
C GLU A 879 -5.10 9.51 4.52
N ALA A 880 -5.75 8.78 5.43
CA ALA A 880 -6.08 7.38 5.25
C ALA A 880 -7.58 7.24 4.94
N MET A 881 -7.92 6.39 3.98
CA MET A 881 -9.26 6.19 3.45
C MET A 881 -9.64 4.71 3.43
N LEU A 882 -10.91 4.43 3.68
CA LEU A 882 -11.54 3.12 3.59
C LEU A 882 -12.81 3.24 2.73
N ILE A 883 -12.90 2.44 1.68
CA ILE A 883 -14.05 2.36 0.77
C ILE A 883 -14.63 0.95 0.85
N VAL A 884 -15.93 0.85 1.10
CA VAL A 884 -16.69 -0.40 1.12
C VAL A 884 -17.70 -0.38 -0.03
N ASP A 885 -17.74 -1.45 -0.82
CA ASP A 885 -18.68 -1.66 -1.92
C ASP A 885 -18.70 -0.51 -2.94
N GLY A 886 -17.54 0.11 -3.17
CA GLY A 886 -17.33 1.22 -4.11
C GLY A 886 -18.00 2.55 -3.75
N ALA A 887 -18.87 2.58 -2.73
CA ALA A 887 -19.72 3.74 -2.42
C ALA A 887 -19.53 4.31 -1.02
N LEU A 888 -19.33 3.45 -0.01
CA LEU A 888 -19.29 3.87 1.40
C LEU A 888 -17.87 4.27 1.79
N LYS A 889 -17.62 5.58 1.86
CA LYS A 889 -16.29 6.14 2.17
C LYS A 889 -16.18 6.58 3.63
N ALA A 890 -15.02 6.34 4.23
CA ALA A 890 -14.58 6.93 5.50
C ALA A 890 -13.12 7.38 5.35
N GLN A 891 -12.76 8.54 5.91
CA GLN A 891 -11.40 9.08 5.83
C GLN A 891 -10.98 9.76 7.13
N VAL A 892 -9.69 9.75 7.42
CA VAL A 892 -9.06 10.47 8.54
C VAL A 892 -7.84 11.21 8.02
N ARG A 893 -7.72 12.50 8.34
CA ARG A 893 -6.59 13.33 7.93
C ARG A 893 -5.31 12.97 8.69
N GLU A 894 -4.20 12.93 7.97
CA GLU A 894 -2.87 12.84 8.56
C GLU A 894 -2.52 14.17 9.28
N PRO A 895 -1.82 14.13 10.43
CA PRO A 895 -1.42 15.35 11.16
C PRO A 895 -0.50 16.26 10.32
N PRO A 896 -0.62 17.59 10.45
CA PRO A 896 0.31 18.53 9.79
C PRO A 896 1.72 18.38 10.40
N GLY A 897 2.65 17.85 9.61
CA GLY A 897 4.03 17.56 9.97
C GLY A 897 4.73 16.75 8.86
N PRO A 898 6.01 16.38 9.03
CA PRO A 898 6.67 15.50 8.06
C PRO A 898 5.94 14.15 8.02
N VAL A 899 5.36 13.82 6.86
CA VAL A 899 4.63 12.56 6.67
C VAL A 899 5.61 11.41 6.82
N ARG A 900 5.45 10.60 7.87
CA ARG A 900 6.30 9.44 8.13
C ARG A 900 5.85 8.25 7.26
N ALA A 901 6.83 7.60 6.63
CA ALA A 901 6.60 6.34 5.94
C ALA A 901 6.28 5.22 6.94
N LEU A 902 5.36 4.31 6.60
CA LEU A 902 5.14 3.10 7.39
C LEU A 902 6.30 2.12 7.13
N HIS A 903 7.01 1.72 8.18
CA HIS A 903 8.06 0.70 8.06
C HIS A 903 7.56 -0.64 8.59
N LEU A 904 7.01 -1.45 7.69
CA LEU A 904 6.55 -2.80 7.96
C LEU A 904 7.69 -3.80 7.74
N THR A 905 7.98 -4.64 8.74
CA THR A 905 9.10 -5.60 8.69
C THR A 905 8.62 -7.05 8.65
N SER A 906 7.37 -7.31 9.01
CA SER A 906 6.76 -8.63 8.91
C SER A 906 6.07 -8.83 7.57
N ASP A 907 5.98 -10.09 7.15
CA ASP A 907 5.07 -10.52 6.10
C ASP A 907 3.68 -9.91 6.26
N LEU A 908 3.01 -9.63 5.14
CA LEU A 908 1.59 -9.27 5.14
C LEU A 908 0.78 -10.55 5.32
N VAL A 909 0.22 -10.72 6.52
CA VAL A 909 -0.59 -11.88 6.87
C VAL A 909 -2.02 -11.63 6.42
N ILE A 910 -2.49 -12.41 5.45
CA ILE A 910 -3.87 -12.41 4.97
C ILE A 910 -4.64 -13.51 5.69
N GLY A 911 -5.83 -13.19 6.19
CA GLY A 911 -6.75 -14.13 6.82
C GLY A 911 -6.60 -14.27 8.33
N ALA A 912 -5.63 -13.61 8.98
CA ALA A 912 -5.56 -13.53 10.45
C ALA A 912 -4.68 -12.38 10.92
N SER A 913 -4.51 -12.25 12.24
CA SER A 913 -3.46 -11.42 12.82
C SER A 913 -2.06 -12.02 12.62
N VAL A 914 -1.00 -11.21 12.77
CA VAL A 914 0.41 -11.67 12.77
C VAL A 914 0.75 -12.71 13.85
N GLU A 915 -0.14 -12.91 14.83
CA GLU A 915 -0.04 -13.95 15.87
C GLU A 915 -0.87 -15.19 15.52
N TYR A 916 -1.45 -15.25 14.31
CA TYR A 916 -2.33 -16.31 13.83
C TYR A 916 -3.59 -16.49 14.71
N ARG A 917 -4.12 -15.37 15.23
CA ARG A 917 -5.35 -15.28 16.03
C ARG A 917 -6.41 -14.42 15.36
N ASP A 918 -7.66 -14.56 15.80
CA ASP A 918 -8.83 -13.82 15.32
C ASP A 918 -9.03 -13.95 13.80
N GLY A 919 -8.74 -15.12 13.24
CA GLY A 919 -8.69 -15.29 11.80
C GLY A 919 -10.03 -15.38 11.12
N PHE A 920 -9.99 -15.05 9.84
CA PHE A 920 -11.07 -15.01 8.90
C PHE A 920 -11.43 -16.42 8.41
N THR A 921 -12.73 -16.68 8.35
CA THR A 921 -13.30 -17.85 7.69
C THR A 921 -14.26 -17.37 6.61
N GLY A 922 -14.11 -17.87 5.39
CA GLY A 922 -14.80 -17.31 4.24
C GLY A 922 -13.99 -17.39 2.96
N CYS A 923 -14.40 -16.64 1.95
CA CYS A 923 -13.70 -16.55 0.68
C CYS A 923 -13.04 -15.18 0.49
N MET A 924 -11.88 -15.15 -0.17
CA MET A 924 -11.24 -13.92 -0.64
C MET A 924 -10.88 -14.07 -2.12
N ARG A 925 -10.93 -12.95 -2.86
CA ARG A 925 -10.49 -12.87 -4.26
C ARG A 925 -10.06 -11.46 -4.63
N ALA A 926 -9.59 -11.30 -5.86
CA ALA A 926 -9.28 -10.00 -6.46
C ALA A 926 -8.29 -9.15 -5.65
N LEU A 927 -7.28 -9.81 -5.04
CA LEU A 927 -6.28 -9.11 -4.22
C LEU A 927 -5.30 -8.33 -5.11
N LEU A 928 -5.33 -7.00 -4.96
CA LEU A 928 -4.39 -6.06 -5.52
C LEU A 928 -3.65 -5.35 -4.37
N ILE A 929 -2.32 -5.22 -4.51
CA ILE A 929 -1.46 -4.49 -3.57
C ILE A 929 -0.69 -3.46 -4.39
N ASN A 930 -0.92 -2.15 -4.17
CA ASN A 930 -0.32 -1.07 -4.97
C ASN A 930 -0.51 -1.28 -6.49
N GLY A 931 -1.70 -1.73 -6.91
CA GLY A 931 -2.02 -2.08 -8.30
C GLY A 931 -1.46 -3.41 -8.81
N GLU A 932 -0.61 -4.12 -8.06
CA GLU A 932 -0.09 -5.43 -8.47
C GLU A 932 -1.03 -6.57 -8.09
N HIS A 933 -1.30 -7.45 -9.05
CA HIS A 933 -2.14 -8.63 -8.87
C HIS A 933 -1.40 -9.77 -8.13
N VAL A 934 -1.99 -10.26 -7.03
CA VAL A 934 -1.46 -11.38 -6.24
C VAL A 934 -2.25 -12.66 -6.51
N ASP A 935 -1.61 -13.68 -7.09
CA ASP A 935 -2.23 -15.00 -7.34
C ASP A 935 -2.39 -15.81 -6.03
N LEU A 936 -3.59 -15.76 -5.44
CA LEU A 936 -3.96 -16.47 -4.22
C LEU A 936 -4.12 -17.98 -4.47
N ARG A 937 -4.62 -18.38 -5.63
CA ARG A 937 -4.81 -19.80 -5.99
C ARG A 937 -3.49 -20.56 -5.98
N SER A 938 -2.40 -19.91 -6.41
CA SER A 938 -1.06 -20.52 -6.33
C SER A 938 -0.69 -20.99 -4.92
N TYR A 939 -1.09 -20.26 -3.87
CA TYR A 939 -0.85 -20.65 -2.47
C TYR A 939 -1.74 -21.82 -2.04
N ALA A 940 -2.99 -21.87 -2.51
CA ALA A 940 -3.87 -23.00 -2.26
C ALA A 940 -3.35 -24.30 -2.91
N ARG A 941 -2.88 -24.24 -4.18
CA ARG A 941 -2.29 -25.40 -4.90
C ARG A 941 -1.06 -25.98 -4.23
N ARG A 942 -0.28 -25.15 -3.53
CA ARG A 942 0.90 -25.57 -2.76
C ARG A 942 0.53 -26.34 -1.47
N GLY A 943 -0.76 -26.48 -1.15
CA GLY A 943 -1.23 -27.20 0.03
C GLY A 943 -1.12 -26.40 1.32
N THR A 944 -1.34 -25.07 1.24
CA THR A 944 -1.33 -24.21 2.43
C THR A 944 -2.41 -24.65 3.43
N PHE A 945 -2.04 -24.73 4.70
CA PHE A 945 -2.90 -25.26 5.76
C PHE A 945 -4.23 -24.48 5.85
N GLY A 946 -5.35 -25.20 5.74
CA GLY A 946 -6.69 -24.62 5.93
C GLY A 946 -7.20 -23.77 4.77
N ILE A 947 -6.55 -23.81 3.61
CA ILE A 947 -6.91 -23.02 2.42
C ILE A 947 -7.25 -23.95 1.25
N ALA A 948 -8.35 -23.66 0.56
CA ALA A 948 -8.79 -24.40 -0.61
C ALA A 948 -9.05 -23.46 -1.80
N GLU A 949 -8.95 -23.97 -3.03
CA GLU A 949 -9.31 -23.21 -4.23
C GLU A 949 -10.83 -23.04 -4.37
N GLY A 950 -11.24 -21.93 -4.97
CA GLY A 950 -12.64 -21.58 -5.19
C GLY A 950 -13.33 -21.03 -3.95
N CYS A 951 -14.65 -20.86 -4.03
CA CYS A 951 -15.50 -20.39 -2.93
C CYS A 951 -16.63 -21.38 -2.66
N VAL A 952 -16.34 -22.41 -1.88
CA VAL A 952 -17.27 -23.51 -1.59
C VAL A 952 -17.64 -23.48 -0.11
N GLY A 953 -18.90 -23.19 0.19
CA GLY A 953 -19.42 -23.18 1.56
C GLY A 953 -19.62 -24.60 2.13
N LYS A 954 -19.86 -24.74 3.44
CA LYS A 954 -20.27 -26.01 4.05
C LYS A 954 -21.76 -26.31 3.80
N CYS A 955 -22.59 -25.28 3.62
CA CYS A 955 -24.01 -25.46 3.32
C CYS A 955 -24.28 -25.94 1.89
N GLU A 956 -23.30 -25.82 0.98
CA GLU A 956 -23.43 -26.23 -0.42
C GLU A 956 -23.70 -27.75 -0.57
N SER A 957 -23.14 -28.57 0.32
CA SER A 957 -23.41 -30.01 0.36
C SER A 957 -24.79 -30.37 0.95
N SER A 958 -25.62 -29.37 1.27
CA SER A 958 -26.94 -29.53 1.93
C SER A 958 -26.89 -30.42 3.18
N PRO A 959 -26.07 -30.07 4.19
CA PRO A 959 -25.82 -30.95 5.32
C PRO A 959 -27.01 -31.08 6.29
N CYS A 960 -27.95 -30.13 6.26
CA CYS A 960 -29.17 -30.14 7.06
C CYS A 960 -30.22 -31.04 6.41
N LEU A 961 -30.66 -32.07 7.14
CA LEU A 961 -31.64 -33.03 6.66
C LEU A 961 -33.07 -32.54 6.93
N ASN A 962 -34.05 -33.26 6.38
CA ASN A 962 -35.47 -33.06 6.65
C ASN A 962 -35.97 -31.61 6.45
N ASN A 963 -35.48 -30.93 5.42
CA ASN A 963 -35.84 -29.56 5.06
C ASN A 963 -35.44 -28.51 6.12
N GLY A 964 -34.43 -28.79 6.96
CA GLY A 964 -33.83 -27.83 7.87
C GLY A 964 -33.08 -26.72 7.12
N THR A 965 -33.11 -25.49 7.64
CA THR A 965 -32.39 -24.35 7.03
C THR A 965 -30.92 -24.37 7.44
N CYS A 966 -30.01 -24.38 6.47
CA CYS A 966 -28.57 -24.33 6.73
C CYS A 966 -28.05 -22.90 6.86
N PHE A 967 -27.32 -22.63 7.93
CA PHE A 967 -26.57 -21.40 8.15
C PHE A 967 -25.08 -21.67 8.03
N GLU A 968 -24.45 -20.94 7.11
CA GLU A 968 -23.04 -21.08 6.75
C GLU A 968 -22.12 -20.53 7.84
N ARG A 969 -20.97 -21.18 8.07
CA ARG A 969 -19.86 -20.66 8.89
C ARG A 969 -18.47 -20.86 8.27
N TYR A 970 -18.37 -21.55 7.11
CA TYR A 970 -17.14 -21.92 6.40
C TYR A 970 -16.19 -22.87 7.13
N ASP A 971 -15.94 -22.61 8.42
CA ASP A 971 -15.30 -23.53 9.38
C ASP A 971 -16.29 -24.56 9.96
N GLY A 972 -17.57 -24.40 9.66
CA GLY A 972 -18.64 -25.30 10.02
C GLY A 972 -19.96 -24.84 9.41
N TYR A 973 -21.06 -25.34 9.96
CA TYR A 973 -22.42 -24.93 9.62
C TYR A 973 -23.31 -25.14 10.84
N SER A 974 -24.50 -24.55 10.83
CA SER A 974 -25.54 -24.82 11.82
C SER A 974 -26.89 -24.99 11.14
N CYS A 975 -27.67 -25.97 11.58
CA CYS A 975 -28.99 -26.23 11.03
C CYS A 975 -30.09 -25.68 11.94
N ASP A 976 -31.01 -24.91 11.37
CA ASP A 976 -32.25 -24.53 12.04
C ASP A 976 -33.34 -25.52 11.73
N CYS A 977 -33.63 -26.33 12.74
CA CYS A 977 -34.63 -27.37 12.66
C CYS A 977 -36.00 -26.90 13.13
N ARG A 978 -36.20 -25.64 13.53
CA ARG A 978 -37.46 -25.15 14.16
C ARG A 978 -38.70 -25.52 13.35
N TRP A 979 -38.61 -25.37 12.03
CA TRP A 979 -39.69 -25.67 11.08
C TRP A 979 -39.68 -27.11 10.58
N THR A 980 -39.25 -28.06 11.41
CA THR A 980 -39.22 -29.48 11.11
C THR A 980 -39.69 -30.30 12.32
N ALA A 981 -40.21 -31.51 12.07
CA ALA A 981 -40.58 -32.48 13.11
C ALA A 981 -39.37 -33.12 13.83
N PHE A 982 -38.15 -32.69 13.48
CA PHE A 982 -36.89 -33.27 13.95
C PHE A 982 -36.13 -32.28 14.84
N LYS A 983 -35.12 -32.79 15.57
CA LYS A 983 -34.16 -31.98 16.33
C LYS A 983 -32.72 -32.42 16.04
N GLY A 984 -31.79 -31.99 16.87
CA GLY A 984 -30.37 -32.32 16.75
C GLY A 984 -29.60 -31.35 15.85
N PRO A 985 -28.28 -31.52 15.74
CA PRO A 985 -27.38 -30.58 15.06
C PRO A 985 -27.61 -30.48 13.54
N ILE A 986 -28.17 -31.53 12.94
CA ILE A 986 -28.41 -31.63 11.48
C ILE A 986 -29.87 -31.92 11.12
N CYS A 987 -30.79 -31.75 12.07
CA CYS A 987 -32.22 -32.04 11.92
C CYS A 987 -32.51 -33.51 11.58
N ALA A 988 -31.72 -34.44 12.12
CA ALA A 988 -31.85 -35.88 11.92
C ALA A 988 -32.47 -36.61 13.12
N ASP A 989 -32.45 -36.01 14.31
CA ASP A 989 -32.88 -36.68 15.53
C ASP A 989 -34.42 -36.77 15.56
N GLU A 990 -34.93 -37.98 15.76
CA GLU A 990 -36.34 -38.21 15.97
C GLU A 990 -36.85 -37.56 17.27
N ILE A 991 -38.06 -37.02 17.19
CA ILE A 991 -38.85 -36.64 18.36
C ILE A 991 -40.03 -37.60 18.43
N GLY A 992 -39.89 -38.61 19.28
CA GLY A 992 -40.90 -39.62 19.51
C GLY A 992 -41.34 -39.68 20.96
N VAL A 993 -42.39 -40.45 21.20
CA VAL A 993 -42.97 -40.66 22.52
C VAL A 993 -43.44 -42.10 22.67
N ASN A 994 -43.02 -42.72 23.76
CA ASN A 994 -43.49 -44.05 24.14
C ASN A 994 -44.86 -43.96 24.83
N MET A 995 -45.86 -44.55 24.22
CA MET A 995 -47.26 -44.50 24.61
C MET A 995 -47.71 -45.81 25.24
N LYS A 996 -48.40 -45.71 26.37
CA LYS A 996 -49.19 -46.79 26.96
C LYS A 996 -50.64 -46.60 26.58
N GLN A 997 -51.46 -47.64 26.70
CA GLN A 997 -52.89 -47.57 26.42
C GLN A 997 -53.64 -46.48 27.21
N SER A 998 -53.11 -46.01 28.35
CA SER A 998 -53.66 -44.89 29.13
C SER A 998 -53.12 -43.50 28.74
N SER A 999 -52.01 -43.43 27.99
CA SER A 999 -51.34 -42.18 27.62
C SER A 999 -52.16 -41.40 26.59
N MET A 1000 -52.20 -40.07 26.75
CA MET A 1000 -52.87 -39.16 25.82
C MET A 1000 -52.07 -37.86 25.74
N ILE A 1001 -51.82 -37.35 24.54
CA ILE A 1001 -51.33 -35.98 24.35
C ILE A 1001 -52.44 -35.19 23.68
N LYS A 1002 -52.78 -34.04 24.25
CA LYS A 1002 -53.82 -33.15 23.75
C LYS A 1002 -53.18 -31.81 23.35
N TYR A 1003 -53.43 -31.41 22.11
CA TYR A 1003 -53.12 -30.10 21.57
C TYR A 1003 -54.43 -29.31 21.43
N ASP A 1004 -54.51 -28.17 22.10
CA ASP A 1004 -55.65 -27.25 22.08
C ASP A 1004 -55.36 -26.05 21.16
N PHE A 1005 -56.22 -25.79 20.19
CA PHE A 1005 -56.08 -24.64 19.29
C PHE A 1005 -56.49 -23.30 19.94
N MET A 1006 -57.01 -23.29 21.18
CA MET A 1006 -57.26 -22.12 22.04
C MET A 1006 -57.95 -20.92 21.33
N GLY A 1007 -58.89 -21.18 20.43
CA GLY A 1007 -59.63 -20.14 19.69
C GLY A 1007 -59.02 -19.74 18.34
N SER A 1008 -57.79 -20.18 18.04
CA SER A 1008 -57.18 -20.11 16.69
C SER A 1008 -57.57 -21.32 15.82
N TRP A 1009 -58.88 -21.59 15.75
CA TRP A 1009 -59.40 -22.76 15.03
C TRP A 1009 -59.01 -22.69 13.55
N ARG A 1010 -58.50 -23.80 13.02
CA ARG A 1010 -58.13 -23.92 11.61
C ARG A 1010 -59.27 -24.55 10.81
N SER A 1011 -59.48 -24.03 9.61
CA SER A 1011 -60.36 -24.66 8.61
C SER A 1011 -59.56 -24.96 7.35
N THR A 1012 -59.39 -26.23 7.02
CA THR A 1012 -58.45 -26.70 5.98
C THR A 1012 -59.18 -27.43 4.85
N ILE A 1013 -58.79 -27.19 3.60
CA ILE A 1013 -59.29 -27.92 2.42
C ILE A 1013 -58.27 -28.95 1.90
N ALA A 1014 -57.04 -28.84 2.37
CA ALA A 1014 -55.90 -29.70 2.12
C ALA A 1014 -55.04 -29.73 3.38
N GLU A 1015 -54.88 -30.90 3.96
CA GLU A 1015 -54.02 -31.14 5.12
C GLU A 1015 -52.80 -31.95 4.67
N HIS A 1016 -51.64 -31.66 5.25
CA HIS A 1016 -50.47 -32.53 5.22
C HIS A 1016 -50.24 -33.12 6.60
N ILE A 1017 -50.48 -34.42 6.75
CA ILE A 1017 -50.27 -35.14 8.01
C ILE A 1017 -49.16 -36.15 7.82
N ARG A 1018 -48.19 -36.14 8.72
CA ARG A 1018 -47.15 -37.17 8.81
C ARG A 1018 -47.09 -37.74 10.22
N ILE A 1019 -46.94 -39.06 10.32
CA ILE A 1019 -46.86 -39.78 11.60
C ILE A 1019 -45.92 -40.98 11.43
N GLY A 1020 -44.89 -41.04 12.26
CA GLY A 1020 -44.11 -42.24 12.51
C GLY A 1020 -44.72 -43.07 13.63
N PHE A 1021 -44.80 -44.39 13.48
CA PHE A 1021 -45.24 -45.24 14.58
C PHE A 1021 -44.63 -46.64 14.55
N THR A 1022 -44.49 -47.23 15.73
CA THR A 1022 -44.12 -48.64 15.95
C THR A 1022 -45.12 -49.26 16.91
N THR A 1023 -45.72 -50.39 16.56
CA THR A 1023 -46.58 -51.13 17.49
C THR A 1023 -46.55 -52.61 17.22
N ALA A 1024 -46.66 -53.41 18.28
CA ALA A 1024 -46.94 -54.84 18.19
C ALA A 1024 -48.41 -55.16 18.54
N ASN A 1025 -49.21 -54.13 18.89
CA ASN A 1025 -50.61 -54.28 19.25
C ASN A 1025 -51.47 -54.13 17.98
N PRO A 1026 -52.33 -55.11 17.64
CA PRO A 1026 -53.16 -55.05 16.44
C PRO A 1026 -54.31 -54.06 16.56
N ARG A 1027 -54.33 -53.15 17.54
CA ARG A 1027 -55.32 -52.05 17.64
C ARG A 1027 -54.71 -50.86 18.38
N GLY A 1028 -55.05 -49.63 17.97
CA GLY A 1028 -54.61 -48.43 18.70
C GLY A 1028 -54.85 -47.12 17.96
N PHE A 1029 -55.19 -46.07 18.71
CA PHE A 1029 -55.45 -44.72 18.19
C PHE A 1029 -54.14 -43.92 18.02
N LEU A 1030 -53.76 -43.57 16.79
CA LEU A 1030 -52.50 -42.88 16.51
C LEU A 1030 -52.65 -41.36 16.68
N LEU A 1031 -53.47 -40.77 15.81
CA LEU A 1031 -53.71 -39.32 15.76
C LEU A 1031 -55.18 -39.08 15.42
N GLY A 1032 -55.79 -38.08 16.03
CA GLY A 1032 -57.09 -37.63 15.59
C GLY A 1032 -57.35 -36.16 15.89
N PHE A 1033 -58.25 -35.60 15.10
CA PHE A 1033 -58.68 -34.23 15.15
C PHE A 1033 -60.18 -34.21 15.39
N SER A 1034 -60.66 -33.27 16.20
CA SER A 1034 -62.09 -33.13 16.47
C SER A 1034 -62.48 -31.66 16.64
N SER A 1035 -63.68 -31.33 16.21
CA SER A 1035 -64.35 -30.07 16.52
C SER A 1035 -65.68 -30.32 17.22
N ASN A 1036 -65.90 -29.71 18.38
CA ASN A 1036 -67.22 -29.74 19.02
C ASN A 1036 -68.18 -28.72 18.39
N ILE A 1037 -67.68 -27.81 17.54
CA ILE A 1037 -68.48 -26.79 16.86
C ILE A 1037 -69.08 -27.36 15.58
N SER A 1038 -68.24 -27.84 14.65
CA SER A 1038 -68.69 -28.41 13.37
C SER A 1038 -69.13 -29.87 13.50
N LYS A 1039 -68.73 -30.56 14.59
CA LYS A 1039 -68.86 -32.01 14.80
C LYS A 1039 -68.06 -32.85 13.79
N GLU A 1040 -67.20 -32.21 13.00
CA GLU A 1040 -66.31 -32.86 12.06
C GLU A 1040 -65.08 -33.44 12.77
N TYR A 1041 -64.56 -34.54 12.24
CA TYR A 1041 -63.41 -35.23 12.81
C TYR A 1041 -62.62 -36.01 11.77
N LEU A 1042 -61.33 -36.24 12.06
CA LEU A 1042 -60.48 -37.17 11.34
C LEU A 1042 -59.73 -38.01 12.36
N THR A 1043 -59.63 -39.31 12.15
CA THR A 1043 -58.95 -40.23 13.05
C THR A 1043 -58.15 -41.25 12.26
N ILE A 1044 -56.90 -41.43 12.67
CA ILE A 1044 -55.96 -42.39 12.13
C ILE A 1044 -55.69 -43.40 13.24
N MET A 1045 -55.91 -44.68 12.96
CA MET A 1045 -55.77 -45.77 13.93
C MET A 1045 -55.32 -47.06 13.27
N VAL A 1046 -54.73 -47.96 14.04
CA VAL A 1046 -54.56 -49.35 13.66
C VAL A 1046 -55.85 -50.10 14.04
N SER A 1047 -56.49 -50.73 13.07
CA SER A 1047 -57.71 -51.55 13.25
C SER A 1047 -57.37 -52.94 13.77
N ASN A 1048 -58.32 -53.64 14.41
CA ASN A 1048 -58.16 -54.96 15.04
C ASN A 1048 -57.49 -56.07 14.18
N SER A 1049 -57.48 -55.91 12.85
CA SER A 1049 -56.80 -56.81 11.91
C SER A 1049 -55.35 -56.41 11.63
N GLY A 1050 -54.80 -55.41 12.34
CA GLY A 1050 -53.46 -54.86 12.14
C GLY A 1050 -53.31 -53.93 10.94
N ASN A 1051 -54.39 -53.64 10.20
CA ASN A 1051 -54.37 -52.72 9.05
C ASN A 1051 -54.53 -51.27 9.52
N LEU A 1052 -53.89 -50.34 8.81
CA LEU A 1052 -54.07 -48.90 9.03
C LEU A 1052 -55.45 -48.46 8.54
N ARG A 1053 -56.19 -47.76 9.40
CA ARG A 1053 -57.55 -47.28 9.16
C ARG A 1053 -57.61 -45.77 9.40
N VAL A 1054 -58.15 -45.05 8.42
CA VAL A 1054 -58.44 -43.62 8.50
C VAL A 1054 -59.95 -43.44 8.42
N VAL A 1055 -60.53 -42.78 9.42
CA VAL A 1055 -61.96 -42.49 9.51
C VAL A 1055 -62.13 -40.99 9.60
N PHE A 1056 -62.96 -40.40 8.76
CA PHE A 1056 -63.25 -38.98 8.85
C PHE A 1056 -64.69 -38.67 8.45
N ASP A 1057 -65.19 -37.54 8.93
CA ASP A 1057 -66.44 -36.93 8.50
C ASP A 1057 -66.25 -35.41 8.48
N PHE A 1058 -66.30 -34.84 7.28
CA PHE A 1058 -66.15 -33.40 7.01
C PHE A 1058 -67.45 -32.78 6.50
N GLY A 1059 -68.60 -33.44 6.74
CA GLY A 1059 -69.92 -32.91 6.36
C GLY A 1059 -70.53 -33.50 5.07
N PHE A 1060 -69.82 -34.38 4.35
CA PHE A 1060 -70.32 -35.03 3.11
C PHE A 1060 -70.43 -36.56 3.20
N GLU A 1061 -70.74 -37.11 4.38
CA GLU A 1061 -70.84 -38.53 4.75
C GLU A 1061 -69.54 -39.13 5.30
N ARG A 1062 -69.64 -39.83 6.43
CA ARG A 1062 -68.53 -40.52 7.09
C ARG A 1062 -67.83 -41.47 6.13
N GLN A 1063 -66.54 -41.23 5.89
CA GLN A 1063 -65.68 -42.09 5.11
C GLN A 1063 -64.81 -42.96 6.02
N GLU A 1064 -64.61 -44.20 5.59
CA GLU A 1064 -63.72 -45.16 6.26
C GLU A 1064 -62.81 -45.80 5.23
N ILE A 1065 -61.51 -45.59 5.39
CA ILE A 1065 -60.48 -46.01 4.44
C ILE A 1065 -59.53 -46.94 5.18
N ILE A 1066 -59.35 -48.13 4.62
CA ILE A 1066 -58.42 -49.13 5.12
C ILE A 1066 -57.30 -49.24 4.11
N TYR A 1067 -56.06 -49.12 4.57
CA TYR A 1067 -54.90 -49.33 3.72
C TYR A 1067 -54.84 -50.81 3.28
N PRO A 1068 -54.78 -51.11 1.96
CA PRO A 1068 -55.00 -52.47 1.47
C PRO A 1068 -53.82 -53.42 1.76
N GLU A 1069 -54.15 -54.67 2.10
CA GLU A 1069 -53.28 -55.87 2.09
C GLU A 1069 -51.94 -55.74 2.85
N LYS A 1070 -51.88 -54.98 3.96
CA LYS A 1070 -50.67 -54.79 4.77
C LYS A 1070 -50.96 -54.72 6.27
N HIS A 1071 -50.24 -55.53 7.05
CA HIS A 1071 -50.31 -55.57 8.51
C HIS A 1071 -49.15 -54.75 9.12
N PHE A 1072 -49.48 -53.73 9.90
CA PHE A 1072 -48.52 -52.76 10.47
C PHE A 1072 -48.22 -52.97 11.96
N ALA A 1073 -48.86 -53.94 12.62
CA ALA A 1073 -48.64 -54.27 14.02
C ALA A 1073 -47.55 -55.34 14.23
N LEU A 1074 -46.39 -55.18 13.57
CA LEU A 1074 -45.28 -56.15 13.59
C LEU A 1074 -44.10 -55.71 14.47
N GLY A 1075 -44.23 -54.61 15.22
CA GLY A 1075 -43.14 -54.02 16.00
C GLY A 1075 -42.08 -53.30 15.16
N GLN A 1076 -42.30 -53.16 13.85
CA GLN A 1076 -41.44 -52.39 12.94
C GLN A 1076 -41.87 -50.91 12.90
N TYR A 1077 -40.96 -50.05 12.48
CA TYR A 1077 -41.23 -48.63 12.30
C TYR A 1077 -41.90 -48.37 10.95
N HIS A 1078 -42.95 -47.56 10.96
CA HIS A 1078 -43.69 -47.15 9.77
C HIS A 1078 -43.83 -45.62 9.68
N ASP A 1079 -43.62 -45.04 8.49
CA ASP A 1079 -43.79 -43.61 8.16
C ASP A 1079 -45.07 -43.41 7.34
N LEU A 1080 -46.15 -42.94 7.98
CA LEU A 1080 -47.41 -42.62 7.31
C LEU A 1080 -47.41 -41.14 6.87
N ARG A 1081 -47.69 -40.90 5.60
CA ARG A 1081 -47.99 -39.60 5.01
C ARG A 1081 -49.40 -39.62 4.44
N LEU A 1082 -50.19 -38.66 4.89
CA LEU A 1082 -51.55 -38.44 4.45
C LEU A 1082 -51.64 -37.03 3.90
N SER A 1083 -52.13 -36.87 2.69
CA SER A 1083 -52.44 -35.54 2.14
C SER A 1083 -53.77 -35.50 1.41
N ARG A 1084 -54.41 -34.32 1.38
CA ARG A 1084 -55.62 -34.08 0.60
C ARG A 1084 -55.36 -33.11 -0.55
N LYS A 1085 -55.82 -33.45 -1.76
CA LYS A 1085 -55.69 -32.63 -2.98
C LYS A 1085 -57.02 -32.52 -3.74
N ASN A 1086 -57.06 -31.71 -4.81
CA ASN A 1086 -58.27 -31.42 -5.59
C ASN A 1086 -59.41 -30.85 -4.72
N SER A 1087 -59.13 -29.77 -3.98
CA SER A 1087 -60.08 -29.11 -3.07
C SER A 1087 -60.74 -30.08 -2.08
N GLY A 1088 -59.99 -31.09 -1.64
CA GLY A 1088 -60.47 -32.06 -0.66
C GLY A 1088 -61.12 -33.32 -1.19
N ALA A 1089 -61.38 -33.40 -2.50
CA ALA A 1089 -62.05 -34.54 -3.12
C ALA A 1089 -61.15 -35.78 -3.29
N THR A 1090 -59.84 -35.66 -3.06
CA THR A 1090 -58.90 -36.79 -3.19
C THR A 1090 -58.01 -36.89 -1.96
N LEU A 1091 -58.05 -38.04 -1.28
CA LEU A 1091 -57.13 -38.39 -0.19
C LEU A 1091 -55.98 -39.25 -0.75
N VAL A 1092 -54.75 -38.89 -0.42
CA VAL A 1092 -53.54 -39.63 -0.77
C VAL A 1092 -52.94 -40.20 0.50
N LEU A 1093 -52.81 -41.53 0.56
CA LEU A 1093 -52.14 -42.23 1.66
C LEU A 1093 -50.86 -42.91 1.13
N GLN A 1094 -49.75 -42.62 1.78
CA GLN A 1094 -48.47 -43.28 1.54
C GLN A 1094 -47.93 -43.79 2.88
N VAL A 1095 -47.55 -45.06 2.94
CA VAL A 1095 -46.87 -45.63 4.10
C VAL A 1095 -45.51 -46.12 3.63
N ASP A 1096 -44.45 -45.75 4.35
CA ASP A 1096 -43.06 -46.08 4.01
C ASP A 1096 -42.72 -45.67 2.57
N ASN A 1097 -41.97 -46.53 1.87
CA ASN A 1097 -41.63 -46.36 0.46
C ASN A 1097 -42.64 -47.06 -0.49
N TYR A 1098 -43.83 -47.41 -0.01
CA TYR A 1098 -44.87 -47.99 -0.86
C TYR A 1098 -45.48 -46.93 -1.79
N LYS A 1099 -46.01 -47.39 -2.93
CA LYS A 1099 -46.67 -46.49 -3.89
C LYS A 1099 -47.85 -45.76 -3.21
N PRO A 1100 -47.95 -44.42 -3.37
CA PRO A 1100 -49.09 -43.66 -2.86
C PRO A 1100 -50.42 -44.22 -3.36
N ARG A 1101 -51.40 -44.31 -2.48
CA ARG A 1101 -52.76 -44.76 -2.78
C ARG A 1101 -53.69 -43.55 -2.77
N GLU A 1102 -54.37 -43.33 -3.87
CA GLU A 1102 -55.32 -42.23 -4.02
C GLU A 1102 -56.75 -42.76 -3.90
N PHE A 1103 -57.56 -42.07 -3.12
CA PHE A 1103 -58.97 -42.34 -2.89
C PHE A 1103 -59.75 -41.10 -3.31
N HIS A 1104 -60.61 -41.23 -4.32
CA HIS A 1104 -61.41 -40.13 -4.85
C HIS A 1104 -62.84 -40.21 -4.33
N PHE A 1105 -63.38 -39.08 -3.86
CA PHE A 1105 -64.74 -38.96 -3.34
C PHE A 1105 -65.58 -38.11 -4.28
N ASN A 1106 -66.83 -38.52 -4.50
CA ASN A 1106 -67.79 -37.79 -5.33
C ASN A 1106 -68.56 -36.79 -4.45
N ILE A 1107 -68.03 -35.57 -4.35
CA ILE A 1107 -68.59 -34.51 -3.51
C ILE A 1107 -69.64 -33.74 -4.33
N LYS A 1108 -70.88 -33.68 -3.84
CA LYS A 1108 -71.97 -32.93 -4.49
C LYS A 1108 -71.64 -31.43 -4.49
N ALA A 1109 -72.02 -30.70 -5.53
CA ALA A 1109 -71.78 -29.25 -5.64
C ALA A 1109 -72.38 -28.39 -4.51
N SER A 1110 -73.31 -28.94 -3.72
CA SER A 1110 -73.93 -28.30 -2.54
C SER A 1110 -73.25 -28.66 -1.21
N ALA A 1111 -72.25 -29.54 -1.21
CA ALA A 1111 -71.54 -30.00 -0.02
C ALA A 1111 -70.12 -29.45 -0.01
N ASP A 1112 -69.67 -28.98 1.15
CA ASP A 1112 -68.30 -28.52 1.36
C ASP A 1112 -67.41 -29.72 1.77
N ALA A 1113 -66.17 -29.72 1.30
CA ALA A 1113 -65.15 -30.71 1.68
C ALA A 1113 -64.20 -30.19 2.76
N GLN A 1114 -64.30 -28.91 3.13
CA GLN A 1114 -63.45 -28.26 4.11
C GLN A 1114 -63.61 -28.90 5.50
N PHE A 1115 -62.49 -29.19 6.17
CA PHE A 1115 -62.49 -29.57 7.57
C PHE A 1115 -62.50 -28.30 8.43
N ASN A 1116 -63.67 -27.98 9.00
CA ASN A 1116 -63.97 -26.71 9.63
C ASN A 1116 -63.72 -26.70 11.15
N ASN A 1117 -63.18 -25.59 11.64
CA ASN A 1117 -63.08 -25.24 13.05
C ASN A 1117 -62.40 -26.31 13.92
N ILE A 1118 -61.25 -26.83 13.51
CA ILE A 1118 -60.49 -27.84 14.27
C ILE A 1118 -60.14 -27.29 15.66
N GLN A 1119 -60.60 -27.96 16.72
CA GLN A 1119 -60.42 -27.48 18.11
C GLN A 1119 -59.36 -28.26 18.88
N TYR A 1120 -59.30 -29.57 18.68
CA TYR A 1120 -58.41 -30.45 19.42
C TYR A 1120 -57.72 -31.42 18.48
N MET A 1121 -56.43 -31.63 18.72
CA MET A 1121 -55.64 -32.72 18.15
C MET A 1121 -55.18 -33.64 19.29
N TYR A 1122 -55.42 -34.93 19.14
CA TYR A 1122 -55.14 -35.98 20.11
C TYR A 1122 -54.12 -36.96 19.54
N ILE A 1123 -53.12 -37.33 20.34
CA ILE A 1123 -52.12 -38.35 19.99
C ILE A 1123 -52.19 -39.48 21.02
N GLY A 1124 -52.24 -40.72 20.53
CA GLY A 1124 -52.26 -41.95 21.33
C GLY A 1124 -53.61 -42.34 21.93
N ARG A 1125 -54.45 -41.39 22.35
CA ARG A 1125 -55.81 -41.67 22.82
C ARG A 1125 -56.69 -40.43 22.72
N ASN A 1126 -58.00 -40.60 22.54
CA ASN A 1126 -59.00 -39.54 22.65
C ASN A 1126 -59.78 -39.68 23.97
N GLU A 1127 -60.35 -38.58 24.48
CA GLU A 1127 -61.13 -38.51 25.72
C GLU A 1127 -62.32 -39.49 25.77
N SER A 1128 -62.88 -39.82 24.62
CA SER A 1128 -64.01 -40.77 24.49
C SER A 1128 -63.61 -42.25 24.46
N MET A 1129 -62.31 -42.57 24.44
CA MET A 1129 -61.81 -43.94 24.28
C MET A 1129 -61.30 -44.53 25.60
N SER A 1130 -61.69 -45.77 25.89
CA SER A 1130 -61.24 -46.52 27.08
C SER A 1130 -59.82 -47.07 26.96
N GLU A 1131 -59.40 -47.44 25.75
CA GLU A 1131 -58.05 -47.95 25.44
C GLU A 1131 -57.44 -47.12 24.31
N GLY A 1132 -56.17 -46.73 24.48
CA GLY A 1132 -55.37 -46.00 23.49
C GLY A 1132 -54.34 -46.86 22.78
N PHE A 1133 -53.43 -46.21 22.08
CA PHE A 1133 -52.30 -46.81 21.40
C PHE A 1133 -51.21 -47.24 22.37
N GLU A 1134 -50.59 -48.37 22.05
CA GLU A 1134 -49.46 -48.95 22.78
C GLU A 1134 -48.32 -49.16 21.80
N GLY A 1135 -47.16 -48.55 22.10
CA GLY A 1135 -46.03 -48.49 21.18
C GLY A 1135 -45.38 -47.12 21.21
N CYS A 1136 -44.68 -46.76 20.14
CA CYS A 1136 -44.01 -45.46 20.02
C CYS A 1136 -44.60 -44.67 18.85
N ILE A 1137 -44.81 -43.37 19.04
CA ILE A 1137 -45.27 -42.43 18.00
C ILE A 1137 -44.21 -41.34 17.83
N SER A 1138 -43.77 -41.06 16.61
CA SER A 1138 -42.81 -40.01 16.27
C SER A 1138 -43.25 -39.21 15.03
N ARG A 1139 -42.47 -38.20 14.63
CA ARG A 1139 -42.68 -37.37 13.42
C ARG A 1139 -44.10 -36.82 13.25
N VAL A 1140 -44.80 -36.53 14.35
CA VAL A 1140 -46.16 -36.01 14.26
C VAL A 1140 -46.10 -34.59 13.70
N GLU A 1141 -46.67 -34.44 12.51
CA GLU A 1141 -46.72 -33.20 11.74
C GLU A 1141 -48.16 -33.02 11.25
N PHE A 1142 -48.67 -31.81 11.42
CA PHE A 1142 -49.92 -31.35 10.86
C PHE A 1142 -49.70 -29.98 10.24
N ASP A 1143 -49.58 -29.93 8.91
CA ASP A 1143 -49.13 -28.77 8.15
C ASP A 1143 -47.82 -28.20 8.73
N ASP A 1144 -47.85 -26.99 9.28
CA ASP A 1144 -46.73 -26.30 9.92
C ASP A 1144 -46.65 -26.51 11.45
N ILE A 1145 -47.41 -27.46 12.02
CA ILE A 1145 -47.49 -27.73 13.47
C ILE A 1145 -46.80 -29.04 13.84
N TYR A 1146 -45.87 -28.95 14.80
CA TYR A 1146 -45.07 -30.08 15.32
C TYR A 1146 -45.36 -30.34 16.82
N PRO A 1147 -46.48 -31.00 17.18
CA PRO A 1147 -46.97 -31.09 18.56
C PRO A 1147 -46.02 -31.78 19.53
N LEU A 1148 -45.32 -32.84 19.12
CA LEU A 1148 -44.37 -33.54 20.02
C LEU A 1148 -43.17 -32.65 20.37
N LYS A 1149 -42.73 -31.81 19.43
CA LYS A 1149 -41.65 -30.86 19.65
C LYS A 1149 -42.04 -29.76 20.65
N LEU A 1150 -43.27 -29.26 20.54
CA LEU A 1150 -43.82 -28.27 21.48
C LEU A 1150 -44.01 -28.87 22.88
N LEU A 1151 -44.36 -30.15 22.98
CA LEU A 1151 -44.51 -30.84 24.25
C LEU A 1151 -43.19 -30.97 25.03
N PHE A 1152 -42.09 -31.29 24.36
CA PHE A 1152 -40.78 -31.53 24.99
C PHE A 1152 -39.87 -30.30 25.05
N GLN A 1153 -40.36 -29.12 24.66
CA GLN A 1153 -39.64 -27.86 24.79
C GLN A 1153 -39.49 -27.46 26.27
N GLN A 1154 -38.32 -26.93 26.67
CA GLN A 1154 -38.03 -26.56 28.08
C GLN A 1154 -39.05 -25.56 28.67
N GLU A 1155 -39.57 -24.66 27.85
CA GLU A 1155 -40.69 -23.76 28.16
C GLU A 1155 -41.80 -23.91 27.11
N GLY A 1156 -42.37 -25.11 27.03
CA GLY A 1156 -43.42 -25.43 26.05
C GLY A 1156 -44.72 -24.64 26.27
N PRO A 1157 -45.50 -24.43 25.20
CA PRO A 1157 -46.74 -23.68 25.30
C PRO A 1157 -47.82 -24.46 26.06
N GLY A 1158 -48.59 -23.77 26.90
CA GLY A 1158 -49.57 -24.38 27.80
C GLY A 1158 -50.76 -25.06 27.10
N ASN A 1159 -50.85 -24.99 25.77
CA ASN A 1159 -51.89 -25.59 24.95
C ASN A 1159 -51.57 -27.03 24.50
N VAL A 1160 -50.36 -27.54 24.79
CA VAL A 1160 -49.97 -28.93 24.54
C VAL A 1160 -49.73 -29.62 25.88
N LYS A 1161 -50.51 -30.65 26.19
CA LYS A 1161 -50.44 -31.34 27.49
C LYS A 1161 -50.42 -32.84 27.33
N SER A 1162 -49.53 -33.50 28.07
CA SER A 1162 -49.61 -34.94 28.33
C SER A 1162 -50.61 -35.18 29.47
N LEU A 1163 -51.62 -35.99 29.23
CA LEU A 1163 -52.69 -36.35 30.15
C LEU A 1163 -52.68 -37.87 30.36
N GLY A 1164 -52.92 -38.32 31.59
CA GLY A 1164 -52.81 -39.74 31.97
C GLY A 1164 -51.41 -40.11 32.46
N THR A 1165 -50.83 -41.19 31.93
CA THR A 1165 -49.49 -41.65 32.31
C THR A 1165 -48.40 -40.68 31.82
N PRO A 1166 -47.42 -40.29 32.67
CA PRO A 1166 -46.31 -39.43 32.24
C PRO A 1166 -45.57 -40.04 31.06
N VAL A 1167 -45.42 -39.27 29.99
CA VAL A 1167 -44.70 -39.68 28.79
C VAL A 1167 -43.28 -39.08 28.79
N ARG A 1168 -42.36 -39.77 28.13
CA ARG A 1168 -40.97 -39.31 27.94
C ARG A 1168 -40.64 -39.33 26.46
N GLU A 1169 -39.72 -38.44 26.08
CA GLU A 1169 -39.17 -38.41 24.74
C GLU A 1169 -38.38 -39.70 24.46
N ASP A 1170 -38.54 -40.24 23.26
CA ASP A 1170 -37.88 -41.45 22.76
C ASP A 1170 -37.60 -41.34 21.26
N TYR A 1171 -36.63 -42.11 20.74
CA TYR A 1171 -36.30 -42.18 19.32
C TYR A 1171 -37.12 -43.25 18.56
N CYS A 1172 -38.02 -43.97 19.23
CA CYS A 1172 -38.88 -45.00 18.64
C CYS A 1172 -38.11 -46.09 17.87
N GLY A 1173 -36.88 -46.41 18.29
CA GLY A 1173 -36.03 -47.42 17.66
C GLY A 1173 -35.37 -46.98 16.34
N VAL A 1174 -35.45 -45.70 15.98
CA VAL A 1174 -34.75 -45.12 14.83
C VAL A 1174 -33.41 -44.55 15.30
N GLU A 1175 -32.32 -45.04 14.74
CA GLU A 1175 -31.00 -44.47 15.01
C GLU A 1175 -30.83 -43.14 14.24
N PRO A 1176 -30.32 -42.08 14.89
CA PRO A 1176 -30.11 -40.80 14.24
C PRO A 1176 -29.02 -40.93 13.16
N ILE A 1177 -29.26 -40.32 12.00
CA ILE A 1177 -28.25 -40.21 10.95
C ILE A 1177 -27.15 -39.27 11.45
N THR A 1178 -25.91 -39.75 11.48
CA THR A 1178 -24.74 -38.94 11.79
C THR A 1178 -23.87 -38.80 10.55
N HIS A 1179 -23.42 -37.58 10.24
CA HIS A 1179 -22.35 -37.39 9.27
C HIS A 1179 -21.04 -37.96 9.83
N PRO A 1180 -20.14 -38.48 8.99
CA PRO A 1180 -18.79 -38.79 9.42
C PRO A 1180 -18.14 -37.53 10.03
N PRO A 1181 -17.32 -37.66 11.08
CA PRO A 1181 -16.64 -36.52 11.67
C PRO A 1181 -15.80 -35.81 10.61
N ASP A 1182 -15.83 -34.48 10.60
CA ASP A 1182 -15.00 -33.69 9.71
C ASP A 1182 -13.53 -34.08 9.93
N VAL A 1183 -12.83 -34.36 8.83
CA VAL A 1183 -11.40 -34.66 8.88
C VAL A 1183 -10.70 -33.39 9.34
N ILE A 1184 -10.21 -33.38 10.58
CA ILE A 1184 -9.44 -32.26 11.10
C ILE A 1184 -8.19 -32.14 10.22
N PRO A 1185 -8.00 -31.03 9.50
CA PRO A 1185 -6.80 -30.85 8.70
C PRO A 1185 -5.60 -30.96 9.64
N THR A 1186 -4.74 -31.94 9.40
CA THR A 1186 -3.50 -32.10 10.16
C THR A 1186 -2.47 -31.13 9.60
N ARG A 1187 -1.93 -30.25 10.46
CA ARG A 1187 -0.85 -29.34 10.06
C ARG A 1187 0.30 -30.19 9.52
N PRO A 1188 0.75 -29.97 8.27
CA PRO A 1188 1.95 -30.66 7.79
C PRO A 1188 3.11 -30.33 8.73
N SER A 1189 3.99 -31.32 8.95
CA SER A 1189 5.17 -31.10 9.79
C SER A 1189 5.93 -29.89 9.23
N PRO A 1190 6.39 -28.94 10.08
CA PRO A 1190 7.09 -27.76 9.61
C PRO A 1190 8.26 -28.21 8.74
N ILE A 1191 8.26 -27.77 7.47
CA ILE A 1191 9.41 -27.95 6.59
C ILE A 1191 10.52 -27.09 7.20
N LEU A 1192 11.56 -27.76 7.69
CA LEU A 1192 12.70 -27.08 8.27
C LEU A 1192 13.43 -26.37 7.13
N ASP A 1193 13.29 -25.05 7.05
CA ASP A 1193 14.09 -24.23 6.13
C ASP A 1193 15.54 -24.32 6.58
N GLU A 1194 16.31 -25.20 5.93
CA GLU A 1194 17.71 -25.42 6.23
C GLU A 1194 18.55 -24.15 6.12
N ASP A 1195 18.15 -23.17 5.30
CA ASP A 1195 18.90 -21.94 5.12
C ASP A 1195 18.61 -20.92 6.23
N LYS A 1196 17.36 -20.83 6.71
CA LYS A 1196 17.05 -20.11 7.96
C LYS A 1196 17.65 -20.78 9.18
N LEU A 1197 17.64 -22.11 9.24
CA LEU A 1197 18.25 -22.84 10.35
C LEU A 1197 19.78 -22.71 10.30
N LYS A 1198 20.40 -22.78 9.12
CA LYS A 1198 21.82 -22.45 8.91
C LYS A 1198 22.09 -21.01 9.29
N LYS A 1199 21.29 -20.00 8.90
CA LYS A 1199 21.49 -18.62 9.35
C LYS A 1199 21.35 -18.45 10.87
N ALA A 1200 20.42 -19.17 11.51
CA ALA A 1200 20.24 -19.14 12.96
C ALA A 1200 21.40 -19.82 13.71
N TYR A 1201 21.94 -20.93 13.18
CA TYR A 1201 23.06 -21.67 13.79
C TYR A 1201 24.45 -21.20 13.35
N ASN A 1202 24.55 -20.44 12.26
CA ASN A 1202 25.78 -19.87 11.72
C ASN A 1202 26.01 -18.44 12.22
N GLN A 1203 25.43 -18.09 13.37
CA GLN A 1203 26.04 -17.08 14.24
C GLN A 1203 27.32 -17.70 14.79
N THR A 1204 28.45 -17.13 14.39
CA THR A 1204 29.83 -17.45 14.81
C THR A 1204 30.04 -17.48 16.33
N ASP A 1205 29.03 -17.07 17.10
CA ASP A 1205 29.00 -17.16 18.55
C ASP A 1205 28.96 -18.59 19.08
N SER A 1206 28.39 -19.59 18.38
CA SER A 1206 28.28 -20.95 18.93
C SER A 1206 29.64 -21.67 19.08
N ALA A 1207 30.55 -21.49 18.12
CA ALA A 1207 31.90 -22.05 18.18
C ALA A 1207 32.78 -21.30 19.18
N ILE A 1208 32.60 -19.98 19.31
CA ILE A 1208 33.30 -19.14 20.28
C ILE A 1208 32.79 -19.44 21.71
N LEU A 1209 31.47 -19.54 21.92
CA LEU A 1209 30.88 -19.93 23.21
C LEU A 1209 31.32 -21.34 23.59
N GLY A 1210 31.33 -22.29 22.65
CA GLY A 1210 31.81 -23.65 22.88
C GLY A 1210 33.29 -23.68 23.26
N SER A 1211 34.11 -22.86 22.61
CA SER A 1211 35.55 -22.72 22.93
C SER A 1211 35.77 -22.05 24.29
N ILE A 1212 35.02 -20.99 24.59
CA ILE A 1212 35.07 -20.28 25.88
C ILE A 1212 34.59 -21.18 27.01
N LEU A 1213 33.49 -21.94 26.81
CA LEU A 1213 32.98 -22.91 27.79
C LEU A 1213 33.96 -24.07 27.99
N ALA A 1214 34.61 -24.56 26.92
CA ALA A 1214 35.64 -25.57 27.03
C ALA A 1214 36.88 -25.05 27.80
N ILE A 1215 37.31 -23.81 27.53
CA ILE A 1215 38.42 -23.17 28.26
C ILE A 1215 38.05 -22.92 29.73
N LEU A 1216 36.83 -22.46 30.02
CA LEU A 1216 36.32 -22.28 31.38
C LEU A 1216 36.23 -23.60 32.13
N PHE A 1217 35.76 -24.66 31.47
CA PHE A 1217 35.71 -26.00 32.04
C PHE A 1217 37.11 -26.53 32.33
N LEU A 1218 38.06 -26.34 31.41
CA LEU A 1218 39.44 -26.77 31.58
C LEU A 1218 40.16 -25.96 32.68
N ALA A 1219 39.86 -24.66 32.79
CA ALA A 1219 40.31 -23.80 33.89
C ALA A 1219 39.70 -24.24 35.23
N LEU A 1220 38.43 -24.65 35.27
CA LEU A 1220 37.78 -25.22 36.46
C LEU A 1220 38.39 -26.56 36.84
N VAL A 1221 38.71 -27.42 35.89
CA VAL A 1221 39.40 -28.70 36.15
C VAL A 1221 40.81 -28.44 36.70
N ILE A 1222 41.55 -27.49 36.12
CA ILE A 1222 42.87 -27.09 36.65
C ILE A 1222 42.73 -26.48 38.04
N LEU A 1223 41.73 -25.64 38.29
CA LEU A 1223 41.44 -25.06 39.59
C LEU A 1223 41.08 -26.16 40.60
N CYS A 1224 40.28 -27.16 40.23
CA CYS A 1224 39.98 -28.33 41.06
C CYS A 1224 41.22 -29.19 41.33
N ILE A 1225 42.13 -29.33 40.38
CA ILE A 1225 43.42 -30.02 40.58
C ILE A 1225 44.33 -29.21 41.50
N LEU A 1226 44.36 -27.87 41.37
CA LEU A 1226 45.14 -26.97 42.21
C LEU A 1226 44.56 -26.90 43.63
N ILE A 1227 43.25 -26.82 43.79
CA ILE A 1227 42.54 -26.91 45.07
C ILE A 1227 42.74 -28.29 45.67
N GLY A 1228 42.63 -29.36 44.88
CA GLY A 1228 42.93 -30.72 45.30
C GLY A 1228 44.36 -30.86 45.82
N ARG A 1229 45.34 -30.28 45.11
CA ARG A 1229 46.74 -30.23 45.56
C ARG A 1229 46.96 -29.33 46.77
N PHE A 1230 46.19 -28.25 46.91
CA PHE A 1230 46.27 -27.33 48.04
C PHE A 1230 45.67 -27.95 49.31
N ILE A 1231 44.53 -28.62 49.20
CA ILE A 1231 43.87 -29.38 50.26
C ILE A 1231 44.73 -30.58 50.69
N HIS A 1232 45.43 -31.24 49.76
CA HIS A 1232 46.29 -32.38 50.07
C HIS A 1232 47.67 -31.99 50.65
N ARG A 1233 48.01 -30.69 50.70
CA ARG A 1233 49.28 -30.18 51.25
C ARG A 1233 49.22 -29.86 52.74
N HIS A 1234 48.03 -29.91 53.36
CA HIS A 1234 47.83 -29.68 54.80
C HIS A 1234 46.88 -30.72 55.43
N LYS A 1235 47.35 -31.94 55.68
CA LYS A 1235 46.76 -32.82 56.71
C LYS A 1235 47.88 -33.57 57.45
N GLY A 1236 48.11 -33.20 58.71
CA GLY A 1236 49.06 -33.81 59.65
C GLY A 1236 48.35 -34.79 60.61
N GLU A 1237 49.08 -35.80 61.07
CA GLU A 1237 48.58 -36.93 61.89
C GLU A 1237 48.49 -36.58 63.39
N TYR A 1238 47.47 -37.07 64.12
CA TYR A 1238 47.48 -37.13 65.59
C TYR A 1238 46.73 -38.36 66.15
N LEU A 1239 47.06 -38.76 67.40
CA LEU A 1239 46.63 -39.99 68.07
C LEU A 1239 45.62 -39.69 69.20
N THR A 1240 44.48 -40.38 69.26
CA THR A 1240 43.48 -40.27 70.36
C THR A 1240 43.22 -41.64 71.03
N GLN A 1241 42.78 -41.60 72.30
CA GLN A 1241 42.37 -42.76 73.12
C GLN A 1241 40.88 -42.62 73.41
N GLU A 1242 40.03 -43.51 72.89
CA GLU A 1242 38.60 -43.54 73.21
C GLU A 1242 38.20 -44.93 73.75
N ASP A 1243 37.40 -44.90 74.81
CA ASP A 1243 36.88 -46.05 75.53
C ASP A 1243 35.84 -46.82 74.69
N VAL A 1244 35.85 -48.15 74.81
CA VAL A 1244 34.92 -49.05 74.12
C VAL A 1244 33.73 -49.33 75.04
N GLY A 1245 32.50 -49.02 74.58
CA GLY A 1245 31.27 -49.58 75.16
C GLY A 1245 30.17 -48.57 75.46
N ALA A 1246 29.54 -47.99 74.42
CA ALA A 1246 28.24 -47.33 74.57
C ALA A 1246 27.27 -47.63 73.41
N ASP A 1247 27.58 -48.60 72.55
CA ASP A 1247 26.80 -48.89 71.33
C ASP A 1247 25.44 -49.56 71.62
N THR A 1248 25.14 -49.87 72.89
CA THR A 1248 23.90 -50.55 73.31
C THR A 1248 23.14 -49.86 74.45
N ALA A 1249 23.47 -48.61 74.81
CA ALA A 1249 22.73 -47.86 75.84
C ALA A 1249 21.54 -47.11 75.22
N MET A 1250 20.32 -47.31 75.75
CA MET A 1250 19.08 -46.75 75.20
C MET A 1250 18.82 -45.29 75.59
N ASP A 1251 19.58 -44.74 76.54
CA ASP A 1251 19.49 -43.34 76.93
C ASP A 1251 20.84 -42.80 77.44
N PRO A 1252 21.05 -41.47 77.41
CA PRO A 1252 22.32 -40.83 77.70
C PRO A 1252 22.79 -40.98 79.15
N ASP A 1253 21.88 -41.15 80.11
CA ASP A 1253 22.23 -41.22 81.53
C ASP A 1253 22.76 -42.62 81.90
N THR A 1254 22.37 -43.66 81.16
CA THR A 1254 22.88 -45.03 81.31
C THR A 1254 24.32 -45.20 80.76
N ALA A 1255 24.73 -44.39 79.78
CA ALA A 1255 26.08 -44.44 79.21
C ALA A 1255 27.15 -43.86 80.16
N VAL A 1256 26.77 -42.90 81.02
CA VAL A 1256 27.70 -42.20 81.91
C VAL A 1256 28.08 -43.04 83.15
N VAL A 1257 27.29 -44.06 83.49
CA VAL A 1257 27.51 -44.88 84.71
C VAL A 1257 28.50 -46.05 84.50
N HIS A 1258 28.81 -46.43 83.25
CA HIS A 1258 29.64 -47.61 82.94
C HIS A 1258 31.07 -47.32 82.42
N GLY A 1259 31.51 -46.06 82.37
CA GLY A 1259 32.88 -45.72 81.98
C GLY A 1259 33.90 -45.89 83.11
N ALA A 1260 34.64 -47.00 83.13
CA ALA A 1260 35.83 -47.16 83.97
C ALA A 1260 37.10 -46.85 83.16
N THR A 1261 37.81 -45.77 83.54
CA THR A 1261 39.08 -45.35 82.94
C THR A 1261 40.26 -46.19 83.46
N GLY A 1262 41.09 -46.72 82.56
CA GLY A 1262 42.26 -47.54 82.93
C GLY A 1262 43.28 -47.73 81.80
N HIS A 1263 44.56 -47.92 82.16
CA HIS A 1263 45.78 -47.83 81.33
C HIS A 1263 45.95 -48.81 80.13
N HIS A 1264 44.88 -49.38 79.57
CA HIS A 1264 44.95 -50.37 78.48
C HIS A 1264 44.09 -50.04 77.24
N VAL A 1265 43.98 -48.76 76.85
CA VAL A 1265 43.28 -48.35 75.62
C VAL A 1265 44.20 -48.46 74.39
N GLN A 1266 43.78 -49.23 73.38
CA GLN A 1266 44.46 -49.38 72.08
C GLN A 1266 44.45 -48.07 71.28
N LYS A 1267 45.60 -47.69 70.73
CA LYS A 1267 45.74 -46.54 69.81
C LYS A 1267 45.29 -46.94 68.39
N LYS A 1268 44.25 -46.29 67.85
CA LYS A 1268 43.88 -46.37 66.42
C LYS A 1268 44.15 -45.03 65.71
N LYS A 1269 44.59 -45.10 64.44
CA LYS A 1269 44.80 -43.96 63.54
C LYS A 1269 43.54 -43.79 62.68
N GLU A 1270 42.95 -42.60 62.70
CA GLU A 1270 41.84 -42.24 61.81
C GLU A 1270 42.18 -40.99 60.99
N TRP A 1271 41.61 -40.91 59.78
CA TRP A 1271 41.81 -39.83 58.81
C TRP A 1271 40.49 -39.06 58.65
N PHE A 1272 40.51 -37.73 58.83
CA PHE A 1272 39.34 -36.89 58.56
C PHE A 1272 39.12 -36.79 57.04
N ILE A 1273 37.90 -37.08 56.55
CA ILE A 1273 37.47 -36.59 55.24
C ILE A 1273 37.09 -35.13 55.41
#